data_AF-A0A5B0FZD3-F1
#
_entry.id   AF-A0A5B0FZD3-F1
#
_cell.length_a   1.000
_cell.length_b   1.000
_cell.length_c   1.000
_cell.angle_alpha   90.00
_cell.angle_beta   90.00
_cell.angle_gamma   90.00
#
_symmetry.space_group_name_H-M   'P 1'
#
loop_
_entity.id
_entity.type
_entity.pdbx_description
1 polymer ?
#
loop_
_entity_poly.entity_id
_entity_poly.type
_entity_poly.pdbx_seq_one_letter_code
_entity_poly.pdbx_strand_id
1 'polypeptide(L)'
;MLMNTIEQPINSAGQPLWAGLAPDQVLPLTAAQYAANLIKQRWGDEALDAVLVDLNYDFSGYPAQGSVHQGRVRLSQSLVQALLNNYQTVGAGRFGETAFGLYTPPTVGPQVRIVEIDASINPGGSYDDYEGIYRITEPQVYGPDTQLALQPAAFKQWVWTLAFKDQYAAYVANAWPDDRTLLAAAPYPLRTSVKLAFIMAAWLQYQERSLSREGLGLALRVAGLDPGQTWGQLTLAQVQAQTPMPSSVEAGRLSIYRYSASDIGCFRDKNSGRRLLYIPGNASPFHEFADHRTLCQWVIEIGRDAKRKTAFVAHFAEDDQQDGTFHAGVRTALAGMVTWPRQYRLKKGHGFFNNDGFWPPEDYIGVDVRPTTEDPFAQWVKVMKAAAQASVDTIRDDAQVNRDNLSAVVEPVVQWIERFAPLALFVPGGEGLLALAGLIDAGYGLDEAVHGKTTDERWAGVGRTVFGLLNALPVIKAGAVLKDEERLLTVEHVANPVEAHVSAVPARLRAFIPEASAFSNEVLQQIGRVCGLDPDALGLLQAGQPPSPILVDTLNRFRIDQDLQQALERLPGGSVEAEQARNARVGQFSERYASLQQSADEWVRLFQSQYPGLPKCAIEQMLERAGIDIRAPHTLAEAKRVLGELSGKARQYEFHVRVARAYEGLYLASVENPDSDVLALHSLERLAGWSIGIRLEVCEESAVGRALDSIGPQGAPYSRQLIRQGTRYQGLAAGQSVDFHQALLNALSQEQRAALGLRADQALQDLRTRIRAELRPRAELELGLQRMDSGLTFDSHGLRGGGFPSTAQGEAFSRTITKLQIREIYPSLSDEELGTLLDQWGEHAQTQLARLNQQLRQLRVDLAAWIGQVDVDVENMDVDLLDPEEPEAEGMDEEQIDAENDARIADAIQFERRSRLELATELEGLWRGQGEAASRVYHNGEFVGFRLEMDFEHFHSLPALNVTLPEVVELSMTSFSLTESASLSPFLRAFPRLRVLDLGGTDLHQPGPGMQWVGHWPEAIGELTELTHLDLSQTGLVLTEATAGALSGLSRLVALDMRVNPLGRPPVVVHLTALRRLNLRATGIRVCPVGVLDRPYLELLDLRENQIARIPPAVRQQSVAGSRLLLAGNPITDEDSLRWIVQHRQQTGINVWMAAPNADFAQPDAWLTGFSAQQQARAIQHWQHLATLPGSERLFGTLDMIRRSADFRVNYPSLQQRIWHLLDALDTSPPLRQHVLQDVQWTATDGDNPFASFEHLEARVAAFNTPLPER
;
A
#
# COMPACT_ATOMS: atom_id res chain seq x y z
N MET A 1 -28.74 45.94 9.05
CA MET A 1 -28.74 47.18 9.87
C MET A 1 -27.87 48.32 9.31
N LEU A 2 -26.70 48.08 8.70
CA LEU A 2 -25.78 49.15 8.22
C LEU A 2 -26.24 49.98 7.01
N MET A 3 -27.17 49.48 6.18
CA MET A 3 -27.71 50.25 5.03
C MET A 3 -28.68 51.38 5.42
N ASN A 4 -29.20 51.39 6.66
CA ASN A 4 -30.17 52.40 7.12
C ASN A 4 -29.52 53.68 7.64
N THR A 5 -28.18 53.74 7.73
CA THR A 5 -27.43 54.86 8.32
C THR A 5 -26.80 55.84 7.31
N ILE A 6 -26.83 55.52 6.01
CA ILE A 6 -26.27 56.40 4.97
C ILE A 6 -27.42 56.92 4.08
N GLU A 7 -27.57 58.25 3.97
CA GLU A 7 -28.51 58.85 3.00
C GLU A 7 -28.21 58.32 1.59
N GLN A 8 -29.17 57.60 1.00
CA GLN A 8 -28.94 56.91 -0.27
C GLN A 8 -29.00 57.89 -1.44
N PRO A 9 -28.04 57.85 -2.39
CA PRO A 9 -28.13 58.62 -3.61
C PRO A 9 -29.34 58.14 -4.41
N ILE A 10 -30.11 59.11 -4.88
CA ILE A 10 -31.42 58.91 -5.48
C ILE A 10 -31.30 59.26 -6.97
N ASN A 11 -31.90 58.45 -7.84
CA ASN A 11 -32.01 58.76 -9.26
C ASN A 11 -32.99 59.94 -9.50
N SER A 12 -33.09 60.41 -10.75
CA SER A 12 -34.00 61.50 -11.14
C SER A 12 -35.49 61.20 -10.90
N ALA A 13 -35.84 59.94 -10.57
CA ALA A 13 -37.20 59.46 -10.30
C ALA A 13 -37.51 59.25 -8.80
N GLY A 14 -36.63 59.67 -7.88
CA GLY A 14 -36.88 59.54 -6.45
C GLY A 14 -36.63 58.13 -5.89
N GLN A 15 -36.06 57.21 -6.68
CA GLN A 15 -35.70 55.86 -6.26
C GLN A 15 -34.21 55.75 -5.99
N PRO A 16 -33.77 54.86 -5.09
CA PRO A 16 -32.35 54.61 -4.89
C PRO A 16 -31.67 54.18 -6.20
N LEU A 17 -30.41 54.60 -6.41
CA LEU A 17 -29.65 54.39 -7.66
C LEU A 17 -29.64 52.93 -8.16
N TRP A 18 -29.84 51.95 -7.28
CA TRP A 18 -29.79 50.52 -7.58
C TRP A 18 -31.14 49.89 -8.04
N ALA A 19 -32.27 50.59 -7.92
CA ALA A 19 -33.61 50.03 -8.18
C ALA A 19 -33.86 49.58 -9.64
N GLY A 20 -32.99 49.98 -10.58
CA GLY A 20 -33.08 49.61 -12.00
C GLY A 20 -32.07 48.55 -12.47
N LEU A 21 -31.27 47.96 -11.58
CA LEU A 21 -30.13 47.10 -11.96
C LEU A 21 -30.44 45.60 -12.09
N ALA A 22 -31.53 45.10 -11.46
CA ALA A 22 -32.02 43.71 -11.52
C ALA A 22 -30.92 42.61 -11.63
N PRO A 23 -29.94 42.57 -10.70
CA PRO A 23 -28.78 41.67 -10.80
C PRO A 23 -29.15 40.18 -10.78
N ASP A 24 -30.25 39.81 -10.12
CA ASP A 24 -30.71 38.42 -9.95
C ASP A 24 -31.14 37.78 -11.29
N GLN A 25 -31.42 38.61 -12.30
CA GLN A 25 -31.71 38.16 -13.66
C GLN A 25 -30.46 38.01 -14.52
N VAL A 26 -29.29 38.45 -14.03
CA VAL A 26 -28.04 38.55 -14.79
C VAL A 26 -26.96 37.59 -14.28
N LEU A 27 -27.05 37.11 -13.03
CA LEU A 27 -26.11 36.13 -12.45
C LEU A 27 -26.54 34.69 -12.76
N PRO A 28 -25.61 33.81 -13.21
CA PRO A 28 -25.90 32.39 -13.41
C PRO A 28 -26.13 31.65 -12.08
N LEU A 29 -27.05 30.68 -12.10
CA LEU A 29 -27.17 29.62 -11.08
C LEU A 29 -25.83 28.96 -10.75
N THR A 30 -25.63 28.70 -9.46
CA THR A 30 -24.48 27.93 -8.96
C THR A 30 -24.64 26.44 -9.28
N ALA A 31 -23.54 25.67 -9.18
CA ALA A 31 -23.59 24.22 -9.36
C ALA A 31 -24.58 23.57 -8.37
N ALA A 32 -24.55 23.99 -7.10
CA ALA A 32 -25.48 23.51 -6.07
C ALA A 32 -26.94 23.88 -6.37
N GLN A 33 -27.20 25.08 -6.89
CA GLN A 33 -28.54 25.52 -7.29
C GLN A 33 -29.07 24.72 -8.49
N TYR A 34 -28.20 24.49 -9.47
CA TYR A 34 -28.51 23.68 -10.64
C TYR A 34 -28.78 22.22 -10.23
N ALA A 35 -27.94 21.65 -9.37
CA ALA A 35 -28.11 20.33 -8.76
C ALA A 35 -29.42 20.19 -7.97
N ALA A 36 -29.73 21.15 -7.09
CA ALA A 36 -30.96 21.20 -6.31
C ALA A 36 -32.20 21.21 -7.21
N ASN A 37 -32.17 22.00 -8.29
CA ASN A 37 -33.24 22.03 -9.28
C ASN A 37 -33.42 20.68 -9.99
N LEU A 38 -32.32 20.00 -10.35
CA LEU A 38 -32.37 18.68 -10.98
C LEU A 38 -32.92 17.60 -10.03
N ILE A 39 -32.49 17.60 -8.76
CA ILE A 39 -32.99 16.68 -7.73
C ILE A 39 -34.48 16.92 -7.49
N LYS A 40 -34.88 18.18 -7.31
CA LYS A 40 -36.28 18.57 -7.12
C LYS A 40 -37.16 18.13 -8.30
N GLN A 41 -36.70 18.32 -9.54
CA GLN A 41 -37.42 17.90 -10.73
C GLN A 41 -37.56 16.38 -10.85
N ARG A 42 -36.56 15.61 -10.41
CA ARG A 42 -36.53 14.15 -10.57
C ARG A 42 -37.19 13.40 -9.42
N TRP A 43 -36.95 13.83 -8.18
CA TRP A 43 -37.24 13.09 -6.95
C TRP A 43 -38.18 13.84 -5.99
N GLY A 44 -38.56 15.09 -6.29
CA GLY A 44 -39.49 15.90 -5.50
C GLY A 44 -38.84 16.65 -4.32
N ASP A 45 -39.65 17.49 -3.67
CA ASP A 45 -39.18 18.41 -2.62
C ASP A 45 -38.68 17.66 -1.37
N GLU A 46 -39.32 16.55 -1.00
CA GLU A 46 -38.91 15.74 0.16
C GLU A 46 -37.50 15.16 0.04
N ALA A 47 -37.02 14.90 -1.18
CA ALA A 47 -35.66 14.39 -1.41
C ALA A 47 -34.60 15.48 -1.21
N LEU A 48 -34.95 16.74 -1.44
CA LEU A 48 -34.03 17.88 -1.26
C LEU A 48 -33.70 18.09 0.23
N ASP A 49 -34.67 17.83 1.10
CA ASP A 49 -34.57 17.99 2.56
C ASP A 49 -34.05 16.73 3.27
N ALA A 50 -33.63 15.70 2.52
CA ALA A 50 -33.16 14.43 3.05
C ALA A 50 -31.63 14.27 2.97
N VAL A 51 -31.11 13.35 3.78
CA VAL A 51 -29.68 13.03 3.88
C VAL A 51 -29.41 11.57 3.51
N LEU A 52 -28.35 11.34 2.75
CA LEU A 52 -27.77 10.02 2.52
C LEU A 52 -26.80 9.71 3.66
N VAL A 53 -27.01 8.57 4.32
CA VAL A 53 -26.31 8.22 5.56
C VAL A 53 -25.76 6.80 5.49
N ASP A 54 -24.48 6.65 5.85
CA ASP A 54 -23.82 5.37 6.10
C ASP A 54 -23.77 5.11 7.60
N LEU A 55 -24.33 3.98 8.02
CA LEU A 55 -24.43 3.54 9.40
C LEU A 55 -23.59 2.28 9.62
N ASN A 56 -22.81 2.29 10.68
CA ASN A 56 -22.17 1.08 11.22
C ASN A 56 -22.87 0.75 12.54
N TYR A 57 -23.27 -0.50 12.74
CA TYR A 57 -24.00 -0.94 13.93
C TYR A 57 -23.57 -2.35 14.38
N ASP A 58 -23.96 -2.71 15.60
CA ASP A 58 -23.64 -3.98 16.27
C ASP A 58 -22.14 -4.21 16.48
N PHE A 59 -21.47 -3.19 17.03
CA PHE A 59 -20.06 -3.27 17.45
C PHE A 59 -19.86 -4.25 18.63
N SER A 60 -18.71 -4.90 18.66
CA SER A 60 -18.28 -5.72 19.80
C SER A 60 -18.27 -4.90 21.10
N GLY A 61 -19.14 -5.28 22.06
CA GLY A 61 -19.34 -4.57 23.33
C GLY A 61 -20.60 -3.70 23.41
N TYR A 62 -21.29 -3.45 22.29
CA TYR A 62 -22.51 -2.63 22.20
C TYR A 62 -23.64 -3.42 21.51
N PRO A 63 -24.17 -4.49 22.13
CA PRO A 63 -25.22 -5.31 21.54
C PRO A 63 -26.55 -4.55 21.42
N ALA A 64 -27.37 -4.94 20.45
CA ALA A 64 -28.72 -4.40 20.27
C ALA A 64 -29.54 -4.47 21.58
N GLN A 65 -30.27 -3.38 21.87
CA GLN A 65 -31.19 -3.30 23.01
C GLN A 65 -32.62 -3.46 22.50
N GLY A 66 -33.14 -4.69 22.53
CA GLY A 66 -34.45 -5.01 21.95
C GLY A 66 -34.39 -5.03 20.42
N SER A 67 -35.28 -4.28 19.75
CA SER A 67 -35.29 -4.12 18.27
C SER A 67 -34.47 -2.92 17.78
N VAL A 68 -33.75 -2.24 18.68
CA VAL A 68 -32.97 -1.04 18.37
C VAL A 68 -31.49 -1.39 18.45
N HIS A 69 -30.82 -1.35 17.31
CA HIS A 69 -29.40 -1.58 17.17
C HIS A 69 -28.63 -0.37 17.69
N GLN A 70 -27.41 -0.59 18.18
CA GLN A 70 -26.52 0.48 18.61
C GLN A 70 -25.43 0.67 17.58
N GLY A 71 -25.19 1.92 17.19
CA GLY A 71 -24.26 2.20 16.12
C GLY A 71 -23.74 3.63 16.12
N ARG A 72 -23.02 3.97 15.05
CA ARG A 72 -22.53 5.31 14.78
C ARG A 72 -22.76 5.68 13.32
N VAL A 73 -22.92 6.97 13.07
CA VAL A 73 -22.93 7.52 11.72
C VAL A 73 -21.49 7.59 11.23
N ARG A 74 -21.20 6.93 10.11
CA ARG A 74 -19.89 6.99 9.46
C ARG A 74 -19.81 8.20 8.52
N LEU A 75 -20.88 8.43 7.77
CA LEU A 75 -21.00 9.52 6.82
C LEU A 75 -22.45 9.98 6.79
N SER A 76 -22.66 11.29 6.74
CA SER A 76 -23.97 11.90 6.47
C SER A 76 -23.74 13.07 5.52
N GLN A 77 -24.50 13.11 4.43
CA GLN A 77 -24.42 14.18 3.43
C GLN A 77 -25.77 14.42 2.76
N SER A 78 -26.03 15.64 2.27
CA SER A 78 -27.24 15.92 1.51
C SER A 78 -27.19 15.27 0.13
N LEU A 79 -28.35 15.06 -0.50
CA LEU A 79 -28.39 14.54 -1.87
C LEU A 79 -27.71 15.50 -2.87
N VAL A 80 -27.74 16.81 -2.63
CA VAL A 80 -27.01 17.80 -3.44
C VAL A 80 -25.51 17.56 -3.34
N GLN A 81 -24.97 17.33 -2.15
CA GLN A 81 -23.55 17.01 -1.95
C GLN A 81 -23.17 15.68 -2.62
N ALA A 82 -24.00 14.66 -2.47
CA ALA A 82 -23.77 13.36 -3.11
C ALA A 82 -23.74 13.47 -4.65
N LEU A 83 -24.56 14.34 -5.25
CA LEU A 83 -24.56 14.62 -6.69
C LEU A 83 -23.30 15.38 -7.14
N LEU A 84 -22.94 16.47 -6.45
CA LEU A 84 -21.78 17.30 -6.80
C LEU A 84 -20.45 16.55 -6.65
N ASN A 85 -20.36 15.66 -5.66
CA ASN A 85 -19.18 14.83 -5.41
C ASN A 85 -19.08 13.62 -6.33
N ASN A 86 -20.11 13.35 -7.13
CA ASN A 86 -20.29 12.07 -7.81
C ASN A 86 -20.06 10.88 -6.86
N TYR A 87 -20.76 10.86 -5.73
CA TYR A 87 -20.53 9.91 -4.64
C TYR A 87 -20.98 8.49 -5.01
N GLN A 88 -20.03 7.57 -5.20
CA GLN A 88 -20.28 6.19 -5.64
C GLN A 88 -19.78 5.10 -4.66
N THR A 89 -19.23 5.48 -3.51
CA THR A 89 -18.71 4.55 -2.50
C THR A 89 -19.82 3.96 -1.63
N VAL A 90 -19.64 2.74 -1.13
CA VAL A 90 -20.58 1.98 -0.29
C VAL A 90 -20.03 1.84 1.14
N GLY A 91 -20.87 1.41 2.10
CA GLY A 91 -20.44 0.88 3.42
C GLY A 91 -19.14 0.05 3.34
N ALA A 92 -18.27 0.18 4.35
CA ALA A 92 -16.86 -0.26 4.37
C ALA A 92 -15.87 0.36 3.36
N GLY A 93 -16.27 1.32 2.50
CA GLY A 93 -15.34 2.01 1.59
C GLY A 93 -15.14 1.28 0.25
N ARG A 94 -16.06 0.39 -0.10
CA ARG A 94 -16.06 -0.35 -1.37
C ARG A 94 -16.66 0.52 -2.47
N PHE A 95 -15.93 0.78 -3.54
CA PHE A 95 -16.38 1.63 -4.64
C PHE A 95 -17.32 0.89 -5.59
N GLY A 96 -18.47 1.49 -5.93
CA GLY A 96 -19.30 1.07 -7.06
C GLY A 96 -20.26 -0.09 -6.83
N GLU A 97 -20.18 -0.83 -5.72
CA GLU A 97 -20.97 -2.06 -5.55
C GLU A 97 -22.51 -1.83 -5.62
N THR A 98 -23.05 -0.69 -5.15
CA THR A 98 -24.48 -0.36 -5.26
C THR A 98 -24.88 0.21 -6.62
N ALA A 99 -24.04 1.04 -7.25
CA ALA A 99 -24.31 1.61 -8.57
C ALA A 99 -24.25 0.55 -9.69
N PHE A 100 -23.50 -0.54 -9.46
CA PHE A 100 -23.34 -1.67 -10.38
C PHE A 100 -24.19 -2.91 -10.00
N GLY A 101 -25.03 -2.84 -8.97
CA GLY A 101 -25.93 -3.93 -8.57
C GLY A 101 -25.25 -5.15 -7.93
N LEU A 102 -24.01 -5.00 -7.47
CA LEU A 102 -23.18 -6.03 -6.83
C LEU A 102 -23.42 -6.10 -5.30
N TYR A 103 -23.95 -5.02 -4.70
CA TYR A 103 -24.42 -4.94 -3.32
C TYR A 103 -25.74 -4.16 -3.29
N THR A 104 -26.83 -4.81 -2.90
CA THR A 104 -28.12 -4.14 -2.63
C THR A 104 -28.53 -4.42 -1.19
N PRO A 105 -28.34 -3.46 -0.26
CA PRO A 105 -28.85 -3.63 1.09
C PRO A 105 -30.38 -3.76 1.09
N PRO A 106 -30.99 -4.26 2.17
CA PRO A 106 -32.43 -4.33 2.30
C PRO A 106 -33.10 -2.98 2.02
N THR A 107 -34.27 -2.97 1.39
CA THR A 107 -34.98 -1.73 1.02
C THR A 107 -35.27 -0.82 2.22
N VAL A 108 -35.42 -1.41 3.41
CA VAL A 108 -35.67 -0.74 4.68
C VAL A 108 -34.62 -1.20 5.69
N GLY A 109 -33.96 -0.24 6.34
CA GLY A 109 -32.86 -0.47 7.26
C GLY A 109 -33.30 -0.74 8.70
N PRO A 110 -32.39 -1.25 9.54
CA PRO A 110 -32.66 -1.43 10.96
C PRO A 110 -32.86 -0.09 11.66
N GLN A 111 -33.55 -0.11 12.79
CA GLN A 111 -33.62 1.05 13.67
C GLN A 111 -32.32 1.15 14.48
N VAL A 112 -31.53 2.20 14.23
CA VAL A 112 -30.22 2.41 14.84
C VAL A 112 -30.27 3.62 15.78
N ARG A 113 -29.86 3.41 17.03
CA ARG A 113 -29.59 4.48 18.00
C ARG A 113 -28.10 4.80 17.99
N ILE A 114 -27.78 6.07 17.81
CA ILE A 114 -26.40 6.54 17.85
C ILE A 114 -25.88 6.56 19.30
N VAL A 115 -24.71 5.96 19.52
CA VAL A 115 -24.02 5.92 20.81
C VAL A 115 -22.58 6.41 20.64
N GLU A 116 -22.04 7.08 21.66
CA GLU A 116 -20.60 7.39 21.72
C GLU A 116 -19.82 6.12 22.07
N ILE A 117 -18.97 5.69 21.14
CA ILE A 117 -18.13 4.49 21.27
C ILE A 117 -16.73 4.95 21.66
N ASP A 118 -16.17 4.40 22.74
CA ASP A 118 -14.83 4.74 23.22
C ASP A 118 -13.76 4.34 22.19
N ALA A 119 -13.00 5.32 21.71
CA ALA A 119 -11.97 5.14 20.68
C ALA A 119 -10.78 4.26 21.12
N SER A 120 -10.64 3.98 22.42
CA SER A 120 -9.62 3.07 22.96
C SER A 120 -9.96 1.59 22.77
N ILE A 121 -11.22 1.26 22.46
CA ILE A 121 -11.65 -0.09 22.08
C ILE A 121 -11.40 -0.23 20.58
N ASN A 122 -10.32 -0.93 20.21
CA ASN A 122 -9.88 -1.13 18.82
C ASN A 122 -11.05 -1.56 17.91
N PRO A 123 -11.61 -0.68 17.05
CA PRO A 123 -12.85 -0.95 16.32
C PRO A 123 -12.59 -1.77 15.04
N GLY A 124 -11.67 -2.73 15.12
CA GLY A 124 -11.36 -3.71 14.07
C GLY A 124 -12.21 -4.98 14.13
N GLY A 125 -13.23 -5.02 15.00
CA GLY A 125 -14.18 -6.15 15.10
C GLY A 125 -15.25 -6.15 14.00
N SER A 126 -15.97 -7.27 13.86
CA SER A 126 -17.13 -7.41 12.98
C SER A 126 -18.21 -6.37 13.34
N TYR A 127 -18.63 -5.56 12.37
CA TYR A 127 -19.78 -4.65 12.45
C TYR A 127 -20.62 -4.81 11.18
N ASP A 128 -21.90 -4.47 11.26
CA ASP A 128 -22.78 -4.46 10.10
C ASP A 128 -22.88 -3.04 9.51
N ASP A 129 -22.96 -2.96 8.17
CA ASP A 129 -23.05 -1.70 7.43
C ASP A 129 -24.42 -1.56 6.75
N TYR A 130 -25.05 -0.39 6.91
CA TYR A 130 -26.27 -0.05 6.19
C TYR A 130 -26.21 1.37 5.63
N GLU A 131 -26.62 1.54 4.38
CA GLU A 131 -26.74 2.83 3.71
C GLU A 131 -28.22 3.13 3.44
N GLY A 132 -28.69 4.33 3.80
CA GLY A 132 -30.07 4.75 3.58
C GLY A 132 -30.21 6.25 3.38
N ILE A 133 -31.36 6.67 2.83
CA ILE A 133 -31.73 8.09 2.69
C ILE A 133 -32.81 8.39 3.72
N TYR A 134 -32.55 9.34 4.62
CA TYR A 134 -33.38 9.62 5.77
C TYR A 134 -33.83 11.09 5.80
N ARG A 135 -35.01 11.33 6.37
CA ARG A 135 -35.51 12.64 6.73
C ARG A 135 -34.74 13.17 7.94
N ILE A 136 -34.46 14.47 7.92
CA ILE A 136 -33.84 15.16 9.06
C ILE A 136 -34.89 15.33 10.16
N THR A 137 -34.60 14.90 11.40
CA THR A 137 -35.51 15.01 12.56
C THR A 137 -34.79 15.54 13.80
N GLU A 138 -35.52 16.11 14.77
CA GLU A 138 -34.98 16.54 16.06
C GLU A 138 -35.71 15.82 17.23
N PRO A 139 -35.04 14.94 18.00
CA PRO A 139 -33.67 14.43 17.77
C PRO A 139 -33.60 13.54 16.52
N GLN A 140 -32.40 13.42 15.92
CA GLN A 140 -32.21 12.61 14.71
C GLN A 140 -32.42 11.13 15.01
N VAL A 141 -33.32 10.48 14.28
CA VAL A 141 -33.59 9.04 14.39
C VAL A 141 -33.31 8.36 13.06
N TYR A 142 -32.59 7.24 13.09
CA TYR A 142 -32.33 6.41 11.92
C TYR A 142 -33.13 5.12 12.02
N GLY A 143 -34.10 4.94 11.15
CA GLY A 143 -34.90 3.73 11.11
C GLY A 143 -36.00 3.80 10.04
N PRO A 144 -36.87 2.78 10.00
CA PRO A 144 -37.91 2.67 8.99
C PRO A 144 -38.83 3.90 8.88
N ASP A 145 -39.13 4.56 10.01
CA ASP A 145 -40.06 5.69 10.06
C ASP A 145 -39.49 6.99 9.49
N THR A 146 -38.16 7.13 9.46
CA THR A 146 -37.47 8.31 8.93
C THR A 146 -36.85 8.05 7.56
N GLN A 147 -36.78 6.80 7.11
CA GLN A 147 -36.21 6.45 5.81
C GLN A 147 -37.17 6.80 4.67
N LEU A 148 -36.66 7.50 3.65
CA LEU A 148 -37.41 7.74 2.41
C LEU A 148 -37.48 6.45 1.59
N ALA A 149 -38.58 6.30 0.82
CA ALA A 149 -38.73 5.27 -0.20
C ALA A 149 -37.86 5.52 -1.46
N LEU A 150 -36.68 6.11 -1.29
CA LEU A 150 -35.68 6.36 -2.31
C LEU A 150 -34.46 5.49 -1.99
N GLN A 151 -34.12 4.57 -2.90
CA GLN A 151 -32.98 3.69 -2.72
C GLN A 151 -31.67 4.42 -3.03
N PRO A 152 -30.65 4.35 -2.15
CA PRO A 152 -29.32 4.92 -2.42
C PRO A 152 -28.74 4.49 -3.77
N ALA A 153 -28.87 3.21 -4.12
CA ALA A 153 -28.42 2.67 -5.41
C ALA A 153 -29.08 3.36 -6.62
N ALA A 154 -30.39 3.59 -6.56
CA ALA A 154 -31.12 4.25 -7.64
C ALA A 154 -30.73 5.74 -7.78
N PHE A 155 -30.50 6.42 -6.65
CA PHE A 155 -30.00 7.78 -6.64
C PHE A 155 -28.59 7.87 -7.25
N LYS A 156 -27.67 7.00 -6.81
CA LYS A 156 -26.28 6.93 -7.30
C LYS A 156 -26.18 6.58 -8.78
N GLN A 157 -27.01 5.64 -9.24
CA GLN A 157 -27.11 5.31 -10.67
C GLN A 157 -27.57 6.53 -11.49
N TRP A 158 -28.54 7.29 -10.98
CA TRP A 158 -28.96 8.53 -11.64
C TRP A 158 -27.81 9.56 -11.68
N VAL A 159 -27.12 9.79 -10.55
CA VAL A 159 -25.94 10.66 -10.47
C VAL A 159 -24.90 10.29 -11.54
N TRP A 160 -24.57 9.00 -11.65
CA TRP A 160 -23.61 8.48 -12.64
C TRP A 160 -24.06 8.74 -14.09
N THR A 161 -25.34 8.50 -14.40
CA THR A 161 -25.86 8.69 -15.78
C THR A 161 -26.09 10.15 -16.16
N LEU A 162 -26.12 11.07 -15.18
CA LEU A 162 -26.48 12.47 -15.41
C LEU A 162 -25.37 13.24 -16.16
N ALA A 163 -24.10 12.82 -16.02
CA ALA A 163 -22.95 13.59 -16.51
C ALA A 163 -23.02 15.06 -16.08
N PHE A 164 -23.21 15.29 -14.76
CA PHE A 164 -23.56 16.59 -14.20
C PHE A 164 -22.57 17.71 -14.60
N LYS A 165 -21.27 17.41 -14.62
CA LYS A 165 -20.21 18.35 -15.01
C LYS A 165 -20.45 18.92 -16.41
N ASP A 166 -20.74 18.07 -17.39
CA ASP A 166 -20.94 18.47 -18.78
C ASP A 166 -22.20 19.33 -18.94
N GLN A 167 -23.29 18.96 -18.25
CA GLN A 167 -24.52 19.74 -18.26
C GLN A 167 -24.33 21.13 -17.63
N TYR A 168 -23.62 21.19 -16.50
CA TYR A 168 -23.35 22.47 -15.84
C TYR A 168 -22.35 23.33 -16.63
N ALA A 169 -21.34 22.73 -17.25
CA ALA A 169 -20.40 23.40 -18.14
C ALA A 169 -21.13 24.12 -19.29
N ALA A 170 -22.04 23.41 -19.95
CA ALA A 170 -22.85 23.96 -21.03
C ALA A 170 -23.77 25.09 -20.55
N TYR A 171 -24.34 24.94 -19.34
CA TYR A 171 -25.16 25.99 -18.72
C TYR A 171 -24.34 27.27 -18.45
N VAL A 172 -23.18 27.16 -17.78
CA VAL A 172 -22.31 28.30 -17.45
C VAL A 172 -21.83 29.01 -18.72
N ALA A 173 -21.44 28.25 -19.75
CA ALA A 173 -21.00 28.81 -21.02
C ALA A 173 -22.09 29.66 -21.70
N ASN A 174 -23.36 29.27 -21.57
CA ASN A 174 -24.50 29.99 -22.15
C ASN A 174 -25.02 31.15 -21.29
N ALA A 175 -24.81 31.10 -19.97
CA ALA A 175 -25.34 32.10 -19.05
C ALA A 175 -24.50 33.38 -18.98
N TRP A 176 -23.21 33.35 -19.34
CA TRP A 176 -22.34 34.53 -19.39
C TRP A 176 -22.37 35.21 -20.78
N PRO A 177 -22.37 36.56 -20.85
CA PRO A 177 -22.26 37.28 -22.12
C PRO A 177 -20.88 37.11 -22.77
N ASP A 178 -20.78 37.45 -24.06
CA ASP A 178 -19.53 37.48 -24.79
C ASP A 178 -18.59 38.61 -24.32
N ASP A 179 -17.28 38.44 -24.51
CA ASP A 179 -16.27 39.40 -24.05
C ASP A 179 -16.42 40.78 -24.72
N ARG A 180 -16.98 40.82 -25.92
CA ARG A 180 -17.25 42.06 -26.67
C ARG A 180 -18.31 42.91 -25.98
N THR A 181 -19.38 42.30 -25.46
CA THR A 181 -20.43 43.02 -24.72
C THR A 181 -19.90 43.57 -23.41
N LEU A 182 -19.04 42.83 -22.70
CA LEU A 182 -18.44 43.27 -21.44
C LEU A 182 -17.50 44.48 -21.60
N LEU A 183 -16.73 44.51 -22.69
CA LEU A 183 -15.75 45.55 -23.00
C LEU A 183 -16.33 46.76 -23.77
N ALA A 184 -17.59 46.69 -24.23
CA ALA A 184 -18.21 47.77 -24.99
C ALA A 184 -18.38 49.04 -24.14
N ALA A 185 -18.35 50.21 -24.79
CA ALA A 185 -18.58 51.49 -24.11
C ALA A 185 -20.02 51.62 -23.55
N ALA A 186 -20.98 50.85 -24.09
CA ALA A 186 -22.34 50.80 -23.59
C ALA A 186 -22.39 50.28 -22.13
N PRO A 187 -23.33 50.76 -21.30
CA PRO A 187 -23.46 50.30 -19.92
C PRO A 187 -23.92 48.83 -19.88
N TYR A 188 -23.28 48.03 -19.03
CA TYR A 188 -23.68 46.64 -18.76
C TYR A 188 -24.02 46.50 -17.26
N PRO A 189 -25.18 45.91 -16.89
CA PRO A 189 -25.65 45.87 -15.51
C PRO A 189 -24.61 45.36 -14.51
N LEU A 190 -23.90 44.28 -14.82
CA LEU A 190 -22.91 43.69 -13.90
C LEU A 190 -21.68 44.59 -13.72
N ARG A 191 -21.21 45.27 -14.79
CA ARG A 191 -20.10 46.24 -14.70
C ARG A 191 -20.49 47.43 -13.82
N THR A 192 -21.72 47.92 -13.99
CA THR A 192 -22.29 49.01 -13.18
C THR A 192 -22.41 48.58 -11.71
N SER A 193 -22.87 47.36 -11.43
CA SER A 193 -22.98 46.83 -10.07
C SER A 193 -21.62 46.67 -9.39
N VAL A 194 -20.60 46.12 -10.07
CA VAL A 194 -19.24 45.98 -9.53
C VAL A 194 -18.62 47.36 -9.22
N LYS A 195 -18.78 48.33 -10.13
CA LYS A 195 -18.30 49.71 -9.91
C LYS A 195 -19.00 50.39 -8.73
N LEU A 196 -20.32 50.23 -8.62
CA LEU A 196 -21.08 50.77 -7.50
C LEU A 196 -20.64 50.15 -6.16
N ALA A 197 -20.49 48.83 -6.11
CA ALA A 197 -20.06 48.12 -4.91
C ALA A 197 -18.65 48.56 -4.46
N PHE A 198 -17.73 48.76 -5.41
CA PHE A 198 -16.40 49.30 -5.12
C PHE A 198 -16.45 50.69 -4.48
N ILE A 199 -17.25 51.60 -5.04
CA ILE A 199 -17.41 52.97 -4.50
C ILE A 199 -18.04 52.89 -3.09
N MET A 200 -19.10 52.11 -2.92
CA MET A 200 -19.79 51.91 -1.64
C MET A 200 -18.85 51.40 -0.55
N ALA A 201 -18.06 50.36 -0.85
CA ALA A 201 -17.13 49.78 0.10
C ALA A 201 -16.05 50.78 0.55
N ALA A 202 -15.56 51.63 -0.37
CA ALA A 202 -14.58 52.66 -0.02
C ALA A 202 -15.16 53.70 0.95
N TRP A 203 -16.40 54.14 0.71
CA TRP A 203 -17.10 55.07 1.61
C TRP A 203 -17.42 54.46 2.97
N LEU A 204 -17.87 53.21 3.00
CA LEU A 204 -18.19 52.51 4.24
C LEU A 204 -16.93 52.34 5.11
N GLN A 205 -15.84 51.86 4.54
CA GLN A 205 -14.57 51.72 5.26
C GLN A 205 -14.00 53.06 5.74
N TYR A 206 -14.22 54.15 4.99
CA TYR A 206 -13.87 55.50 5.45
C TYR A 206 -14.70 55.93 6.68
N GLN A 207 -16.01 55.65 6.70
CA GLN A 207 -16.86 55.92 7.86
C GLN A 207 -16.47 55.07 9.08
N GLU A 208 -16.09 53.82 8.85
CA GLU A 208 -15.60 52.88 9.88
C GLU A 208 -14.18 53.20 10.36
N ARG A 209 -13.52 54.22 9.78
CA ARG A 209 -12.12 54.62 10.06
C ARG A 209 -11.08 53.54 9.73
N SER A 210 -11.42 52.56 8.88
CA SER A 210 -10.50 51.53 8.38
C SER A 210 -9.80 51.95 7.08
N LEU A 211 -10.28 53.00 6.41
CA LEU A 211 -9.64 53.63 5.25
C LEU A 211 -9.39 55.12 5.52
N SER A 212 -8.20 55.64 5.19
CA SER A 212 -7.91 57.06 5.39
C SER A 212 -8.60 57.94 4.34
N ARG A 213 -8.62 59.27 4.57
CA ARG A 213 -9.16 60.23 3.59
C ARG A 213 -8.38 60.20 2.26
N GLU A 214 -7.07 59.98 2.34
CA GLU A 214 -6.21 59.88 1.16
C GLU A 214 -6.44 58.57 0.41
N GLY A 215 -6.68 57.47 1.14
CA GLY A 215 -7.10 56.18 0.60
C GLY A 215 -8.45 56.23 -0.10
N LEU A 216 -9.45 56.88 0.51
CA LEU A 216 -10.74 57.16 -0.13
C LEU A 216 -10.55 58.00 -1.41
N GLY A 217 -9.72 59.04 -1.35
CA GLY A 217 -9.41 59.87 -2.51
C GLY A 217 -8.72 59.10 -3.65
N LEU A 218 -7.89 58.10 -3.34
CA LEU A 218 -7.31 57.19 -4.35
C LEU A 218 -8.37 56.25 -4.93
N ALA A 219 -9.24 55.65 -4.10
CA ALA A 219 -10.32 54.79 -4.56
C ALA A 219 -11.31 55.54 -5.48
N LEU A 220 -11.70 56.77 -5.12
CA LEU A 220 -12.59 57.58 -5.95
C LEU A 220 -11.97 57.93 -7.31
N ARG A 221 -10.66 58.23 -7.35
CA ARG A 221 -9.93 58.44 -8.62
C ARG A 221 -9.92 57.18 -9.50
N VAL A 222 -9.73 56.01 -8.89
CA VAL A 222 -9.81 54.71 -9.59
C VAL A 222 -11.22 54.49 -10.16
N ALA A 223 -12.26 54.97 -9.48
CA ALA A 223 -13.65 54.91 -9.98
C ALA A 223 -13.98 55.98 -11.04
N GLY A 224 -13.07 56.92 -11.33
CA GLY A 224 -13.30 58.03 -12.25
C GLY A 224 -14.10 59.18 -11.64
N LEU A 225 -14.09 59.30 -10.31
CA LEU A 225 -14.79 60.32 -9.53
C LEU A 225 -13.81 61.36 -8.96
N ASP A 226 -14.33 62.54 -8.62
CA ASP A 226 -13.55 63.58 -7.96
C ASP A 226 -13.25 63.18 -6.50
N PRO A 227 -11.99 63.26 -6.02
CA PRO A 227 -11.63 62.94 -4.64
C PRO A 227 -12.40 63.71 -3.55
N GLY A 228 -12.93 64.89 -3.89
CA GLY A 228 -13.73 65.75 -3.00
C GLY A 228 -15.24 65.57 -3.14
N GLN A 229 -15.72 64.73 -4.07
CA GLN A 229 -17.15 64.45 -4.25
C GLN A 229 -17.70 63.75 -3.01
N THR A 230 -18.95 64.05 -2.64
CA THR A 230 -19.65 63.41 -1.52
C THR A 230 -20.57 62.28 -2.00
N TRP A 231 -20.86 61.32 -1.13
CA TRP A 231 -21.74 60.18 -1.42
C TRP A 231 -23.11 60.57 -2.01
N GLY A 232 -23.75 61.63 -1.48
CA GLY A 232 -25.04 62.13 -1.97
C GLY A 232 -25.00 62.83 -3.34
N GLN A 233 -23.82 63.14 -3.88
CA GLN A 233 -23.63 63.74 -5.21
C GLN A 233 -23.38 62.69 -6.31
N LEU A 234 -23.41 61.40 -5.98
CA LEU A 234 -23.19 60.32 -6.95
C LEU A 234 -24.39 60.18 -7.89
N THR A 235 -24.15 60.10 -9.20
CA THR A 235 -25.21 59.94 -10.21
C THR A 235 -25.11 58.60 -10.95
N LEU A 236 -26.25 58.08 -11.44
CA LEU A 236 -26.27 56.82 -12.20
C LEU A 236 -25.39 56.89 -13.46
N ALA A 237 -25.37 58.04 -14.13
CA ALA A 237 -24.54 58.27 -15.32
C ALA A 237 -23.04 58.14 -15.02
N GLN A 238 -22.57 58.61 -13.87
CA GLN A 238 -21.16 58.46 -13.45
C GLN A 238 -20.79 56.99 -13.17
N VAL A 239 -21.71 56.22 -12.60
CA VAL A 239 -21.51 54.78 -12.32
C VAL A 239 -21.61 53.95 -13.60
N GLN A 240 -22.41 54.37 -14.59
CA GLN A 240 -22.55 53.70 -15.88
C GLN A 240 -21.42 54.04 -16.87
N ALA A 241 -20.81 55.22 -16.72
CA ALA A 241 -19.73 55.68 -17.58
C ALA A 241 -18.48 54.78 -17.47
N GLN A 242 -17.83 54.58 -18.62
CA GLN A 242 -16.55 53.89 -18.71
C GLN A 242 -15.46 54.68 -17.99
N THR A 243 -14.62 54.01 -17.19
CA THR A 243 -13.55 54.68 -16.43
C THR A 243 -12.16 54.32 -16.98
N PRO A 244 -11.51 55.20 -17.76
CA PRO A 244 -10.10 55.04 -18.07
C PRO A 244 -9.24 55.34 -16.84
N MET A 245 -8.11 54.65 -16.70
CA MET A 245 -7.18 54.90 -15.59
C MET A 245 -6.52 56.28 -15.68
N PRO A 246 -6.56 57.10 -14.60
CA PRO A 246 -5.87 58.39 -14.57
C PRO A 246 -4.36 58.23 -14.70
N SER A 247 -3.68 59.15 -15.40
CA SER A 247 -2.23 59.10 -15.59
C SER A 247 -1.42 59.16 -14.28
N SER A 248 -2.00 59.73 -13.22
CA SER A 248 -1.44 59.84 -11.87
C SER A 248 -1.52 58.55 -11.04
N VAL A 249 -2.27 57.54 -11.50
CA VAL A 249 -2.42 56.25 -10.83
C VAL A 249 -1.79 55.15 -11.69
N GLU A 250 -1.07 54.25 -11.04
CA GLU A 250 -0.56 53.02 -11.63
C GLU A 250 -1.43 51.87 -11.11
N ALA A 251 -2.09 51.15 -12.02
CA ALA A 251 -2.95 50.01 -11.69
C ALA A 251 -2.30 48.72 -12.17
N GLY A 252 -2.35 47.69 -11.34
CA GLY A 252 -1.86 46.36 -11.66
C GLY A 252 -2.47 45.31 -10.75
N ARG A 253 -1.97 44.08 -10.83
CA ARG A 253 -2.37 42.99 -9.93
C ARG A 253 -1.26 42.66 -8.95
N LEU A 254 -1.61 42.24 -7.74
CA LEU A 254 -0.60 41.78 -6.79
C LEU A 254 0.12 40.56 -7.36
N SER A 255 1.46 40.53 -7.31
CA SER A 255 2.23 39.36 -7.71
C SER A 255 3.02 38.81 -6.52
N ILE A 256 3.03 37.48 -6.39
CA ILE A 256 3.84 36.75 -5.41
C ILE A 256 4.74 35.80 -6.17
N TYR A 257 6.03 35.89 -5.89
CA TYR A 257 7.08 35.25 -6.66
C TYR A 257 7.02 35.68 -8.14
N ARG A 258 6.51 34.80 -9.01
CA ARG A 258 6.29 35.08 -10.44
C ARG A 258 4.82 35.08 -10.85
N TYR A 259 3.92 34.76 -9.92
CA TYR A 259 2.52 34.52 -10.22
C TYR A 259 1.70 35.76 -9.87
N SER A 260 0.84 36.18 -10.79
CA SER A 260 -0.07 37.30 -10.59
C SER A 260 -1.37 36.80 -10.00
N ALA A 261 -1.89 37.51 -9.01
CA ALA A 261 -3.23 37.26 -8.50
C ALA A 261 -4.27 37.42 -9.63
N SER A 262 -5.31 36.61 -9.57
CA SER A 262 -6.40 36.61 -10.54
C SER A 262 -7.28 37.84 -10.40
N ASP A 263 -7.46 38.34 -9.17
CA ASP A 263 -8.50 39.31 -8.82
C ASP A 263 -8.05 40.42 -7.84
N ILE A 264 -6.93 40.24 -7.12
CA ILE A 264 -6.39 41.28 -6.22
C ILE A 264 -5.83 42.44 -7.04
N GLY A 265 -6.53 43.56 -7.02
CA GLY A 265 -6.09 44.81 -7.64
C GLY A 265 -5.13 45.57 -6.73
N CYS A 266 -4.06 46.11 -7.30
CA CYS A 266 -3.13 47.02 -6.60
C CYS A 266 -3.07 48.35 -7.34
N PHE A 267 -3.41 49.43 -6.64
CA PHE A 267 -3.41 50.80 -7.16
C PHE A 267 -2.35 51.62 -6.43
N ARG A 268 -1.45 52.25 -7.18
CA ARG A 268 -0.37 53.07 -6.65
C ARG A 268 -0.53 54.51 -7.11
N ASP A 269 -0.49 55.44 -6.16
CA ASP A 269 -0.38 56.86 -6.47
C ASP A 269 1.08 57.18 -6.84
N LYS A 270 1.32 57.62 -8.07
CA LYS A 270 2.69 57.90 -8.57
C LYS A 270 3.35 59.07 -7.84
N ASN A 271 2.57 59.98 -7.27
CA ASN A 271 3.09 61.19 -6.62
C ASN A 271 3.47 60.96 -5.15
N SER A 272 2.69 60.14 -4.44
CA SER A 272 2.91 59.88 -3.00
C SER A 272 3.57 58.53 -2.71
N GLY A 273 3.61 57.61 -3.69
CA GLY A 273 4.13 56.25 -3.50
C GLY A 273 3.18 55.31 -2.75
N ARG A 274 2.04 55.83 -2.26
CA ARG A 274 1.01 55.10 -1.51
C ARG A 274 0.37 54.02 -2.36
N ARG A 275 0.05 52.88 -1.73
CA ARG A 275 -0.57 51.73 -2.38
C ARG A 275 -1.91 51.41 -1.73
N LEU A 276 -2.88 51.05 -2.56
CA LEU A 276 -4.20 50.61 -2.16
C LEU A 276 -4.46 49.26 -2.82
N LEU A 277 -4.56 48.21 -2.01
CA LEU A 277 -5.00 46.90 -2.47
C LEU A 277 -6.52 46.81 -2.35
N TYR A 278 -7.14 46.30 -3.41
CA TYR A 278 -8.55 45.90 -3.41
C TYR A 278 -8.62 44.38 -3.52
N ILE A 279 -9.17 43.75 -2.48
CA ILE A 279 -9.35 42.31 -2.37
C ILE A 279 -10.85 42.04 -2.40
N PRO A 280 -11.41 41.62 -3.56
CA PRO A 280 -12.83 41.29 -3.68
C PRO A 280 -13.23 40.20 -2.67
N GLY A 281 -14.41 40.32 -2.06
CA GLY A 281 -14.96 39.32 -1.13
C GLY A 281 -14.52 39.44 0.33
N ASN A 282 -13.53 40.29 0.63
CA ASN A 282 -13.11 40.53 2.02
C ASN A 282 -14.08 41.50 2.72
N ALA A 283 -14.34 41.32 4.01
CA ALA A 283 -15.24 42.18 4.80
C ALA A 283 -14.79 43.65 4.84
N SER A 284 -13.47 43.87 4.77
CA SER A 284 -12.85 45.18 4.52
C SER A 284 -11.99 45.05 3.28
N PRO A 285 -12.55 45.26 2.07
CA PRO A 285 -11.89 44.96 0.81
C PRO A 285 -10.71 45.87 0.47
N PHE A 286 -10.66 47.07 1.04
CA PHE A 286 -9.57 48.02 0.85
C PHE A 286 -8.52 47.91 1.93
N HIS A 287 -7.26 47.75 1.50
CA HIS A 287 -6.07 47.71 2.35
C HIS A 287 -5.09 48.79 1.90
N GLU A 288 -4.80 49.72 2.80
CA GLU A 288 -3.97 50.89 2.50
C GLU A 288 -2.56 50.72 3.09
N PHE A 289 -1.55 51.00 2.27
CA PHE A 289 -0.13 50.89 2.63
C PHE A 289 0.62 52.17 2.29
N ALA A 290 1.44 52.63 3.23
CA ALA A 290 2.23 53.84 3.05
C ALA A 290 3.26 53.68 1.93
N ASP A 291 3.85 52.48 1.80
CA ASP A 291 4.91 52.17 0.85
C ASP A 291 4.94 50.67 0.50
N HIS A 292 5.95 50.24 -0.26
CA HIS A 292 6.10 48.83 -0.66
C HIS A 292 6.52 47.92 0.51
N ARG A 293 7.33 48.42 1.44
CA ARG A 293 7.86 47.62 2.55
C ARG A 293 6.75 47.22 3.53
N THR A 294 5.83 48.14 3.82
CA THR A 294 4.65 47.87 4.65
C THR A 294 3.72 46.83 4.02
N LEU A 295 3.59 46.83 2.69
CA LEU A 295 2.90 45.76 1.96
C LEU A 295 3.60 44.40 2.12
N CYS A 296 4.93 44.34 1.96
CA CYS A 296 5.67 43.09 2.12
C CYS A 296 5.54 42.51 3.53
N GLN A 297 5.58 43.36 4.57
CA GLN A 297 5.37 42.94 5.96
C GLN A 297 3.98 42.31 6.17
N TRP A 298 2.94 42.93 5.62
CA TRP A 298 1.57 42.43 5.72
C TRP A 298 1.39 41.06 5.05
N VAL A 299 2.01 40.83 3.88
CA VAL A 299 1.97 39.52 3.20
C VAL A 299 2.67 38.43 4.03
N ILE A 300 3.77 38.75 4.71
CA ILE A 300 4.48 37.81 5.61
C ILE A 300 3.60 37.45 6.81
N GLU A 301 2.91 38.43 7.39
CA GLU A 301 1.97 38.19 8.50
C GLU A 301 0.83 37.28 8.10
N ILE A 302 0.30 37.43 6.87
CA ILE A 302 -0.67 36.49 6.30
C ILE A 302 -0.07 35.09 6.18
N GLY A 303 1.17 34.97 5.69
CA GLY A 303 1.85 33.69 5.51
C GLY A 303 2.08 32.90 6.80
N ARG A 304 2.12 33.57 7.97
CA ARG A 304 2.31 32.95 9.30
C ARG A 304 1.06 32.27 9.84
N ASP A 305 -0.13 32.68 9.40
CA ASP A 305 -1.41 32.11 9.83
C ASP A 305 -1.92 31.15 8.74
N ALA A 306 -2.11 29.87 9.10
CA ALA A 306 -2.49 28.83 8.14
C ALA A 306 -3.85 29.09 7.46
N LYS A 307 -4.81 29.68 8.18
CA LYS A 307 -6.14 29.99 7.63
C LYS A 307 -6.08 31.22 6.73
N ARG A 308 -5.37 32.28 7.14
CA ARG A 308 -5.16 33.48 6.32
C ARG A 308 -4.35 33.19 5.07
N LYS A 309 -3.30 32.37 5.18
CA LYS A 309 -2.48 31.92 4.05
C LYS A 309 -3.32 31.17 3.01
N THR A 310 -4.18 30.26 3.44
CA THR A 310 -5.03 29.47 2.53
C THR A 310 -6.02 30.37 1.80
N ALA A 311 -6.70 31.27 2.52
CA ALA A 311 -7.60 32.25 1.93
C ALA A 311 -6.88 33.19 0.93
N PHE A 312 -5.66 33.63 1.25
CA PHE A 312 -4.87 34.49 0.38
C PHE A 312 -4.38 33.78 -0.89
N VAL A 313 -3.94 32.52 -0.78
CA VAL A 313 -3.47 31.71 -1.91
C VAL A 313 -4.59 31.41 -2.92
N ALA A 314 -5.85 31.33 -2.46
CA ALA A 314 -7.02 31.15 -3.34
C ALA A 314 -7.23 32.29 -4.35
N HIS A 315 -6.52 33.42 -4.21
CA HIS A 315 -6.51 34.51 -5.19
C HIS A 315 -5.57 34.25 -6.39
N PHE A 316 -4.87 33.11 -6.44
CA PHE A 316 -3.98 32.72 -7.54
C PHE A 316 -4.55 31.52 -8.30
N ALA A 317 -4.20 31.39 -9.59
CA ALA A 317 -4.65 30.26 -10.42
C ALA A 317 -4.20 28.93 -9.80
N GLU A 318 -5.01 27.88 -9.91
CA GLU A 318 -4.78 26.60 -9.21
C GLU A 318 -3.40 25.99 -9.52
N ASP A 319 -3.00 26.01 -10.80
CA ASP A 319 -1.69 25.56 -11.27
C ASP A 319 -0.52 26.35 -10.65
N ASP A 320 -0.74 27.64 -10.33
CA ASP A 320 0.26 28.52 -9.73
C ASP A 320 0.39 28.31 -8.21
N GLN A 321 -0.64 27.74 -7.58
CA GLN A 321 -0.65 27.53 -6.12
C GLN A 321 0.33 26.43 -5.71
N GLN A 322 0.48 25.41 -6.56
CA GLN A 322 1.31 24.22 -6.33
C GLN A 322 2.69 24.35 -6.98
N ASP A 323 3.62 23.49 -6.59
CA ASP A 323 4.97 23.50 -7.13
C ASP A 323 5.00 22.89 -8.53
N GLY A 324 5.56 23.63 -9.50
CA GLY A 324 5.87 23.12 -10.83
C GLY A 324 7.27 22.50 -10.91
N THR A 325 7.57 21.83 -12.02
CA THR A 325 8.86 21.13 -12.25
C THR A 325 10.09 22.03 -12.05
N PHE A 326 10.04 23.30 -12.45
CA PHE A 326 11.21 24.16 -12.42
C PHE A 326 11.18 25.20 -11.29
N HIS A 327 10.00 25.45 -10.71
CA HIS A 327 9.75 26.62 -9.87
C HIS A 327 8.74 26.35 -8.75
N ALA A 328 8.96 27.00 -7.59
CA ALA A 328 8.08 26.89 -6.43
C ALA A 328 6.72 27.53 -6.73
N GLY A 329 5.64 26.95 -6.21
CA GLY A 329 4.31 27.53 -6.23
C GLY A 329 4.15 28.66 -5.21
N VAL A 330 3.05 29.40 -5.29
CA VAL A 330 2.74 30.49 -4.34
C VAL A 330 2.78 30.01 -2.88
N ARG A 331 2.31 28.78 -2.60
CA ARG A 331 2.31 28.22 -1.23
C ARG A 331 3.73 28.05 -0.67
N THR A 332 4.64 27.60 -1.51
CA THR A 332 6.05 27.34 -1.17
C THR A 332 6.83 28.64 -1.07
N ALA A 333 6.60 29.59 -1.99
CA ALA A 333 7.20 30.93 -1.92
C ALA A 333 6.80 31.67 -0.63
N LEU A 334 5.52 31.61 -0.23
CA LEU A 334 5.06 32.18 1.05
C LEU A 334 5.72 31.50 2.25
N ALA A 335 5.86 30.16 2.24
CA ALA A 335 6.55 29.46 3.33
C ALA A 335 8.04 29.85 3.44
N GLY A 336 8.70 30.01 2.28
CA GLY A 336 10.05 30.53 2.20
C GLY A 336 10.17 31.93 2.81
N MET A 337 9.31 32.87 2.38
CA MET A 337 9.33 34.26 2.85
C MET A 337 9.03 34.40 4.35
N VAL A 338 8.19 33.53 4.92
CA VAL A 338 7.93 33.50 6.37
C VAL A 338 9.14 33.08 7.18
N THR A 339 9.99 32.22 6.60
CA THR A 339 11.19 31.66 7.25
C THR A 339 12.39 32.62 7.19
N TRP A 340 12.37 33.60 6.28
CA TRP A 340 13.38 34.66 6.17
C TRP A 340 13.53 35.42 7.51
N PRO A 341 14.76 35.65 8.01
CA PRO A 341 16.05 35.54 7.32
C PRO A 341 16.74 34.17 7.33
N ARG A 342 16.09 33.11 7.84
CA ARG A 342 16.67 31.74 7.81
C ARG A 342 16.41 31.08 6.45
N GLN A 343 17.27 30.14 6.09
CA GLN A 343 17.09 29.33 4.88
C GLN A 343 15.89 28.40 5.04
N TYR A 344 15.02 28.36 4.04
CA TYR A 344 13.92 27.43 3.95
C TYR A 344 14.36 26.18 3.19
N ARG A 345 14.18 24.99 3.80
CA ARG A 345 14.51 23.70 3.20
C ARG A 345 13.24 22.96 2.74
N LEU A 346 13.23 22.55 1.49
CA LEU A 346 12.13 21.89 0.80
C LEU A 346 12.12 20.38 1.09
N LYS A 347 10.93 19.81 1.28
CA LYS A 347 10.71 18.38 1.55
C LYS A 347 10.64 17.54 0.26
N LYS A 348 10.62 16.21 0.38
CA LYS A 348 10.39 15.29 -0.76
C LYS A 348 8.99 15.54 -1.34
N GLY A 349 8.90 16.09 -2.55
CA GLY A 349 7.65 16.43 -3.23
C GLY A 349 7.63 17.81 -3.90
N HIS A 350 8.59 18.68 -3.59
CA HIS A 350 8.75 19.98 -4.26
C HIS A 350 9.48 19.81 -5.60
N GLY A 351 9.11 20.63 -6.59
CA GLY A 351 9.59 20.59 -7.97
C GLY A 351 11.10 20.47 -8.16
N PHE A 352 11.48 19.86 -9.28
CA PHE A 352 12.81 19.41 -9.67
C PHE A 352 13.95 20.44 -9.64
N PHE A 353 13.68 21.74 -9.86
CA PHE A 353 14.68 22.82 -9.67
C PHE A 353 14.35 23.80 -8.54
N ASN A 354 13.47 23.41 -7.62
CA ASN A 354 13.19 24.22 -6.44
C ASN A 354 14.36 24.04 -5.46
N ASN A 355 15.05 25.15 -5.20
CA ASN A 355 16.23 25.17 -4.34
C ASN A 355 15.86 25.55 -2.91
N ASP A 356 16.52 24.91 -1.95
CA ASP A 356 16.62 25.42 -0.58
C ASP A 356 17.34 26.77 -0.61
N GLY A 357 16.91 27.72 0.19
CA GLY A 357 17.53 29.04 0.14
C GLY A 357 16.84 30.14 0.92
N PHE A 358 17.33 31.35 0.68
CA PHE A 358 16.83 32.58 1.27
C PHE A 358 15.74 33.19 0.40
N TRP A 359 14.65 33.62 1.03
CA TRP A 359 13.48 34.17 0.34
C TRP A 359 13.17 35.60 0.80
N PRO A 360 14.01 36.61 0.47
CA PRO A 360 13.75 38.01 0.80
C PRO A 360 12.41 38.52 0.20
N PRO A 361 11.44 38.96 1.02
CA PRO A 361 10.11 39.35 0.55
C PRO A 361 10.10 40.52 -0.46
N GLU A 362 11.08 41.43 -0.37
CA GLU A 362 11.21 42.59 -1.28
C GLU A 362 11.53 42.17 -2.73
N ASP A 363 12.10 40.98 -2.94
CA ASP A 363 12.45 40.47 -4.28
C ASP A 363 11.33 39.67 -4.95
N TYR A 364 10.35 39.22 -4.15
CA TYR A 364 9.31 38.29 -4.60
C TYR A 364 7.89 38.86 -4.53
N ILE A 365 7.65 39.95 -3.81
CA ILE A 365 6.33 40.57 -3.74
C ILE A 365 6.33 41.77 -4.68
N GLY A 366 5.42 41.80 -5.65
CA GLY A 366 5.42 42.81 -6.70
C GLY A 366 4.02 43.23 -7.12
N VAL A 367 3.98 44.04 -8.17
CA VAL A 367 2.74 44.42 -8.86
C VAL A 367 2.96 44.19 -10.35
N ASP A 368 2.16 43.31 -10.95
CA ASP A 368 2.11 43.13 -12.40
C ASP A 368 1.34 44.30 -13.03
N VAL A 369 2.09 45.30 -13.50
CA VAL A 369 1.55 46.51 -14.13
C VAL A 369 1.29 46.23 -15.60
N ARG A 370 0.02 46.03 -15.95
CA ARG A 370 -0.39 45.84 -17.35
C ARG A 370 -0.77 47.18 -17.97
N PRO A 371 -0.30 47.51 -19.19
CA PRO A 371 -0.73 48.70 -19.91
C PRO A 371 -2.21 48.53 -20.27
N THR A 372 -3.11 49.12 -19.48
CA THR A 372 -4.54 48.98 -19.66
C THR A 372 -5.15 50.32 -20.06
N THR A 373 -5.51 50.41 -21.34
CA THR A 373 -6.41 51.44 -21.90
C THR A 373 -7.88 51.11 -21.63
N GLU A 374 -8.16 50.01 -20.93
CA GLU A 374 -9.47 49.43 -20.68
C GLU A 374 -10.03 49.80 -19.29
N ASP A 375 -11.34 49.64 -19.11
CA ASP A 375 -12.05 49.89 -17.86
C ASP A 375 -11.73 48.79 -16.81
N PRO A 376 -11.22 49.14 -15.61
CA PRO A 376 -10.84 48.15 -14.59
C PRO A 376 -12.03 47.30 -14.10
N PHE A 377 -13.25 47.85 -14.11
CA PHE A 377 -14.44 47.16 -13.66
C PHE A 377 -14.92 46.14 -14.70
N ALA A 378 -14.70 46.41 -16.00
CA ALA A 378 -14.93 45.42 -17.05
C ALA A 378 -13.95 44.24 -16.93
N GLN A 379 -12.70 44.50 -16.56
CA GLN A 379 -11.71 43.45 -16.31
C GLN A 379 -12.09 42.58 -15.10
N TRP A 380 -12.64 43.15 -14.03
CA TRP A 380 -13.14 42.35 -12.91
C TRP A 380 -14.34 41.48 -13.29
N VAL A 381 -15.25 41.95 -14.13
CA VAL A 381 -16.35 41.09 -14.62
C VAL A 381 -15.81 39.93 -15.47
N LYS A 382 -14.76 40.14 -16.27
CA LYS A 382 -14.08 39.06 -16.98
C LYS A 382 -13.42 38.05 -16.03
N VAL A 383 -12.86 38.52 -14.92
CA VAL A 383 -12.33 37.64 -13.87
C VAL A 383 -13.44 36.84 -13.20
N MET A 384 -14.61 37.44 -12.93
CA MET A 384 -15.78 36.73 -12.41
C MET A 384 -16.26 35.62 -13.37
N LYS A 385 -16.28 35.92 -14.68
CA LYS A 385 -16.61 34.95 -15.73
C LYS A 385 -15.60 33.80 -15.78
N ALA A 386 -14.30 34.11 -15.79
CA ALA A 386 -13.24 33.11 -15.80
C ALA A 386 -13.26 32.25 -14.54
N ALA A 387 -13.51 32.83 -13.36
CA ALA A 387 -13.65 32.10 -12.11
C ALA A 387 -14.88 31.18 -12.10
N ALA A 388 -16.02 31.63 -12.65
CA ALA A 388 -17.21 30.79 -12.79
C ALA A 388 -16.95 29.62 -13.76
N GLN A 389 -16.21 29.84 -14.85
CA GLN A 389 -15.81 28.78 -15.78
C GLN A 389 -14.84 27.80 -15.13
N ALA A 390 -13.84 28.29 -14.39
CA ALA A 390 -12.90 27.44 -13.66
C ALA A 390 -13.60 26.60 -12.56
N SER A 391 -14.68 27.10 -11.96
CA SER A 391 -15.47 26.34 -10.97
C SER A 391 -16.19 25.11 -11.55
N VAL A 392 -16.27 25.00 -12.88
CA VAL A 392 -16.79 23.80 -13.54
C VAL A 392 -15.78 22.66 -13.45
N ASP A 393 -14.48 22.96 -13.54
CA ASP A 393 -13.41 21.96 -13.57
C ASP A 393 -13.26 21.22 -12.24
N THR A 394 -13.77 21.82 -11.17
CA THR A 394 -13.66 21.36 -9.78
C THR A 394 -14.83 20.44 -9.39
N ILE A 395 -15.88 20.39 -10.21
CA ILE A 395 -16.91 19.35 -10.15
C ILE A 395 -16.28 18.03 -10.58
N ARG A 396 -16.42 17.00 -9.72
CA ARG A 396 -15.90 15.66 -10.00
C ARG A 396 -16.63 15.04 -11.18
N ASP A 397 -15.87 14.49 -12.12
CA ASP A 397 -16.38 13.61 -13.16
C ASP A 397 -16.15 12.13 -12.81
N ASP A 398 -16.70 11.22 -13.61
CA ASP A 398 -16.59 9.77 -13.41
C ASP A 398 -15.14 9.26 -13.39
N ALA A 399 -14.18 10.02 -13.94
CA ALA A 399 -12.77 9.65 -14.01
C ALA A 399 -11.97 10.04 -12.76
N GLN A 400 -12.49 10.94 -11.92
CA GLN A 400 -11.81 11.48 -10.74
C GLN A 400 -12.20 10.79 -9.41
N VAL A 401 -13.12 9.83 -9.44
CA VAL A 401 -13.68 9.21 -8.21
C VAL A 401 -12.68 8.33 -7.43
N ASN A 402 -11.53 7.98 -8.04
CA ASN A 402 -10.48 7.14 -7.42
C ASN A 402 -9.28 7.90 -6.83
N ARG A 403 -9.33 9.23 -6.70
CA ARG A 403 -8.24 10.04 -6.13
C ARG A 403 -8.70 10.84 -4.90
N ASP A 404 -8.36 10.31 -3.73
CA ASP A 404 -8.16 10.97 -2.44
C ASP A 404 -9.30 11.78 -1.78
N ASN A 405 -9.06 11.97 -0.48
CA ASN A 405 -9.92 12.44 0.61
C ASN A 405 -10.84 13.64 0.34
N LEU A 406 -11.92 13.67 1.13
CA LEU A 406 -13.09 14.57 1.15
C LEU A 406 -12.87 16.09 1.03
N SER A 407 -11.65 16.64 0.99
CA SER A 407 -11.40 18.08 1.15
C SER A 407 -11.27 18.90 -0.14
N ALA A 408 -11.21 18.28 -1.33
CA ALA A 408 -10.78 18.98 -2.56
C ALA A 408 -11.91 19.55 -3.45
N VAL A 409 -13.20 19.30 -3.15
CA VAL A 409 -14.30 19.54 -4.12
C VAL A 409 -15.15 20.78 -3.78
N VAL A 410 -15.18 21.22 -2.53
CA VAL A 410 -16.04 22.34 -2.10
C VAL A 410 -15.35 23.69 -2.21
N GLU A 411 -14.02 23.73 -2.15
CA GLU A 411 -13.25 24.99 -2.06
C GLU A 411 -13.52 25.95 -3.23
N PRO A 412 -13.50 25.55 -4.51
CA PRO A 412 -13.57 26.54 -5.60
C PRO A 412 -14.98 27.10 -5.86
N VAL A 413 -16.02 26.28 -5.65
CA VAL A 413 -17.43 26.71 -5.81
C VAL A 413 -17.85 27.60 -4.64
N VAL A 414 -17.44 27.24 -3.42
CA VAL A 414 -17.62 28.09 -2.23
C VAL A 414 -16.77 29.36 -2.35
N GLN A 415 -15.54 29.29 -2.85
CA GLN A 415 -14.70 30.46 -3.09
C GLN A 415 -15.31 31.45 -4.09
N TRP A 416 -15.96 30.99 -5.17
CA TRP A 416 -16.66 31.89 -6.09
C TRP A 416 -17.84 32.59 -5.41
N ILE A 417 -18.63 31.86 -4.60
CA ILE A 417 -19.72 32.43 -3.81
C ILE A 417 -19.16 33.37 -2.75
N GLU A 418 -18.26 32.95 -1.87
CA GLU A 418 -17.66 33.78 -0.81
C GLU A 418 -16.96 35.03 -1.36
N ARG A 419 -16.27 34.93 -2.50
CA ARG A 419 -15.55 36.05 -3.13
C ARG A 419 -16.48 37.14 -3.67
N PHE A 420 -17.69 36.78 -4.11
CA PHE A 420 -18.60 37.71 -4.78
C PHE A 420 -19.97 37.86 -4.11
N ALA A 421 -20.32 37.02 -3.13
CA ALA A 421 -21.53 37.10 -2.31
C ALA A 421 -21.61 38.40 -1.49
N PRO A 422 -20.50 39.03 -1.06
CA PRO A 422 -20.58 40.35 -0.48
C PRO A 422 -21.17 41.39 -1.45
N LEU A 423 -21.08 41.21 -2.78
CA LEU A 423 -21.81 42.06 -3.73
C LEU A 423 -23.33 41.95 -3.54
N ALA A 424 -23.84 40.78 -3.14
CA ALA A 424 -25.26 40.53 -2.89
C ALA A 424 -25.77 41.29 -1.64
N LEU A 425 -24.90 41.61 -0.68
CA LEU A 425 -25.23 42.48 0.47
C LEU A 425 -25.47 43.94 0.05
N PHE A 426 -24.95 44.34 -1.12
CA PHE A 426 -25.01 45.72 -1.61
C PHE A 426 -26.00 45.92 -2.76
N VAL A 427 -26.64 44.86 -3.25
CA VAL A 427 -27.69 44.94 -4.28
C VAL A 427 -28.97 44.24 -3.82
N PRO A 428 -30.08 44.97 -3.66
CA PRO A 428 -31.36 44.39 -3.21
C PRO A 428 -31.92 43.36 -4.21
N GLY A 429 -32.30 42.19 -3.69
CA GLY A 429 -32.61 40.98 -4.46
C GLY A 429 -31.59 39.83 -4.28
N GLY A 430 -30.36 40.17 -3.88
CA GLY A 430 -29.27 39.20 -3.63
C GLY A 430 -29.44 38.27 -2.42
N GLU A 431 -30.53 38.41 -1.66
CA GLU A 431 -30.84 37.60 -0.48
C GLU A 431 -30.98 36.10 -0.80
N GLY A 432 -31.40 35.77 -2.03
CA GLY A 432 -31.49 34.38 -2.52
C GLY A 432 -30.14 33.70 -2.67
N LEU A 433 -29.07 34.44 -3.02
CA LEU A 433 -27.69 33.93 -3.11
C LEU A 433 -27.12 33.56 -1.72
N LEU A 434 -27.48 34.34 -0.69
CA LEU A 434 -27.02 34.13 0.69
C LEU A 434 -27.77 32.97 1.39
N ALA A 435 -29.06 32.77 1.08
CA ALA A 435 -29.85 31.66 1.61
C ALA A 435 -29.33 30.27 1.18
N LEU A 436 -28.70 30.18 0.00
CA LEU A 436 -28.15 28.93 -0.54
C LEU A 436 -26.71 28.65 -0.09
N ALA A 437 -25.94 29.67 0.30
CA ALA A 437 -24.65 29.47 0.98
C ALA A 437 -24.85 28.77 2.34
N GLY A 438 -25.92 29.12 3.07
CA GLY A 438 -26.28 28.47 4.34
C GLY A 438 -26.64 26.98 4.23
N LEU A 439 -27.09 26.51 3.06
CA LEU A 439 -27.37 25.09 2.80
C LEU A 439 -26.09 24.26 2.58
N ILE A 440 -24.97 24.90 2.20
CA ILE A 440 -23.68 24.25 1.99
C ILE A 440 -22.91 24.14 3.31
N ASP A 441 -22.97 25.18 4.16
CA ASP A 441 -22.30 25.21 5.47
C ASP A 441 -22.94 24.31 6.54
N ALA A 442 -24.26 24.04 6.44
CA ALA A 442 -24.97 23.17 7.37
C ALA A 442 -24.43 21.72 7.39
N GLY A 443 -23.71 21.28 6.35
CA GLY A 443 -23.11 19.94 6.26
C GLY A 443 -21.70 19.81 6.84
N TYR A 444 -21.07 20.90 7.32
CA TYR A 444 -19.67 20.91 7.76
C TYR A 444 -19.45 21.07 9.28
N GLY A 445 -20.52 20.99 10.08
CA GLY A 445 -20.40 20.95 11.54
C GLY A 445 -20.04 22.29 12.17
N LEU A 446 -21.02 23.20 12.21
CA LEU A 446 -21.11 24.35 13.12
C LEU A 446 -22.56 24.46 13.57
N ASP A 447 -22.83 24.07 14.81
CA ASP A 447 -24.16 23.76 15.37
C ASP A 447 -25.13 24.97 15.45
N GLU A 448 -24.67 26.21 15.20
CA GLU A 448 -25.48 27.42 15.35
C GLU A 448 -26.21 27.90 14.08
N ALA A 449 -25.86 27.40 12.88
CA ALA A 449 -26.51 27.86 11.64
C ALA A 449 -27.89 27.23 11.39
N VAL A 450 -28.17 26.07 11.99
CA VAL A 450 -29.38 25.27 11.76
C VAL A 450 -30.47 25.55 12.80
N HIS A 451 -30.12 25.89 14.03
CA HIS A 451 -31.06 26.04 15.15
C HIS A 451 -31.70 27.44 15.30
N GLY A 452 -31.44 28.37 14.38
CA GLY A 452 -32.01 29.73 14.39
C GLY A 452 -33.53 29.71 14.12
N LYS A 453 -34.33 29.94 15.16
CA LYS A 453 -35.81 29.83 15.10
C LYS A 453 -36.44 30.99 14.34
N THR A 454 -35.71 32.07 14.09
CA THR A 454 -36.14 33.22 13.28
C THR A 454 -35.16 33.53 12.16
N THR A 455 -35.64 34.20 11.10
CA THR A 455 -34.81 34.61 9.95
C THR A 455 -33.60 35.42 10.40
N ASP A 456 -33.77 36.32 11.39
CA ASP A 456 -32.73 37.18 11.95
C ASP A 456 -31.64 36.42 12.75
N GLU A 457 -31.97 35.28 13.37
CA GLU A 457 -30.99 34.43 14.07
C GLU A 457 -30.14 33.60 13.08
N ARG A 458 -30.70 33.17 11.94
CA ARG A 458 -29.93 32.55 10.85
C ARG A 458 -28.95 33.54 10.21
N TRP A 459 -29.35 34.82 10.13
CA TRP A 459 -28.47 35.92 9.67
C TRP A 459 -27.29 36.19 10.64
N ALA A 460 -27.47 35.99 11.94
CA ALA A 460 -26.41 36.19 12.94
C ALA A 460 -25.35 35.05 12.94
N GLY A 461 -25.77 33.80 12.67
CA GLY A 461 -24.88 32.64 12.53
C GLY A 461 -23.99 32.71 11.29
N VAL A 462 -24.57 33.11 10.14
CA VAL A 462 -23.80 33.40 8.90
C VAL A 462 -22.93 34.65 9.06
N GLY A 463 -23.37 35.62 9.86
CA GLY A 463 -22.70 36.91 10.07
C GLY A 463 -21.33 36.85 10.76
N ARG A 464 -20.96 35.76 11.45
CA ARG A 464 -19.62 35.61 12.07
C ARG A 464 -18.58 34.98 11.12
N THR A 465 -19.01 34.16 10.16
CA THR A 465 -18.13 33.52 9.16
C THR A 465 -17.74 34.49 8.04
N VAL A 466 -18.60 35.48 7.77
CA VAL A 466 -18.42 36.50 6.72
C VAL A 466 -17.51 37.67 7.15
N PHE A 467 -17.04 37.72 8.41
CA PHE A 467 -15.95 38.62 8.78
C PHE A 467 -14.62 38.07 8.26
N GLY A 468 -14.18 38.60 7.11
CA GLY A 468 -13.02 38.15 6.35
C GLY A 468 -11.82 37.77 7.22
N LEU A 469 -11.38 36.51 7.08
CA LEU A 469 -10.22 35.92 7.77
C LEU A 469 -8.96 36.79 7.72
N LEU A 470 -8.81 37.60 6.68
CA LEU A 470 -7.69 38.53 6.47
C LEU A 470 -7.74 39.80 7.34
N ASN A 471 -8.82 40.07 8.09
CA ASN A 471 -9.08 41.37 8.75
C ASN A 471 -9.50 41.32 10.23
N ALA A 472 -9.28 40.23 10.97
CA ALA A 472 -9.38 40.32 12.44
C ALA A 472 -8.25 41.22 13.00
N LEU A 473 -8.50 42.53 13.07
CA LEU A 473 -7.64 43.53 13.71
C LEU A 473 -7.47 43.18 15.20
N PRO A 474 -6.24 43.18 15.75
CA PRO A 474 -6.05 43.30 17.18
C PRO A 474 -6.45 44.72 17.59
N VAL A 475 -7.48 44.85 18.41
CA VAL A 475 -7.73 46.08 19.16
C VAL A 475 -6.46 46.39 19.94
N ILE A 476 -5.87 47.55 19.64
CA ILE A 476 -4.70 48.15 20.28
C ILE A 476 -4.82 48.00 21.80
N LYS A 477 -4.03 47.12 22.42
CA LYS A 477 -3.61 47.28 23.81
C LYS A 477 -2.32 48.07 23.80
N ALA A 478 -2.44 49.31 24.26
CA ALA A 478 -1.31 50.17 24.57
C ALA A 478 -0.34 49.49 25.55
N GLY A 479 0.95 49.66 25.30
CA GLY A 479 2.00 49.57 26.32
C GLY A 479 2.97 48.42 26.17
N ALA A 480 4.06 48.65 25.44
CA ALA A 480 5.44 48.55 25.97
C ALA A 480 6.44 48.79 24.84
N VAL A 481 7.11 49.93 24.96
CA VAL A 481 8.34 50.30 24.28
C VAL A 481 9.45 49.31 24.67
N LEU A 482 10.38 49.00 23.77
CA LEU A 482 11.83 49.22 23.92
C LEU A 482 12.63 48.49 22.82
N LYS A 483 13.24 49.33 21.97
CA LYS A 483 14.69 49.42 21.69
C LYS A 483 15.35 48.62 20.57
N ASP A 484 15.90 49.45 19.68
CA ASP A 484 17.28 49.46 19.17
C ASP A 484 17.58 48.84 17.79
N GLU A 485 17.56 49.77 16.82
CA GLU A 485 18.69 50.22 15.99
C GLU A 485 19.33 49.32 14.91
N GLU A 486 19.17 49.82 13.68
CA GLU A 486 20.20 50.08 12.66
C GLU A 486 21.15 48.95 12.20
N ARG A 487 21.10 48.63 10.90
CA ARG A 487 22.01 49.27 9.93
C ARG A 487 21.70 48.97 8.47
N LEU A 488 21.77 50.06 7.70
CA LEU A 488 21.89 50.19 6.26
C LEU A 488 22.93 49.26 5.63
N LEU A 489 22.71 48.89 4.36
CA LEU A 489 23.60 49.32 3.25
C LEU A 489 22.86 49.20 1.91
N THR A 490 22.74 50.36 1.27
CA THR A 490 22.30 50.67 -0.10
C THR A 490 23.34 50.26 -1.14
N VAL A 491 22.91 49.78 -2.32
CA VAL A 491 23.45 50.20 -3.64
C VAL A 491 22.34 50.13 -4.70
N GLU A 492 22.43 51.06 -5.64
CA GLU A 492 21.44 51.63 -6.56
C GLU A 492 21.13 50.84 -7.84
N HIS A 493 19.85 50.97 -8.25
CA HIS A 493 19.28 51.17 -9.58
C HIS A 493 20.18 51.10 -10.83
N VAL A 494 19.70 50.37 -11.85
CA VAL A 494 19.53 50.91 -13.22
C VAL A 494 18.20 50.42 -13.80
N ALA A 495 17.41 51.35 -14.35
CA ALA A 495 16.11 51.12 -14.95
C ALA A 495 16.14 51.25 -16.48
N ASN A 496 15.21 50.52 -17.13
CA ASN A 496 14.54 50.74 -18.43
C ASN A 496 15.27 50.43 -19.75
N PRO A 497 14.51 50.28 -20.87
CA PRO A 497 13.21 49.60 -21.09
C PRO A 497 13.28 48.65 -22.33
N VAL A 498 12.15 48.12 -22.83
CA VAL A 498 11.78 47.96 -24.27
C VAL A 498 10.91 46.71 -24.57
N GLU A 499 9.67 47.01 -24.95
CA GLU A 499 8.77 46.50 -26.01
C GLU A 499 8.90 45.09 -26.66
N ALA A 500 7.70 44.47 -26.79
CA ALA A 500 7.15 43.72 -27.92
C ALA A 500 7.84 42.42 -28.39
N HIS A 501 7.28 41.25 -28.06
CA HIS A 501 7.77 39.99 -28.64
C HIS A 501 6.71 38.92 -28.93
N VAL A 502 6.29 38.87 -30.20
CA VAL A 502 5.88 37.62 -30.88
C VAL A 502 7.08 37.06 -31.71
N SER A 503 8.33 37.44 -31.35
CA SER A 503 9.57 37.10 -32.08
C SER A 503 10.78 36.72 -31.18
N ALA A 504 10.59 36.50 -29.88
CA ALA A 504 11.70 36.53 -28.90
C ALA A 504 12.60 35.28 -28.83
N VAL A 505 12.10 34.05 -29.06
CA VAL A 505 12.85 32.82 -28.72
C VAL A 505 14.20 32.73 -29.46
N PRO A 506 14.28 32.89 -30.80
CA PRO A 506 15.53 32.70 -31.52
C PRO A 506 16.56 33.80 -31.24
N ALA A 507 16.10 35.05 -31.13
CA ALA A 507 16.96 36.19 -30.83
C ALA A 507 17.56 36.11 -29.42
N ARG A 508 16.78 35.66 -28.44
CA ARG A 508 17.23 35.50 -27.05
C ARG A 508 18.18 34.31 -26.88
N LEU A 509 17.90 33.15 -27.48
CA LEU A 509 18.81 32.01 -27.41
C LEU A 509 20.20 32.35 -28.00
N ARG A 510 20.25 33.08 -29.12
CA ARG A 510 21.53 33.53 -29.72
C ARG A 510 22.28 34.58 -28.90
N ALA A 511 21.57 35.39 -28.10
CA ALA A 511 22.19 36.42 -27.30
C ALA A 511 22.96 35.86 -26.09
N PHE A 512 22.51 34.72 -25.53
CA PHE A 512 23.05 34.18 -24.28
C PHE A 512 23.74 32.83 -24.42
N ILE A 513 23.51 32.11 -25.52
CA ILE A 513 24.11 30.80 -25.79
C ILE A 513 24.86 30.89 -27.13
N PRO A 514 26.20 30.98 -27.12
CA PRO A 514 27.00 31.11 -28.34
C PRO A 514 26.72 30.02 -29.39
N GLU A 515 26.46 28.79 -28.94
CA GLU A 515 26.15 27.62 -29.76
C GLU A 515 24.83 27.78 -30.51
N ALA A 516 23.89 28.58 -29.99
CA ALA A 516 22.60 28.84 -30.64
C ALA A 516 22.74 29.65 -31.95
N SER A 517 23.88 30.33 -32.16
CA SER A 517 24.16 31.09 -33.40
C SER A 517 24.23 30.22 -34.65
N ALA A 518 24.48 28.91 -34.48
CA ALA A 518 24.63 27.96 -35.58
C ALA A 518 23.30 27.46 -36.18
N PHE A 519 22.16 27.77 -35.56
CA PHE A 519 20.84 27.27 -35.93
C PHE A 519 19.97 28.35 -36.56
N SER A 520 19.04 27.97 -37.45
CA SER A 520 18.04 28.89 -38.01
C SER A 520 16.98 29.27 -36.96
N ASN A 521 16.16 30.28 -37.24
CA ASN A 521 15.12 30.72 -36.31
C ASN A 521 14.05 29.62 -36.09
N GLU A 522 13.73 28.87 -37.13
CA GLU A 522 12.79 27.76 -37.10
C GLU A 522 13.33 26.63 -36.21
N VAL A 523 14.61 26.29 -36.34
CA VAL A 523 15.26 25.25 -35.51
C VAL A 523 15.32 25.68 -34.04
N LEU A 524 15.60 26.95 -33.76
CA LEU A 524 15.58 27.47 -32.38
C LEU A 524 14.18 27.47 -31.76
N GLN A 525 13.13 27.67 -32.56
CA GLN A 525 11.75 27.49 -32.09
C GLN A 525 11.44 26.00 -31.81
N GLN A 526 11.92 25.08 -32.64
CA GLN A 526 11.77 23.64 -32.41
C GLN A 526 12.46 23.22 -31.12
N ILE A 527 13.70 23.66 -30.89
CA ILE A 527 14.46 23.42 -29.66
C ILE A 527 13.69 23.97 -28.45
N GLY A 528 13.10 25.17 -28.56
CA GLY A 528 12.23 25.73 -27.53
C GLY A 528 11.05 24.83 -27.18
N ARG A 529 10.37 24.24 -28.18
CA ARG A 529 9.28 23.27 -27.97
C ARG A 529 9.78 21.97 -27.33
N VAL A 530 10.92 21.45 -27.79
CA VAL A 530 11.55 20.24 -27.23
C VAL A 530 11.90 20.40 -25.76
N CYS A 531 12.39 21.57 -25.35
CA CYS A 531 12.77 21.84 -23.97
C CYS A 531 11.62 22.38 -23.10
N GLY A 532 10.44 22.66 -23.68
CA GLY A 532 9.32 23.28 -22.97
C GLY A 532 9.59 24.72 -22.52
N LEU A 533 10.33 25.50 -23.30
CA LEU A 533 10.66 26.89 -22.97
C LEU A 533 9.44 27.80 -23.15
N ASP A 534 8.88 28.28 -22.04
CA ASP A 534 7.89 29.36 -22.01
C ASP A 534 8.57 30.74 -22.28
N PRO A 535 7.89 31.74 -22.87
CA PRO A 535 8.29 33.15 -22.86
C PRO A 535 8.99 33.64 -21.58
N ASP A 536 8.57 33.16 -20.40
CA ASP A 536 9.14 33.53 -19.10
C ASP A 536 10.47 32.82 -18.78
N ALA A 537 10.67 31.58 -19.24
CA ALA A 537 11.94 30.85 -19.11
C ALA A 537 13.08 31.54 -19.90
N LEU A 538 12.74 32.26 -20.97
CA LEU A 538 13.67 33.08 -21.75
C LEU A 538 14.05 34.39 -21.04
N GLY A 539 13.25 34.86 -20.09
CA GLY A 539 13.57 36.02 -19.25
C GLY A 539 14.68 35.72 -18.23
N LEU A 540 14.81 34.46 -17.80
CA LEU A 540 15.85 34.04 -16.83
C LEU A 540 17.27 33.98 -17.45
N LEU A 541 17.38 33.70 -18.76
CA LEU A 541 18.65 33.84 -19.49
C LEU A 541 19.14 35.31 -19.49
N GLN A 542 18.22 36.27 -19.46
CA GLN A 542 18.55 37.71 -19.37
C GLN A 542 19.05 38.12 -17.98
N ALA A 543 18.74 37.35 -16.93
CA ALA A 543 19.17 37.59 -15.55
C ALA A 543 20.55 36.99 -15.20
N GLY A 544 21.29 36.47 -16.18
CA GLY A 544 22.65 35.95 -15.99
C GLY A 544 22.75 34.55 -15.38
N GLN A 545 21.64 33.79 -15.31
CA GLN A 545 21.63 32.40 -14.83
C GLN A 545 22.16 31.44 -15.92
N PRO A 546 22.89 30.37 -15.55
CA PRO A 546 23.36 29.37 -16.51
C PRO A 546 22.18 28.64 -17.17
N PRO A 547 22.28 28.30 -18.47
CA PRO A 547 21.21 27.60 -19.19
C PRO A 547 20.90 26.24 -18.55
N SER A 548 19.64 25.79 -18.65
CA SER A 548 19.25 24.48 -18.15
C SER A 548 20.05 23.36 -18.85
N PRO A 549 20.46 22.29 -18.15
CA PRO A 549 21.27 21.24 -18.77
C PRO A 549 20.53 20.52 -19.88
N ILE A 550 19.21 20.37 -19.78
CA ILE A 550 18.38 19.79 -20.84
C ILE A 550 18.43 20.64 -22.13
N LEU A 551 18.48 21.97 -22.02
CA LEU A 551 18.61 22.87 -23.16
C LEU A 551 20.00 22.76 -23.80
N VAL A 552 21.06 22.75 -22.98
CA VAL A 552 22.45 22.59 -23.46
C VAL A 552 22.62 21.25 -24.17
N ASP A 553 22.12 20.18 -23.56
CA ASP A 553 22.17 18.85 -24.13
C ASP A 553 21.34 18.72 -25.43
N THR A 554 20.14 19.32 -25.46
CA THR A 554 19.30 19.36 -26.67
C THR A 554 20.01 20.12 -27.81
N LEU A 555 20.63 21.26 -27.52
CA LEU A 555 21.41 22.03 -28.50
C LEU A 555 22.55 21.21 -29.10
N ASN A 556 23.30 20.48 -28.26
CA ASN A 556 24.36 19.58 -28.73
C ASN A 556 23.84 18.49 -29.66
N ARG A 557 22.66 17.92 -29.36
CA ARG A 557 22.05 16.87 -30.19
C ARG A 557 21.53 17.42 -31.51
N PHE A 558 20.88 18.57 -31.52
CA PHE A 558 20.50 19.26 -32.76
C PHE A 558 21.73 19.62 -33.60
N ARG A 559 22.87 19.95 -32.97
CA ARG A 559 24.12 20.21 -33.67
C ARG A 559 24.64 18.98 -34.40
N ILE A 560 24.69 17.84 -33.71
CA ILE A 560 25.14 16.57 -34.31
C ILE A 560 24.25 16.20 -35.50
N ASP A 561 22.92 16.32 -35.37
CA ASP A 561 21.99 16.02 -36.47
C ASP A 561 22.19 16.95 -37.67
N GLN A 562 22.38 18.27 -37.43
CA GLN A 562 22.65 19.24 -38.48
C GLN A 562 23.95 18.94 -39.22
N ASP A 563 25.02 18.58 -38.50
CA ASP A 563 26.32 18.25 -39.09
C ASP A 563 26.25 16.98 -39.97
N LEU A 564 25.50 15.96 -39.51
CA LEU A 564 25.26 14.73 -40.28
C LEU A 564 24.39 15.00 -41.52
N GLN A 565 23.36 15.84 -41.39
CA GLN A 565 22.53 16.27 -42.51
C GLN A 565 23.34 17.03 -43.57
N GLN A 566 24.18 17.99 -43.17
CA GLN A 566 25.04 18.74 -44.08
C GLN A 566 26.08 17.84 -44.76
N ALA A 567 26.63 16.86 -44.05
CA ALA A 567 27.54 15.88 -44.64
C ALA A 567 26.85 15.05 -45.73
N LEU A 568 25.58 14.70 -45.51
CA LEU A 568 24.76 13.96 -46.46
C LEU A 568 24.38 14.79 -47.70
N GLU A 569 24.03 16.07 -47.52
CA GLU A 569 23.67 16.99 -48.62
C GLU A 569 24.84 17.31 -49.56
N ARG A 570 26.08 17.14 -49.10
CA ARG A 570 27.29 17.30 -49.92
C ARG A 570 27.52 16.11 -50.86
N LEU A 571 26.83 14.99 -50.66
CA LEU A 571 26.95 13.80 -51.50
C LEU A 571 25.93 13.86 -52.66
N PRO A 572 26.28 13.38 -53.87
CA PRO A 572 25.36 13.36 -55.00
C PRO A 572 24.11 12.52 -54.70
N GLY A 573 22.93 13.07 -54.95
CA GLY A 573 21.66 12.37 -54.71
C GLY A 573 21.58 11.05 -55.49
N GLY A 574 21.32 9.94 -54.78
CA GLY A 574 21.24 8.60 -55.36
C GLY A 574 22.59 7.90 -55.55
N SER A 575 23.70 8.46 -55.04
CA SER A 575 24.98 7.74 -55.00
C SER A 575 24.99 6.66 -53.91
N VAL A 576 25.79 5.61 -54.12
CA VAL A 576 25.95 4.52 -53.14
C VAL A 576 26.51 5.07 -51.82
N GLU A 577 27.38 6.08 -51.88
CA GLU A 577 27.94 6.76 -50.71
C GLU A 577 26.87 7.55 -49.95
N ALA A 578 25.94 8.22 -50.64
CA ALA A 578 24.82 8.92 -50.01
C ALA A 578 23.86 7.94 -49.32
N GLU A 579 23.64 6.76 -49.91
CA GLU A 579 22.79 5.72 -49.33
C GLU A 579 23.44 5.02 -48.14
N GLN A 580 24.74 4.73 -48.21
CA GLN A 580 25.54 4.24 -47.07
C GLN A 580 25.58 5.26 -45.92
N ALA A 581 25.77 6.54 -46.22
CA ALA A 581 25.75 7.61 -45.22
C ALA A 581 24.37 7.76 -44.55
N ARG A 582 23.26 7.54 -45.29
CA ARG A 582 21.91 7.48 -44.71
C ARG A 582 21.74 6.32 -43.74
N ASN A 583 22.19 5.13 -44.13
CA ASN A 583 22.05 3.92 -43.30
C ASN A 583 22.94 3.95 -42.05
N ALA A 584 24.11 4.58 -42.12
CA ALA A 584 25.03 4.72 -40.97
C ALA A 584 24.69 5.90 -40.04
N ARG A 585 23.73 6.76 -40.42
CA ARG A 585 23.45 8.04 -39.75
C ARG A 585 23.10 7.90 -38.27
N VAL A 586 22.23 6.95 -37.92
CA VAL A 586 21.80 6.71 -36.53
C VAL A 586 22.98 6.25 -35.67
N GLY A 587 23.81 5.34 -36.19
CA GLY A 587 25.02 4.86 -35.50
C GLY A 587 26.04 5.98 -35.27
N GLN A 588 26.32 6.79 -36.30
CA GLN A 588 27.23 7.94 -36.20
C GLN A 588 26.74 9.01 -35.22
N PHE A 589 25.42 9.23 -35.16
CA PHE A 589 24.83 10.14 -34.16
C PHE A 589 25.08 9.62 -32.75
N SER A 590 24.78 8.34 -32.49
CA SER A 590 24.96 7.70 -31.18
C SER A 590 26.42 7.71 -30.72
N GLU A 591 27.37 7.41 -31.61
CA GLU A 591 28.81 7.47 -31.30
C GLU A 591 29.28 8.89 -30.93
N ARG A 592 28.89 9.89 -31.73
CA ARG A 592 29.24 11.30 -31.46
C ARG A 592 28.62 11.78 -30.16
N TYR A 593 27.37 11.44 -29.90
CA TYR A 593 26.70 11.81 -28.66
C TYR A 593 27.35 11.12 -27.45
N ALA A 594 27.65 9.82 -27.52
CA ALA A 594 28.32 9.08 -26.46
C ALA A 594 29.69 9.69 -26.11
N SER A 595 30.44 10.20 -27.10
CA SER A 595 31.71 10.89 -26.86
C SER A 595 31.56 12.17 -26.01
N LEU A 596 30.45 12.91 -26.15
CA LEU A 596 30.15 14.09 -25.33
C LEU A 596 29.78 13.73 -23.89
N GLN A 597 29.24 12.53 -23.67
CA GLN A 597 28.83 12.06 -22.35
C GLN A 597 29.98 11.49 -21.51
N GLN A 598 31.15 11.25 -22.10
CA GLN A 598 32.31 10.75 -21.36
C GLN A 598 32.82 11.80 -20.35
N SER A 599 33.08 11.35 -19.13
CA SER A 599 33.75 12.15 -18.09
C SER A 599 34.86 11.37 -17.41
N ALA A 600 35.91 12.09 -17.02
CA ALA A 600 36.99 11.55 -16.19
C ALA A 600 36.62 11.52 -14.69
N ASP A 601 35.63 12.32 -14.28
CA ASP A 601 35.22 12.48 -12.89
C ASP A 601 34.47 11.23 -12.38
N GLU A 602 34.90 10.70 -11.24
CA GLU A 602 34.35 9.46 -10.66
C GLU A 602 32.88 9.61 -10.24
N TRP A 603 32.50 10.77 -9.70
CA TRP A 603 31.11 11.09 -9.34
C TRP A 603 30.17 11.06 -10.54
N VAL A 604 30.61 11.60 -11.69
CA VAL A 604 29.79 11.63 -12.91
C VAL A 604 29.60 10.20 -13.44
N ARG A 605 30.67 9.40 -13.48
CA ARG A 605 30.59 7.98 -13.90
C ARG A 605 29.69 7.16 -12.97
N LEU A 606 29.73 7.41 -11.67
CA LEU A 606 28.86 6.75 -10.69
C LEU A 606 27.37 7.03 -10.99
N PHE A 607 26.99 8.30 -11.15
CA PHE A 607 25.60 8.67 -11.47
C PHE A 607 25.16 8.15 -12.85
N GLN A 608 26.02 8.17 -13.86
CA GLN A 608 25.73 7.58 -15.18
C GLN A 608 25.54 6.07 -15.12
N SER A 609 26.25 5.36 -14.24
CA SER A 609 26.07 3.92 -14.05
C SER A 609 24.73 3.58 -13.40
N GLN A 610 24.25 4.42 -12.48
CA GLN A 610 23.01 4.22 -11.74
C GLN A 610 21.77 4.75 -12.49
N TYR A 611 21.95 5.79 -13.30
CA TYR A 611 20.91 6.50 -14.06
C TYR A 611 21.39 6.75 -15.49
N PRO A 612 21.40 5.71 -16.35
CA PRO A 612 22.00 5.79 -17.69
C PRO A 612 21.31 6.77 -18.65
N GLY A 613 20.06 7.18 -18.37
CA GLY A 613 19.34 8.17 -19.16
C GLY A 613 19.73 9.63 -18.86
N LEU A 614 20.61 9.89 -17.88
CA LEU A 614 21.03 11.25 -17.51
C LEU A 614 22.20 11.78 -18.34
N PRO A 615 22.08 12.98 -18.94
CA PRO A 615 23.20 13.60 -19.60
C PRO A 615 24.22 14.12 -18.58
N LYS A 616 25.50 14.07 -18.94
CA LYS A 616 26.66 14.52 -18.14
C LYS A 616 26.44 15.91 -17.53
N CYS A 617 26.00 16.89 -18.32
CA CYS A 617 25.78 18.25 -17.85
C CYS A 617 24.68 18.36 -16.79
N ALA A 618 23.69 17.46 -16.79
CA ALA A 618 22.67 17.41 -15.75
C ALA A 618 23.25 16.92 -14.42
N ILE A 619 24.09 15.88 -14.48
CA ILE A 619 24.76 15.30 -13.32
C ILE A 619 25.71 16.32 -12.71
N GLU A 620 26.54 16.97 -13.53
CA GLU A 620 27.47 18.01 -13.08
C GLU A 620 26.72 19.15 -12.37
N GLN A 621 25.63 19.66 -12.96
CA GLN A 621 24.84 20.72 -12.34
C GLN A 621 24.13 20.25 -11.06
N MET A 622 23.62 19.02 -11.01
CA MET A 622 22.97 18.48 -9.81
C MET A 622 23.95 18.37 -8.64
N LEU A 623 25.18 17.91 -8.91
CA LEU A 623 26.24 17.78 -7.91
C LEU A 623 26.75 19.16 -7.46
N GLU A 624 26.97 20.08 -8.39
CA GLU A 624 27.38 21.45 -8.09
C GLU A 624 26.34 22.17 -7.19
N ARG A 625 25.05 22.03 -7.52
CA ARG A 625 23.96 22.61 -6.70
C ARG A 625 23.78 21.95 -5.34
N ALA A 626 24.17 20.68 -5.21
CA ALA A 626 24.22 19.98 -3.93
C ALA A 626 25.48 20.35 -3.11
N GLY A 627 26.36 21.22 -3.63
CA GLY A 627 27.61 21.62 -2.98
C GLY A 627 28.68 20.53 -2.98
N ILE A 628 28.59 19.56 -3.87
CA ILE A 628 29.56 18.45 -3.99
C ILE A 628 30.70 18.88 -4.90
N ASP A 629 31.94 18.74 -4.42
CA ASP A 629 33.12 18.89 -5.27
C ASP A 629 33.30 17.65 -6.15
N ILE A 630 32.94 17.80 -7.43
CA ILE A 630 32.96 16.74 -8.44
C ILE A 630 34.38 16.16 -8.63
N ARG A 631 35.43 16.93 -8.33
CA ARG A 631 36.84 16.53 -8.52
C ARG A 631 37.45 15.83 -7.31
N ALA A 632 36.78 15.87 -6.16
CA ALA A 632 37.25 15.20 -4.96
C ALA A 632 36.96 13.69 -5.02
N PRO A 633 37.89 12.82 -4.58
CA PRO A 633 37.61 11.40 -4.44
C PRO A 633 36.53 11.19 -3.37
N HIS A 634 35.66 10.19 -3.57
CA HIS A 634 34.56 9.91 -2.66
C HIS A 634 34.70 8.56 -1.97
N THR A 635 34.20 8.48 -0.75
CA THR A 635 34.08 7.20 -0.02
C THR A 635 32.77 6.50 -0.35
N LEU A 636 32.68 5.20 -0.10
CA LEU A 636 31.43 4.43 -0.29
C LEU A 636 30.27 4.98 0.57
N ALA A 637 30.57 5.44 1.79
CA ALA A 637 29.57 6.03 2.69
C ALA A 637 29.03 7.36 2.13
N GLU A 638 29.92 8.20 1.59
CA GLU A 638 29.54 9.47 0.99
C GLU A 638 28.75 9.28 -0.32
N ALA A 639 29.17 8.33 -1.16
CA ALA A 639 28.44 7.93 -2.36
C ALA A 639 27.03 7.44 -2.03
N LYS A 640 26.86 6.57 -1.03
CA LYS A 640 25.54 6.09 -0.57
C LYS A 640 24.67 7.24 -0.06
N ARG A 641 25.23 8.16 0.71
CA ARG A 641 24.50 9.35 1.22
C ARG A 641 24.01 10.23 0.07
N VAL A 642 24.91 10.64 -0.82
CA VAL A 642 24.60 11.55 -1.94
C VAL A 642 23.63 10.90 -2.94
N LEU A 643 23.82 9.62 -3.27
CA LEU A 643 22.85 8.88 -4.10
C LEU A 643 21.50 8.74 -3.40
N GLY A 644 21.46 8.50 -2.09
CA GLY A 644 20.23 8.47 -1.31
C GLY A 644 19.48 9.81 -1.32
N GLU A 645 20.19 10.91 -1.10
CA GLU A 645 19.65 12.27 -1.10
C GLU A 645 19.14 12.71 -2.49
N LEU A 646 19.89 12.39 -3.55
CA LEU A 646 19.59 12.84 -4.90
C LEU A 646 18.83 11.82 -5.75
N SER A 647 18.61 10.58 -5.30
CA SER A 647 17.97 9.51 -6.07
C SER A 647 16.60 9.91 -6.64
N GLY A 648 15.75 10.51 -5.81
CA GLY A 648 14.44 11.01 -6.24
C GLY A 648 14.56 12.06 -7.34
N LYS A 649 15.48 13.01 -7.18
CA LYS A 649 15.75 14.06 -8.17
C LYS A 649 16.35 13.51 -9.46
N ALA A 650 17.23 12.51 -9.36
CA ALA A 650 17.89 11.87 -10.49
C ALA A 650 16.89 11.09 -11.36
N ARG A 651 16.02 10.26 -10.76
CA ARG A 651 14.96 9.54 -11.49
C ARG A 651 13.94 10.48 -12.13
N GLN A 652 13.59 11.57 -11.44
CA GLN A 652 12.75 12.62 -12.02
C GLN A 652 13.45 13.32 -13.20
N TYR A 653 14.75 13.61 -13.10
CA TYR A 653 15.55 14.16 -14.21
C TYR A 653 15.50 13.24 -15.43
N GLU A 654 15.77 11.95 -15.21
CA GLU A 654 15.84 10.93 -16.25
C GLU A 654 14.52 10.83 -17.01
N PHE A 655 13.40 10.92 -16.28
CA PHE A 655 12.08 10.95 -16.87
C PHE A 655 11.81 12.20 -17.73
N HIS A 656 12.20 13.39 -17.28
CA HIS A 656 12.04 14.60 -18.12
C HIS A 656 12.95 14.61 -19.35
N VAL A 657 14.15 14.01 -19.26
CA VAL A 657 15.02 13.77 -20.43
C VAL A 657 14.32 12.85 -21.40
N ARG A 658 13.75 11.73 -20.94
CA ARG A 658 12.94 10.81 -21.77
C ARG A 658 11.81 11.55 -22.51
N VAL A 659 11.08 12.43 -21.83
CA VAL A 659 10.01 13.24 -22.45
C VAL A 659 10.59 14.21 -23.49
N ALA A 660 11.72 14.88 -23.21
CA ALA A 660 12.38 15.71 -24.22
C ALA A 660 12.83 14.88 -25.44
N ARG A 661 13.35 13.66 -25.23
CA ARG A 661 13.70 12.74 -26.32
C ARG A 661 12.48 12.33 -27.15
N ALA A 662 11.31 12.18 -26.54
CA ALA A 662 10.08 11.89 -27.26
C ALA A 662 9.72 13.03 -28.24
N TYR A 663 9.90 14.28 -27.82
CA TYR A 663 9.73 15.44 -28.71
C TYR A 663 10.85 15.56 -29.75
N GLU A 664 12.10 15.29 -29.38
CA GLU A 664 13.25 15.35 -30.31
C GLU A 664 13.09 14.42 -31.50
N GLY A 665 12.62 13.18 -31.29
CA GLY A 665 12.45 12.22 -32.39
C GLY A 665 11.40 12.64 -33.43
N LEU A 666 10.59 13.67 -33.15
CA LEU A 666 9.73 14.28 -34.15
C LEU A 666 10.46 15.27 -35.05
N TYR A 667 11.61 15.81 -34.65
CA TYR A 667 12.35 16.85 -35.37
C TYR A 667 13.70 16.36 -35.93
N LEU A 668 14.43 15.52 -35.17
CA LEU A 668 15.74 15.00 -35.55
C LEU A 668 15.61 13.80 -36.49
N ALA A 669 16.27 13.84 -37.65
CA ALA A 669 16.22 12.73 -38.61
C ALA A 669 17.26 11.62 -38.33
N SER A 670 18.23 11.87 -37.43
CA SER A 670 19.24 10.89 -37.01
C SER A 670 18.85 10.06 -35.77
N VAL A 671 17.64 10.24 -35.23
CA VAL A 671 17.22 9.62 -33.96
C VAL A 671 15.93 8.86 -34.16
N GLU A 672 15.89 7.62 -33.68
CA GLU A 672 14.67 6.81 -33.58
C GLU A 672 14.34 6.65 -32.09
N ASN A 673 13.13 7.03 -31.69
CA ASN A 673 12.67 6.92 -30.31
C ASN A 673 11.23 6.39 -30.25
N PRO A 674 10.98 5.25 -29.60
CA PRO A 674 9.63 4.70 -29.41
C PRO A 674 8.64 5.66 -28.76
N ASP A 675 9.08 6.47 -27.80
CA ASP A 675 8.18 7.43 -27.14
C ASP A 675 7.77 8.57 -28.09
N SER A 676 8.53 8.82 -29.16
CA SER A 676 8.13 9.75 -30.23
C SER A 676 6.96 9.18 -31.06
N ASP A 677 6.91 7.86 -31.25
CA ASP A 677 5.79 7.20 -31.92
C ASP A 677 4.53 7.29 -31.06
N VAL A 678 4.65 7.09 -29.74
CA VAL A 678 3.56 7.29 -28.77
C VAL A 678 3.04 8.73 -28.81
N LEU A 679 3.94 9.73 -28.74
CA LEU A 679 3.56 11.13 -28.86
C LEU A 679 2.87 11.44 -30.19
N ALA A 680 3.38 10.92 -31.30
CA ALA A 680 2.78 11.10 -32.62
C ALA A 680 1.40 10.43 -32.72
N LEU A 681 1.23 9.22 -32.18
CA LEU A 681 -0.04 8.50 -32.14
C LEU A 681 -1.09 9.31 -31.37
N HIS A 682 -0.79 9.70 -30.14
CA HIS A 682 -1.72 10.40 -29.24
C HIS A 682 -1.95 11.88 -29.58
N SER A 683 -1.18 12.42 -30.51
CA SER A 683 -1.42 13.76 -31.09
C SER A 683 -2.39 13.71 -32.29
N LEU A 684 -2.62 12.53 -32.90
CA LEU A 684 -3.54 12.39 -34.04
C LEU A 684 -4.99 12.72 -33.67
N GLU A 685 -5.43 12.35 -32.46
CA GLU A 685 -6.81 12.59 -32.01
C GLU A 685 -7.14 14.09 -31.87
N ARG A 686 -6.12 14.94 -31.76
CA ARG A 686 -6.25 16.39 -31.67
C ARG A 686 -6.34 17.07 -33.03
N LEU A 687 -6.06 16.35 -34.12
CA LEU A 687 -6.08 16.92 -35.47
C LEU A 687 -7.51 17.20 -35.92
N ALA A 688 -7.74 18.43 -36.40
CA ALA A 688 -8.99 18.79 -37.05
C ALA A 688 -9.25 17.87 -38.27
N GLY A 689 -10.37 17.15 -38.24
CA GLY A 689 -10.75 16.17 -39.26
C GLY A 689 -10.50 14.70 -38.87
N TRP A 690 -9.95 14.42 -37.68
CA TRP A 690 -9.86 13.06 -37.14
C TRP A 690 -11.27 12.47 -36.90
N SER A 691 -11.50 11.21 -37.30
CA SER A 691 -12.81 10.56 -37.23
C SER A 691 -12.92 9.64 -36.02
N ILE A 692 -13.98 9.80 -35.23
CA ILE A 692 -14.35 8.87 -34.14
C ILE A 692 -14.73 7.47 -34.64
N GLY A 693 -14.86 7.26 -35.94
CA GLY A 693 -15.20 5.96 -36.54
C GLY A 693 -14.01 5.02 -36.73
N ILE A 694 -12.81 5.41 -36.30
CA ILE A 694 -11.55 4.68 -36.53
C ILE A 694 -10.89 4.36 -35.19
N ARG A 695 -10.42 3.12 -35.06
CA ARG A 695 -9.52 2.70 -33.98
C ARG A 695 -8.19 2.27 -34.58
N LEU A 696 -7.09 2.84 -34.07
CA LEU A 696 -5.74 2.39 -34.40
C LEU A 696 -5.17 1.64 -33.20
N GLU A 697 -4.63 0.45 -33.44
CA GLU A 697 -4.02 -0.39 -32.41
C GLU A 697 -2.59 -0.74 -32.83
N VAL A 698 -1.63 -0.54 -31.93
CA VAL A 698 -0.22 -0.88 -32.13
C VAL A 698 0.05 -2.22 -31.44
N CYS A 699 0.45 -3.24 -32.18
CA CYS A 699 0.70 -4.59 -31.68
C CYS A 699 2.20 -4.94 -31.75
N GLU A 700 2.69 -5.70 -30.78
CA GLU A 700 4.06 -6.18 -30.74
C GLU A 700 4.26 -7.45 -31.59
N GLU A 701 5.25 -7.43 -32.48
CA GLU A 701 5.76 -8.53 -33.33
C GLU A 701 4.78 -9.14 -34.34
N SER A 702 3.49 -9.29 -34.00
CA SER A 702 2.45 -9.89 -34.82
C SER A 702 1.06 -9.24 -34.61
N ALA A 703 0.12 -9.49 -35.53
CA ALA A 703 -1.27 -9.04 -35.44
C ALA A 703 -2.07 -9.67 -34.28
N VAL A 704 -1.55 -10.76 -33.70
CA VAL A 704 -2.14 -11.45 -32.53
C VAL A 704 -1.29 -11.20 -31.27
N GLY A 705 -0.25 -10.38 -31.38
CA GLY A 705 0.64 -10.04 -30.28
C GLY A 705 0.02 -9.08 -29.28
N ARG A 706 0.77 -8.78 -28.21
CA ARG A 706 0.34 -7.84 -27.16
C ARG A 706 0.06 -6.47 -27.78
N ALA A 707 -1.11 -5.89 -27.47
CA ALA A 707 -1.39 -4.50 -27.78
C ALA A 707 -0.49 -3.60 -26.90
N LEU A 708 0.37 -2.83 -27.55
CA LEU A 708 1.30 -1.89 -26.91
C LEU A 708 0.63 -0.54 -26.65
N ASP A 709 -0.21 -0.09 -27.57
CA ASP A 709 -0.89 1.21 -27.49
C ASP A 709 -2.13 1.26 -28.40
N SER A 710 -3.08 2.15 -28.14
CA SER A 710 -4.26 2.33 -28.99
C SER A 710 -4.89 3.72 -28.88
N ILE A 711 -5.48 4.21 -29.97
CA ILE A 711 -6.29 5.44 -30.03
C ILE A 711 -7.63 5.19 -30.73
N GLY A 712 -8.64 6.01 -30.42
CA GLY A 712 -10.00 5.89 -30.95
C GLY A 712 -10.91 4.93 -30.17
N PRO A 713 -12.24 5.08 -30.28
CA PRO A 713 -13.21 4.38 -29.43
C PRO A 713 -13.26 2.87 -29.70
N GLN A 714 -13.48 2.07 -28.64
CA GLN A 714 -13.52 0.59 -28.72
C GLN A 714 -14.59 0.05 -29.69
N GLY A 715 -15.69 0.79 -29.92
CA GLY A 715 -16.76 0.44 -30.84
C GLY A 715 -16.62 0.98 -32.26
N ALA A 716 -15.45 1.50 -32.65
CA ALA A 716 -15.23 2.07 -33.97
C ALA A 716 -15.49 1.02 -35.08
N PRO A 717 -16.29 1.34 -36.12
CA PRO A 717 -16.59 0.41 -37.22
C PRO A 717 -15.35 0.00 -38.02
N TYR A 718 -14.25 0.76 -37.93
CA TYR A 718 -13.01 0.48 -38.61
C TYR A 718 -11.85 0.40 -37.62
N SER A 719 -11.43 -0.83 -37.27
CA SER A 719 -10.18 -1.08 -36.54
C SER A 719 -9.03 -1.33 -37.52
N ARG A 720 -7.85 -0.78 -37.25
CA ARG A 720 -6.62 -0.96 -38.04
C ARG A 720 -5.45 -1.24 -37.09
N GLN A 721 -4.68 -2.27 -37.42
CA GLN A 721 -3.53 -2.69 -36.62
C GLN A 721 -2.22 -2.26 -37.28
N LEU A 722 -1.28 -1.78 -36.47
CA LEU A 722 0.10 -1.45 -36.82
C LEU A 722 1.00 -2.42 -36.07
N ILE A 723 1.74 -3.27 -36.79
CA ILE A 723 2.59 -4.28 -36.17
C ILE A 723 4.00 -3.71 -36.02
N ARG A 724 4.47 -3.56 -34.78
CA ARG A 724 5.81 -3.06 -34.47
C ARG A 724 6.81 -4.22 -34.43
N GLN A 725 7.89 -4.12 -35.19
CA GLN A 725 9.03 -5.04 -35.19
C GLN A 725 10.32 -4.24 -35.02
N GLY A 726 10.86 -4.22 -33.79
CA GLY A 726 11.96 -3.33 -33.43
C GLY A 726 11.54 -1.86 -33.51
N THR A 727 12.22 -1.08 -34.36
CA THR A 727 11.93 0.35 -34.62
C THR A 727 11.10 0.60 -35.88
N ARG A 728 10.60 -0.46 -36.53
CA ARG A 728 9.86 -0.38 -37.79
C ARG A 728 8.45 -0.96 -37.66
N TYR A 729 7.59 -0.58 -38.59
CA TYR A 729 6.17 -0.93 -38.58
C TYR A 729 5.76 -1.63 -39.88
N GLN A 730 4.86 -2.62 -39.77
CA GLN A 730 4.20 -3.27 -40.90
C GLN A 730 2.70 -2.96 -40.88
N GLY A 731 2.15 -2.61 -42.05
CA GLY A 731 0.71 -2.40 -42.27
C GLY A 731 0.08 -3.54 -43.06
N LEU A 732 -1.24 -3.71 -42.94
CA LEU A 732 -2.01 -4.86 -43.45
C LEU A 732 -1.92 -5.15 -44.98
N ALA A 733 -1.33 -4.26 -45.79
CA ALA A 733 -1.39 -4.33 -47.25
C ALA A 733 -0.04 -4.53 -47.98
N ALA A 734 1.11 -4.60 -47.29
CA ALA A 734 2.38 -4.95 -47.95
C ALA A 734 3.41 -5.40 -46.90
N GLY A 735 4.08 -6.53 -47.14
CA GLY A 735 5.17 -7.06 -46.30
C GLY A 735 6.46 -6.22 -46.29
N GLN A 736 6.37 -4.90 -46.51
CA GLN A 736 7.48 -3.97 -46.41
C GLN A 736 7.43 -3.25 -45.06
N SER A 737 8.52 -3.41 -44.30
CA SER A 737 8.80 -2.67 -43.08
C SER A 737 9.01 -1.18 -43.40
N VAL A 738 8.18 -0.29 -42.84
CA VAL A 738 8.18 1.17 -43.07
C VAL A 738 8.35 1.95 -41.77
N ASP A 739 8.59 3.26 -41.85
CA ASP A 739 8.59 4.14 -40.67
C ASP A 739 7.18 4.35 -40.09
N PHE A 740 7.09 4.77 -38.83
CA PHE A 740 5.82 4.92 -38.12
C PHE A 740 4.83 5.85 -38.83
N HIS A 741 5.29 6.99 -39.36
CA HIS A 741 4.43 7.96 -40.03
C HIS A 741 3.90 7.43 -41.37
N GLN A 742 4.73 6.67 -42.09
CA GLN A 742 4.32 5.98 -43.31
C GLN A 742 3.34 4.84 -42.99
N ALA A 743 3.51 4.13 -41.87
CA ALA A 743 2.59 3.11 -41.41
C ALA A 743 1.21 3.70 -41.05
N LEU A 744 1.21 4.83 -40.32
CA LEU A 744 0.00 5.61 -40.04
C LEU A 744 -0.70 6.05 -41.33
N LEU A 745 0.05 6.61 -42.28
CA LEU A 745 -0.52 7.03 -43.56
C LEU A 745 -1.14 5.86 -44.32
N ASN A 746 -0.45 4.70 -44.34
CA ASN A 746 -0.95 3.47 -44.96
C ASN A 746 -2.20 2.92 -44.29
N ALA A 747 -2.38 3.11 -42.98
CA ALA A 747 -3.57 2.69 -42.25
C ALA A 747 -4.81 3.55 -42.57
N LEU A 748 -4.62 4.79 -43.01
CA LEU A 748 -5.69 5.74 -43.35
C LEU A 748 -6.18 5.58 -44.80
N SER A 749 -7.50 5.57 -45.00
CA SER A 749 -8.15 5.54 -46.32
C SER A 749 -8.02 6.87 -47.06
N GLN A 750 -8.28 6.89 -48.38
CA GLN A 750 -8.22 8.11 -49.18
C GLN A 750 -9.19 9.20 -48.70
N GLU A 751 -10.38 8.81 -48.24
CA GLU A 751 -11.37 9.73 -47.65
C GLU A 751 -10.90 10.31 -46.32
N GLN A 752 -10.27 9.49 -45.47
CA GLN A 752 -9.73 9.93 -44.18
C GLN A 752 -8.53 10.87 -44.35
N ARG A 753 -7.66 10.58 -45.33
CA ARG A 753 -6.58 11.48 -45.72
C ARG A 753 -7.13 12.82 -46.23
N ALA A 754 -8.22 12.80 -46.99
CA ALA A 754 -8.89 14.02 -47.45
C ALA A 754 -9.55 14.80 -46.29
N ALA A 755 -10.16 14.11 -45.31
CA ALA A 755 -10.74 14.73 -44.10
C ALA A 755 -9.67 15.39 -43.21
N LEU A 756 -8.50 14.76 -43.10
CA LEU A 756 -7.31 15.34 -42.49
C LEU A 756 -6.60 16.35 -43.41
N GLY A 757 -7.18 16.70 -44.57
CA GLY A 757 -6.65 17.68 -45.53
C GLY A 757 -5.22 17.42 -45.99
N LEU A 758 -4.85 16.16 -46.23
CA LEU A 758 -3.55 15.72 -46.74
C LEU A 758 -3.55 15.71 -48.28
N ARG A 759 -2.57 16.36 -48.92
CA ARG A 759 -2.46 16.40 -50.39
C ARG A 759 -1.87 15.10 -50.91
N ALA A 760 -2.46 14.53 -51.97
CA ALA A 760 -2.10 13.19 -52.45
C ALA A 760 -0.62 13.04 -52.87
N ASP A 761 0.00 14.10 -53.36
CA ASP A 761 1.40 14.17 -53.79
C ASP A 761 2.40 14.43 -52.64
N GLN A 762 1.94 14.91 -51.48
CA GLN A 762 2.77 15.28 -50.32
C GLN A 762 2.24 14.73 -48.99
N ALA A 763 1.40 13.69 -49.02
CA ALA A 763 0.58 13.28 -47.87
C ALA A 763 1.39 12.93 -46.60
N LEU A 764 2.56 12.31 -46.75
CA LEU A 764 3.44 11.98 -45.62
C LEU A 764 4.02 13.25 -44.95
N GLN A 765 4.41 14.22 -45.76
CA GLN A 765 4.98 15.48 -45.29
C GLN A 765 3.90 16.35 -44.64
N ASP A 766 2.70 16.39 -45.22
CA ASP A 766 1.53 17.07 -44.65
C ASP A 766 1.14 16.47 -43.29
N LEU A 767 1.13 15.13 -43.16
CA LEU A 767 0.82 14.44 -41.91
C LEU A 767 1.84 14.79 -40.80
N ARG A 768 3.13 14.70 -41.11
CA ARG A 768 4.21 15.09 -40.17
C ARG A 768 4.09 16.55 -39.75
N THR A 769 3.75 17.44 -40.67
CA THR A 769 3.62 18.88 -40.39
C THR A 769 2.41 19.16 -39.49
N ARG A 770 1.28 18.49 -39.72
CA ARG A 770 0.08 18.62 -38.89
C ARG A 770 0.26 18.08 -37.47
N ILE A 771 0.83 16.88 -37.32
CA ILE A 771 1.14 16.32 -36.00
C ILE A 771 2.03 17.28 -35.19
N ARG A 772 3.08 17.84 -35.81
CA ARG A 772 3.98 18.82 -35.16
C ARG A 772 3.31 20.16 -34.82
N ALA A 773 2.19 20.49 -35.45
CA ALA A 773 1.45 21.72 -35.18
C ALA A 773 0.54 21.57 -33.94
N GLU A 774 -0.05 20.38 -33.75
CA GLU A 774 -1.03 20.08 -32.70
C GLU A 774 -0.52 18.99 -31.75
N LEU A 775 0.70 19.15 -31.24
CA LEU A 775 1.29 18.19 -30.31
C LEU A 775 0.51 18.18 -28.98
N ARG A 776 0.32 16.99 -28.43
CA ARG A 776 -0.24 16.81 -27.09
C ARG A 776 0.67 17.49 -26.04
N PRO A 777 0.12 18.22 -25.04
CA PRO A 777 0.93 18.90 -24.02
C PRO A 777 1.91 17.98 -23.29
N ARG A 778 3.06 18.51 -22.84
CA ARG A 778 4.08 17.72 -22.11
C ARG A 778 3.51 17.05 -20.86
N ALA A 779 2.69 17.74 -20.07
CA ALA A 779 2.10 17.19 -18.85
C ALA A 779 1.23 15.95 -19.14
N GLU A 780 0.46 15.96 -20.23
CA GLU A 780 -0.33 14.80 -20.65
C GLU A 780 0.56 13.66 -21.15
N LEU A 781 1.63 13.96 -21.88
CA LEU A 781 2.61 12.96 -22.32
C LEU A 781 3.33 12.31 -21.12
N GLU A 782 3.71 13.12 -20.12
CA GLU A 782 4.35 12.67 -18.88
C GLU A 782 3.45 11.69 -18.13
N LEU A 783 2.17 12.04 -17.93
CA LEU A 783 1.20 11.16 -17.29
C LEU A 783 0.98 9.87 -18.10
N GLY A 784 0.84 9.97 -19.43
CA GLY A 784 0.62 8.81 -20.28
C GLY A 784 1.79 7.83 -20.30
N LEU A 785 3.03 8.32 -20.36
CA LEU A 785 4.22 7.48 -20.31
C LEU A 785 4.39 6.79 -18.95
N GLN A 786 4.13 7.49 -17.84
CA GLN A 786 4.15 6.88 -16.49
C GLN A 786 3.14 5.74 -16.36
N ARG A 787 1.96 5.88 -16.98
CA ARG A 787 0.95 4.82 -17.01
C ARG A 787 1.42 3.62 -17.83
N MET A 788 1.99 3.85 -19.00
CA MET A 788 2.56 2.78 -19.83
C MET A 788 3.68 2.02 -19.10
N ASP A 789 4.52 2.72 -18.33
CA ASP A 789 5.56 2.09 -17.51
C ASP A 789 4.98 1.16 -16.43
N SER A 790 3.79 1.49 -15.91
CA SER A 790 3.03 0.63 -14.98
C SER A 790 2.20 -0.46 -15.67
N GLY A 791 2.35 -0.64 -17.00
CA GLY A 791 1.63 -1.63 -17.78
C GLY A 791 0.18 -1.25 -18.13
N LEU A 792 -0.22 0.00 -17.86
CA LEU A 792 -1.53 0.55 -18.19
C LEU A 792 -1.54 1.23 -19.57
N THR A 793 -2.72 1.48 -20.14
CA THR A 793 -2.84 2.26 -21.40
C THR A 793 -2.44 3.72 -21.19
N PHE A 794 -1.92 4.34 -22.26
CA PHE A 794 -1.50 5.75 -22.29
C PHE A 794 -2.59 6.69 -21.77
N ASP A 795 -3.77 6.66 -22.37
CA ASP A 795 -4.89 7.42 -21.83
C ASP A 795 -5.40 6.74 -20.55
N SER A 796 -5.68 7.56 -19.54
CA SER A 796 -6.57 7.16 -18.46
C SER A 796 -7.97 7.07 -19.02
N HIS A 797 -8.33 5.91 -19.54
CA HIS A 797 -9.73 5.52 -19.59
C HIS A 797 -10.20 5.31 -18.13
N GLY A 798 -10.35 6.41 -17.39
CA GLY A 798 -11.47 6.48 -16.46
C GLY A 798 -12.72 6.20 -17.29
N LEU A 799 -13.70 5.50 -16.72
CA LEU A 799 -14.90 5.02 -17.41
C LEU A 799 -15.72 6.15 -18.05
N ARG A 800 -15.21 6.81 -19.09
CA ARG A 800 -15.97 7.62 -20.03
C ARG A 800 -16.64 6.66 -20.99
N GLY A 801 -17.84 6.22 -20.62
CA GLY A 801 -18.70 5.42 -21.50
C GLY A 801 -18.39 3.93 -21.58
N GLY A 802 -17.89 3.32 -20.49
CA GLY A 802 -17.86 1.87 -20.37
C GLY A 802 -19.29 1.33 -20.26
N GLY A 803 -19.87 0.92 -21.38
CA GLY A 803 -21.09 0.09 -21.38
C GLY A 803 -20.89 -1.14 -20.50
N PHE A 804 -21.99 -1.59 -19.89
CA PHE A 804 -22.10 -2.81 -19.09
C PHE A 804 -21.22 -3.95 -19.63
N PRO A 805 -20.54 -4.73 -18.77
CA PRO A 805 -19.83 -5.92 -19.20
C PRO A 805 -20.86 -6.95 -19.68
N SER A 806 -21.11 -6.98 -20.99
CA SER A 806 -21.97 -7.99 -21.63
C SER A 806 -21.40 -8.48 -22.96
N THR A 807 -20.16 -8.10 -23.31
CA THR A 807 -19.45 -8.66 -24.46
C THR A 807 -18.44 -9.71 -24.02
N ALA A 808 -18.35 -10.83 -24.76
CA ALA A 808 -17.42 -11.92 -24.53
C ALA A 808 -15.93 -11.50 -24.43
N GLN A 809 -15.55 -10.36 -25.03
CA GLN A 809 -14.20 -9.78 -24.92
C GLN A 809 -13.93 -9.10 -23.56
N GLY A 810 -14.96 -8.56 -22.91
CA GLY A 810 -14.88 -7.99 -21.56
C GLY A 810 -14.75 -9.05 -20.47
N GLU A 811 -15.43 -10.19 -20.64
CA GLU A 811 -15.20 -11.38 -19.80
C GLU A 811 -13.79 -11.95 -19.98
N ALA A 812 -13.27 -11.98 -21.22
CA ALA A 812 -11.91 -12.42 -21.49
C ALA A 812 -10.85 -11.48 -20.87
N PHE A 813 -11.06 -10.17 -20.95
CA PHE A 813 -10.18 -9.17 -20.32
C PHE A 813 -10.27 -9.22 -18.79
N SER A 814 -11.48 -9.28 -18.23
CA SER A 814 -11.70 -9.45 -16.78
C SER A 814 -11.07 -10.74 -16.27
N ARG A 815 -11.21 -11.86 -16.99
CA ARG A 815 -10.51 -13.11 -16.67
C ARG A 815 -8.99 -12.94 -16.74
N THR A 816 -8.46 -12.22 -17.72
CA THR A 816 -7.02 -11.98 -17.85
C THR A 816 -6.46 -11.13 -16.71
N ILE A 817 -7.15 -10.05 -16.34
CA ILE A 817 -6.78 -9.19 -15.20
C ILE A 817 -6.88 -9.97 -13.89
N THR A 818 -7.94 -10.76 -13.71
CA THR A 818 -8.10 -11.60 -12.51
C THR A 818 -6.99 -12.65 -12.43
N LYS A 819 -6.59 -13.27 -13.56
CA LYS A 819 -5.43 -14.17 -13.60
C LYS A 819 -4.11 -13.46 -13.21
N LEU A 820 -3.89 -12.23 -13.65
CA LEU A 820 -2.71 -11.44 -13.25
C LEU A 820 -2.71 -11.13 -11.75
N GLN A 821 -3.85 -10.78 -11.17
CA GLN A 821 -3.99 -10.56 -9.73
C GLN A 821 -3.75 -11.84 -8.91
N ILE A 822 -4.25 -12.99 -9.38
CA ILE A 822 -3.98 -14.28 -8.74
C ILE A 822 -2.48 -14.62 -8.84
N ARG A 823 -1.83 -14.31 -9.98
CA ARG A 823 -0.40 -14.53 -10.20
C ARG A 823 0.50 -13.68 -9.28
N GLU A 824 0.07 -12.49 -8.87
CA GLU A 824 0.81 -11.72 -7.86
C GLU A 824 0.84 -12.43 -6.50
N ILE A 825 -0.26 -13.09 -6.13
CA ILE A 825 -0.40 -13.83 -4.86
C ILE A 825 0.32 -15.19 -4.96
N TYR A 826 0.09 -15.93 -6.05
CA TYR A 826 0.61 -17.27 -6.33
C TYR A 826 1.47 -17.28 -7.61
N PRO A 827 2.75 -16.88 -7.54
CA PRO A 827 3.58 -16.72 -8.74
C PRO A 827 3.98 -18.05 -9.38
N SER A 828 3.86 -19.15 -8.64
CA SER A 828 4.21 -20.51 -9.07
C SER A 828 3.15 -21.19 -9.93
N LEU A 829 1.92 -20.65 -9.99
CA LEU A 829 0.83 -21.24 -10.77
C LEU A 829 0.95 -20.97 -12.28
N SER A 830 0.75 -22.01 -13.08
CA SER A 830 0.67 -21.93 -14.54
C SER A 830 -0.63 -21.25 -15.01
N ASP A 831 -0.67 -20.74 -16.24
CA ASP A 831 -1.89 -20.09 -16.80
C ASP A 831 -3.12 -21.02 -16.87
N GLU A 832 -2.89 -22.34 -16.92
CA GLU A 832 -3.90 -23.40 -16.95
C GLU A 832 -4.46 -23.66 -15.54
N GLU A 833 -3.58 -23.72 -14.53
CA GLU A 833 -3.98 -23.81 -13.13
C GLU A 833 -4.69 -22.54 -12.67
N LEU A 834 -4.21 -21.35 -13.06
CA LEU A 834 -4.87 -20.07 -12.82
C LEU A 834 -6.26 -20.01 -13.47
N GLY A 835 -6.41 -20.60 -14.66
CA GLY A 835 -7.70 -20.76 -15.31
C GLY A 835 -8.65 -21.64 -14.52
N THR A 836 -8.16 -22.81 -14.10
CA THR A 836 -8.93 -23.78 -13.32
C THR A 836 -9.35 -23.23 -11.95
N LEU A 837 -8.45 -22.51 -11.27
CA LEU A 837 -8.72 -21.85 -9.99
C LEU A 837 -9.77 -20.75 -10.13
N LEU A 838 -9.64 -19.93 -11.17
CA LEU A 838 -10.61 -18.88 -11.48
C LEU A 838 -11.99 -19.46 -11.84
N ASP A 839 -12.03 -20.58 -12.55
CA ASP A 839 -13.26 -21.30 -12.88
C ASP A 839 -13.91 -21.93 -11.63
N GLN A 840 -13.09 -22.42 -10.69
CA GLN A 840 -13.58 -22.91 -9.40
C GLN A 840 -14.16 -21.80 -8.52
N TRP A 841 -13.55 -20.61 -8.53
CA TRP A 841 -14.05 -19.47 -7.76
C TRP A 841 -15.30 -18.83 -8.39
N GLY A 842 -15.47 -18.94 -9.71
CA GLY A 842 -16.66 -18.49 -10.43
C GLY A 842 -16.98 -17.02 -10.16
N GLU A 843 -18.25 -16.71 -9.90
CA GLU A 843 -18.73 -15.35 -9.61
C GLU A 843 -18.12 -14.74 -8.32
N HIS A 844 -17.54 -15.56 -7.43
CA HIS A 844 -16.96 -15.11 -6.15
C HIS A 844 -15.46 -14.80 -6.24
N ALA A 845 -14.84 -14.87 -7.43
CA ALA A 845 -13.39 -14.72 -7.61
C ALA A 845 -12.82 -13.42 -7.01
N GLN A 846 -13.53 -12.30 -7.16
CA GLN A 846 -13.09 -11.01 -6.62
C GLN A 846 -13.17 -10.95 -5.08
N THR A 847 -14.22 -11.55 -4.49
CA THR A 847 -14.34 -11.66 -3.03
C THR A 847 -13.24 -12.54 -2.45
N GLN A 848 -12.91 -13.66 -3.12
CA GLN A 848 -11.81 -14.53 -2.70
C GLN A 848 -10.45 -13.83 -2.82
N LEU A 849 -10.20 -13.11 -3.92
CA LEU A 849 -8.99 -12.31 -4.09
C LEU A 849 -8.84 -11.23 -3.02
N ALA A 850 -9.91 -10.51 -2.69
CA ALA A 850 -9.89 -9.50 -1.64
C ALA A 850 -9.55 -10.13 -0.27
N ARG A 851 -10.14 -11.29 0.03
CA ARG A 851 -9.86 -12.05 1.26
C ARG A 851 -8.39 -12.50 1.32
N LEU A 852 -7.85 -13.06 0.24
CA LEU A 852 -6.45 -13.51 0.17
C LEU A 852 -5.47 -12.33 0.31
N ASN A 853 -5.74 -11.21 -0.35
CA ASN A 853 -4.92 -10.00 -0.22
C ASN A 853 -4.96 -9.40 1.20
N GLN A 854 -6.11 -9.52 1.89
CA GLN A 854 -6.20 -9.13 3.29
C GLN A 854 -5.38 -10.07 4.18
N GLN A 855 -5.47 -11.39 3.97
CA GLN A 855 -4.70 -12.40 4.70
C GLN A 855 -3.19 -12.22 4.50
N LEU A 856 -2.71 -12.02 3.26
CA LEU A 856 -1.29 -11.78 2.98
C LEU A 856 -0.77 -10.51 3.67
N ARG A 857 -1.56 -9.43 3.66
CA ARG A 857 -1.19 -8.19 4.37
C ARG A 857 -1.12 -8.42 5.88
N GLN A 858 -2.09 -9.14 6.45
CA GLN A 858 -2.08 -9.45 7.87
C GLN A 858 -0.87 -10.31 8.25
N LEU A 859 -0.56 -11.35 7.48
CA LEU A 859 0.62 -12.19 7.69
C LEU A 859 1.91 -11.36 7.72
N ARG A 860 2.10 -10.46 6.75
CA ARG A 860 3.26 -9.56 6.71
C ARG A 860 3.35 -8.61 7.91
N VAL A 861 2.21 -8.12 8.40
CA VAL A 861 2.16 -7.28 9.60
C VAL A 861 2.56 -8.08 10.84
N ASP A 862 1.98 -9.27 11.02
CA ASP A 862 2.28 -10.14 12.17
C ASP A 862 3.77 -10.51 12.20
N LEU A 863 4.35 -10.90 11.06
CA LEU A 863 5.76 -11.25 10.93
C LEU A 863 6.69 -10.05 11.15
N ALA A 864 6.36 -8.88 10.59
CA ALA A 864 7.16 -7.67 10.77
C ALA A 864 7.16 -7.18 12.23
N ALA A 865 6.01 -7.30 12.91
CA ALA A 865 5.90 -6.99 14.33
C ALA A 865 6.77 -7.93 15.17
N TRP A 866 6.70 -9.25 14.92
CA TRP A 866 7.51 -10.24 15.62
C TRP A 866 9.03 -10.06 15.39
N ILE A 867 9.46 -9.73 14.17
CA ILE A 867 10.87 -9.40 13.89
C ILE A 867 11.31 -8.13 14.61
N GLY A 868 10.44 -7.12 14.68
CA GLY A 868 10.71 -5.86 15.39
C GLY A 868 10.76 -6.00 16.91
N GLN A 869 10.14 -7.05 17.46
CA GLN A 869 10.05 -7.29 18.90
C GLN A 869 11.39 -7.74 19.53
N VAL A 870 12.38 -8.16 18.73
CA VAL A 870 13.70 -8.63 19.20
C VAL A 870 14.37 -7.64 20.17
N ASP A 871 14.24 -6.33 19.90
CA ASP A 871 14.87 -5.29 20.72
C ASP A 871 14.25 -5.18 22.12
N VAL A 872 13.02 -5.67 22.29
CA VAL A 872 12.32 -5.74 23.59
C VAL A 872 12.56 -7.10 24.24
N ASP A 873 12.60 -8.16 23.44
CA ASP A 873 12.78 -9.53 23.93
C ASP A 873 14.17 -9.77 24.52
N VAL A 874 15.18 -8.99 24.11
CA VAL A 874 16.58 -9.16 24.55
C VAL A 874 16.75 -9.12 26.07
N GLU A 875 15.92 -8.36 26.79
CA GLU A 875 15.96 -8.30 28.26
C GLU A 875 15.58 -9.64 28.92
N ASN A 876 14.86 -10.49 28.20
CA ASN A 876 14.42 -11.82 28.65
C ASN A 876 15.15 -12.96 27.92
N MET A 877 16.09 -12.64 27.03
CA MET A 877 16.94 -13.64 26.40
C MET A 877 17.98 -14.14 27.39
N ASP A 878 18.26 -15.44 27.36
CA ASP A 878 19.28 -16.08 28.19
C ASP A 878 20.66 -15.84 27.54
N VAL A 879 21.12 -14.58 27.55
CA VAL A 879 22.42 -14.19 27.01
C VAL A 879 23.49 -14.47 28.07
N ASP A 880 24.51 -15.23 27.69
CA ASP A 880 25.63 -15.61 28.56
C ASP A 880 26.59 -14.43 28.76
N LEU A 881 26.26 -13.56 29.72
CA LEU A 881 27.06 -12.39 30.07
C LEU A 881 28.28 -12.82 30.91
N LEU A 882 29.44 -12.30 30.54
CA LEU A 882 30.71 -12.52 31.22
C LEU A 882 30.67 -11.91 32.64
N ASP A 883 30.83 -12.76 33.65
CA ASP A 883 30.95 -12.36 35.05
C ASP A 883 32.43 -12.03 35.40
N PRO A 884 32.70 -10.98 36.19
CA PRO A 884 34.06 -10.65 36.65
C PRO A 884 34.82 -11.78 37.36
N GLU A 885 34.13 -12.79 37.91
CA GLU A 885 34.74 -13.94 38.58
C GLU A 885 35.13 -15.08 37.62
N GLU A 886 34.76 -14.98 36.34
CA GLU A 886 35.05 -16.00 35.34
C GLU A 886 36.48 -15.92 34.80
N PRO A 887 37.10 -17.07 34.44
CA PRO A 887 38.46 -17.11 33.92
C PRO A 887 38.63 -16.35 32.60
N GLU A 888 37.55 -16.14 31.84
CA GLU A 888 37.55 -15.33 30.61
C GLU A 888 37.66 -13.82 30.90
N ALA A 889 37.30 -13.36 32.09
CA ALA A 889 37.44 -11.97 32.54
C ALA A 889 38.82 -11.68 33.17
N GLU A 890 39.70 -12.69 33.30
CA GLU A 890 40.98 -12.55 34.01
C GLU A 890 41.94 -11.59 33.28
N GLY A 891 42.13 -10.39 33.84
CA GLY A 891 42.98 -9.34 33.29
C GLY A 891 42.25 -8.23 32.53
N MET A 892 40.92 -8.30 32.45
CA MET A 892 40.06 -7.23 31.93
C MET A 892 39.71 -6.24 33.04
N ASP A 893 39.53 -4.96 32.69
CA ASP A 893 38.91 -3.98 33.61
C ASP A 893 37.37 -3.98 33.47
N GLU A 894 36.66 -3.33 34.40
CA GLU A 894 35.18 -3.28 34.39
C GLU A 894 34.63 -2.72 33.06
N GLU A 895 35.30 -1.73 32.46
CA GLU A 895 34.87 -1.11 31.21
C GLU A 895 35.05 -2.06 30.00
N GLN A 896 36.07 -2.90 30.02
CA GLN A 896 36.28 -3.96 29.02
C GLN A 896 35.28 -5.10 29.16
N ILE A 897 34.90 -5.49 30.38
CA ILE A 897 33.88 -6.51 30.64
C ILE A 897 32.50 -6.01 30.17
N ASP A 898 32.14 -4.76 30.48
CA ASP A 898 30.89 -4.15 30.02
C ASP A 898 30.85 -4.06 28.48
N ALA A 899 31.95 -3.66 27.83
CA ALA A 899 32.01 -3.59 26.37
C ALA A 899 31.90 -4.97 25.69
N GLU A 900 32.45 -6.02 26.30
CA GLU A 900 32.33 -7.40 25.82
C GLU A 900 30.90 -7.91 25.99
N ASN A 901 30.26 -7.62 27.12
CA ASN A 901 28.85 -7.95 27.39
C ASN A 901 27.90 -7.24 26.42
N ASP A 902 28.13 -5.95 26.14
CA ASP A 902 27.38 -5.21 25.13
C ASP A 902 27.54 -5.83 23.72
N ALA A 903 28.73 -6.32 23.39
CA ALA A 903 28.98 -7.02 22.13
C ALA A 903 28.25 -8.37 22.07
N ARG A 904 28.27 -9.17 23.14
CA ARG A 904 27.54 -10.43 23.25
C ARG A 904 26.02 -10.23 23.10
N ILE A 905 25.46 -9.18 23.70
CA ILE A 905 24.05 -8.79 23.55
C ILE A 905 23.74 -8.41 22.11
N ALA A 906 24.58 -7.58 21.48
CA ALA A 906 24.39 -7.17 20.09
C ALA A 906 24.44 -8.36 19.11
N ASP A 907 25.35 -9.31 19.34
CA ASP A 907 25.45 -10.54 18.55
C ASP A 907 24.23 -11.44 18.74
N ALA A 908 23.71 -11.58 19.97
CA ALA A 908 22.47 -12.30 20.25
C ALA A 908 21.26 -11.69 19.54
N ILE A 909 21.09 -10.36 19.58
CA ILE A 909 20.05 -9.63 18.85
C ILE A 909 20.15 -9.90 17.34
N GLN A 910 21.36 -9.82 16.77
CA GLN A 910 21.56 -10.03 15.35
C GLN A 910 21.28 -11.48 14.93
N PHE A 911 21.71 -12.45 15.73
CA PHE A 911 21.46 -13.86 15.51
C PHE A 911 19.95 -14.14 15.50
N GLU A 912 19.24 -13.75 16.56
CA GLU A 912 17.78 -13.93 16.67
C GLU A 912 17.06 -13.23 15.51
N ARG A 913 17.39 -11.96 15.22
CA ARG A 913 16.74 -11.20 14.14
C ARG A 913 16.92 -11.87 12.78
N ARG A 914 18.09 -12.47 12.52
CA ARG A 914 18.35 -13.22 11.28
C ARG A 914 17.49 -14.48 11.22
N SER A 915 17.48 -15.29 12.28
CA SER A 915 16.66 -16.51 12.33
C SER A 915 15.16 -16.20 12.18
N ARG A 916 14.68 -15.11 12.80
CA ARG A 916 13.29 -14.65 12.62
C ARG A 916 12.98 -14.22 11.18
N LEU A 917 13.91 -13.52 10.52
CA LEU A 917 13.74 -13.10 9.13
C LEU A 917 13.71 -14.30 8.16
N GLU A 918 14.56 -15.29 8.40
CA GLU A 918 14.62 -16.53 7.61
C GLU A 918 13.29 -17.29 7.73
N LEU A 919 12.81 -17.54 8.95
CA LEU A 919 11.51 -18.19 9.16
C LEU A 919 10.35 -17.39 8.58
N ALA A 920 10.34 -16.07 8.75
CA ALA A 920 9.29 -15.21 8.18
C ALA A 920 9.24 -15.29 6.64
N THR A 921 10.41 -15.33 6.00
CA THR A 921 10.52 -15.47 4.55
C THR A 921 10.00 -16.83 4.10
N GLU A 922 10.35 -17.90 4.82
CA GLU A 922 9.87 -19.24 4.53
C GLU A 922 8.34 -19.34 4.71
N LEU A 923 7.78 -18.84 5.82
CA LEU A 923 6.34 -18.85 6.08
C LEU A 923 5.55 -18.06 5.02
N GLU A 924 6.02 -16.89 4.59
CA GLU A 924 5.41 -16.15 3.48
C GLU A 924 5.50 -16.95 2.17
N GLY A 925 6.65 -17.56 1.89
CA GLY A 925 6.87 -18.39 0.70
C GLY A 925 5.94 -19.60 0.66
N LEU A 926 5.78 -20.30 1.78
CA LEU A 926 4.89 -21.45 1.93
C LEU A 926 3.42 -21.05 1.74
N TRP A 927 2.98 -19.94 2.35
CA TRP A 927 1.62 -19.42 2.18
C TRP A 927 1.32 -19.05 0.72
N ARG A 928 2.31 -18.55 -0.02
CA ARG A 928 2.21 -18.22 -1.45
C ARG A 928 2.39 -19.43 -2.38
N GLY A 929 2.54 -20.63 -1.83
CA GLY A 929 2.75 -21.85 -2.62
C GLY A 929 4.10 -21.89 -3.36
N GLN A 930 5.10 -21.19 -2.84
CA GLN A 930 6.46 -21.11 -3.39
C GLN A 930 7.49 -21.94 -2.63
N GLY A 931 7.05 -22.91 -1.81
CA GLY A 931 7.96 -23.80 -1.09
C GLY A 931 8.93 -24.54 -2.01
N GLU A 932 10.14 -24.79 -1.50
CA GLU A 932 11.19 -25.50 -2.22
C GLU A 932 10.74 -26.91 -2.63
N ALA A 933 11.37 -27.47 -3.66
CA ALA A 933 11.03 -28.81 -4.15
C ALA A 933 11.22 -29.90 -3.08
N ALA A 934 12.21 -29.72 -2.18
CA ALA A 934 12.48 -30.62 -1.07
C ALA A 934 11.35 -30.60 -0.02
N SER A 935 10.70 -29.46 0.17
CA SER A 935 9.61 -29.26 1.14
C SER A 935 8.26 -29.79 0.64
N ARG A 936 8.13 -30.27 -0.59
CA ARG A 936 6.83 -30.71 -1.15
C ARG A 936 6.46 -32.11 -0.68
N VAL A 937 5.27 -32.24 -0.10
CA VAL A 937 4.74 -33.51 0.39
C VAL A 937 3.72 -34.07 -0.59
N TYR A 938 3.94 -35.33 -1.00
CA TYR A 938 3.04 -36.08 -1.86
C TYR A 938 2.45 -37.27 -1.13
N HIS A 939 1.15 -37.49 -1.27
CA HIS A 939 0.46 -38.65 -0.73
C HIS A 939 -0.27 -39.38 -1.86
N ASN A 940 0.01 -40.66 -2.02
CA ASN A 940 -0.50 -41.48 -3.13
C ASN A 940 -0.22 -40.91 -4.53
N GLY A 941 0.87 -40.15 -4.69
CA GLY A 941 1.25 -39.50 -5.95
C GLY A 941 0.60 -38.14 -6.19
N GLU A 942 -0.26 -37.66 -5.29
CA GLU A 942 -0.88 -36.32 -5.35
C GLU A 942 -0.18 -35.35 -4.39
N PHE A 943 0.00 -34.10 -4.81
CA PHE A 943 0.54 -33.05 -3.96
C PHE A 943 -0.48 -32.64 -2.89
N VAL A 944 -0.07 -32.64 -1.62
CA VAL A 944 -0.98 -32.39 -0.48
C VAL A 944 -0.65 -31.11 0.28
N GLY A 945 0.57 -30.60 0.16
CA GLY A 945 1.06 -29.44 0.89
C GLY A 945 2.57 -29.47 1.07
N PHE A 946 3.06 -28.68 2.01
CA PHE A 946 4.48 -28.53 2.30
C PHE A 946 4.84 -29.02 3.70
N ARG A 947 6.11 -29.36 3.85
CA ARG A 947 6.79 -29.60 5.11
C ARG A 947 7.54 -28.34 5.53
N LEU A 948 7.39 -27.94 6.78
CA LEU A 948 8.23 -26.94 7.45
C LEU A 948 9.21 -27.67 8.37
N GLU A 949 10.51 -27.52 8.11
CA GLU A 949 11.59 -28.15 8.89
C GLU A 949 12.25 -27.08 9.78
N MET A 950 12.20 -27.27 11.09
CA MET A 950 12.75 -26.38 12.12
C MET A 950 13.59 -27.18 13.12
N ASP A 951 14.18 -28.30 12.67
CA ASP A 951 14.96 -29.18 13.53
C ASP A 951 16.24 -28.47 13.99
N PHE A 952 16.61 -28.66 15.27
CA PHE A 952 17.81 -28.08 15.89
C PHE A 952 17.87 -26.55 15.94
N GLU A 953 16.77 -25.86 15.61
CA GLU A 953 16.70 -24.40 15.68
C GLU A 953 16.48 -23.91 17.12
N HIS A 954 16.97 -22.70 17.38
CA HIS A 954 16.80 -22.00 18.65
C HIS A 954 16.11 -20.66 18.42
N PHE A 955 15.00 -20.44 19.13
CA PHE A 955 14.28 -19.17 19.12
C PHE A 955 13.95 -18.72 20.54
N HIS A 956 13.98 -17.41 20.78
CA HIS A 956 13.42 -16.87 22.00
C HIS A 956 11.88 -17.05 22.01
N SER A 957 11.20 -16.65 20.94
CA SER A 957 9.74 -16.74 20.80
C SER A 957 9.30 -17.00 19.36
N LEU A 958 8.17 -17.68 19.17
CA LEU A 958 7.56 -17.93 17.85
C LEU A 958 6.50 -16.86 17.50
N PRO A 959 6.23 -16.61 16.20
CA PRO A 959 5.30 -15.57 15.79
C PRO A 959 3.84 -15.92 16.15
N ALA A 960 3.12 -14.95 16.70
CA ALA A 960 1.67 -15.04 16.89
C ALA A 960 0.95 -14.67 15.59
N LEU A 961 0.52 -15.69 14.83
CA LEU A 961 -0.10 -15.50 13.51
C LEU A 961 -1.62 -15.40 13.62
N ASN A 962 -2.19 -14.31 13.10
CA ASN A 962 -3.66 -14.12 12.99
C ASN A 962 -4.22 -14.70 11.68
N VAL A 963 -3.39 -15.39 10.91
CA VAL A 963 -3.71 -16.00 9.62
C VAL A 963 -3.32 -17.48 9.67
N THR A 964 -4.18 -18.33 9.10
CA THR A 964 -3.89 -19.77 8.97
C THR A 964 -3.08 -20.06 7.71
N LEU A 965 -2.16 -21.02 7.79
CA LEU A 965 -1.37 -21.58 6.70
C LEU A 965 -1.79 -23.04 6.45
N PRO A 966 -2.93 -23.29 5.78
CA PRO A 966 -3.39 -24.64 5.46
C PRO A 966 -2.46 -25.39 4.49
N GLU A 967 -1.51 -24.71 3.87
CA GLU A 967 -0.51 -25.25 2.96
C GLU A 967 0.54 -26.12 3.69
N VAL A 968 0.77 -25.90 4.98
CA VAL A 968 1.70 -26.68 5.79
C VAL A 968 1.00 -27.92 6.35
N VAL A 969 1.49 -29.09 5.98
CA VAL A 969 0.90 -30.40 6.35
C VAL A 969 1.85 -31.27 7.15
N GLU A 970 3.14 -30.97 7.16
CA GLU A 970 4.14 -31.63 8.01
C GLU A 970 4.97 -30.55 8.71
N LEU A 971 5.16 -30.68 10.03
CA LEU A 971 5.99 -29.79 10.83
C LEU A 971 6.97 -30.63 11.64
N SER A 972 8.26 -30.40 11.43
CA SER A 972 9.34 -31.04 12.15
C SER A 972 10.06 -30.02 13.01
N MET A 973 10.15 -30.29 14.31
CA MET A 973 10.77 -29.45 15.34
C MET A 973 11.64 -30.32 16.26
N THR A 974 12.38 -31.26 15.69
CA THR A 974 13.20 -32.22 16.43
C THR A 974 14.32 -31.49 17.14
N SER A 975 14.49 -31.73 18.45
CA SER A 975 15.48 -31.05 19.30
C SER A 975 15.42 -29.52 19.20
N PHE A 976 14.23 -28.97 18.91
CA PHE A 976 13.98 -27.54 18.88
C PHE A 976 14.04 -26.94 20.29
N SER A 977 14.63 -25.75 20.41
CA SER A 977 14.74 -25.02 21.67
C SER A 977 13.91 -23.74 21.63
N LEU A 978 13.07 -23.55 22.64
CA LEU A 978 12.20 -22.37 22.77
C LEU A 978 12.25 -21.81 24.19
N THR A 979 12.71 -20.57 24.34
CA THR A 979 12.79 -19.91 25.66
C THR A 979 11.39 -19.53 26.15
N GLU A 980 10.56 -18.91 25.31
CA GLU A 980 9.17 -18.54 25.60
C GLU A 980 8.21 -19.64 25.13
N SER A 981 8.15 -20.75 25.87
CA SER A 981 7.31 -21.91 25.53
C SER A 981 5.81 -21.62 25.37
N ALA A 982 5.31 -20.51 25.93
CA ALA A 982 3.93 -20.06 25.75
C ALA A 982 3.57 -19.72 24.29
N SER A 983 4.57 -19.34 23.48
CA SER A 983 4.39 -18.98 22.07
C SER A 983 4.13 -20.19 21.14
N LEU A 984 4.43 -21.43 21.60
CA LEU A 984 4.27 -22.64 20.81
C LEU A 984 2.80 -22.95 20.45
N SER A 985 1.88 -22.84 21.41
CA SER A 985 0.47 -23.19 21.17
C SER A 985 -0.21 -22.25 20.16
N PRO A 986 -0.09 -20.91 20.26
CA PRO A 986 -0.57 -19.99 19.22
C PRO A 986 0.03 -20.28 17.84
N PHE A 987 1.33 -20.61 17.77
CA PHE A 987 2.00 -20.94 16.51
C PHE A 987 1.42 -22.21 15.87
N LEU A 988 1.24 -23.29 16.63
CA LEU A 988 0.66 -24.55 16.13
C LEU A 988 -0.76 -24.37 15.57
N ARG A 989 -1.56 -23.47 16.16
CA ARG A 989 -2.92 -23.16 15.66
C ARG A 989 -2.94 -22.55 14.26
N ALA A 990 -1.83 -21.98 13.81
CA ALA A 990 -1.73 -21.46 12.45
C ALA A 990 -1.79 -22.57 11.38
N PHE A 991 -1.58 -23.85 11.74
CA PHE A 991 -1.48 -24.98 10.80
C PHE A 991 -2.64 -25.98 10.95
N PRO A 992 -3.87 -25.63 10.56
CA PRO A 992 -5.06 -26.45 10.85
C PRO A 992 -5.11 -27.78 10.06
N ARG A 993 -4.30 -27.93 9.01
CA ARG A 993 -4.24 -29.14 8.15
C ARG A 993 -3.04 -30.04 8.44
N LEU A 994 -2.40 -29.86 9.60
CA LEU A 994 -1.23 -30.63 9.97
C LEU A 994 -1.54 -32.13 10.08
N ARG A 995 -0.78 -32.96 9.37
CA ARG A 995 -0.87 -34.43 9.33
C ARG A 995 0.27 -35.11 10.08
N VAL A 996 1.44 -34.50 10.11
CA VAL A 996 2.62 -34.97 10.83
C VAL A 996 3.14 -33.83 11.70
N LEU A 997 3.28 -34.10 13.00
CA LEU A 997 3.93 -33.20 13.95
C LEU A 997 5.02 -33.98 14.68
N ASP A 998 6.26 -33.55 14.53
CA ASP A 998 7.41 -34.09 15.24
C ASP A 998 7.97 -33.04 16.19
N LEU A 999 7.86 -33.29 17.50
CA LEU A 999 8.43 -32.49 18.58
C LEU A 999 9.45 -33.33 19.38
N GLY A 1000 10.04 -34.35 18.76
CA GLY A 1000 10.97 -35.27 19.40
C GLY A 1000 12.16 -34.54 20.02
N GLY A 1001 12.33 -34.62 21.35
CA GLY A 1001 13.42 -33.97 22.07
C GLY A 1001 13.27 -32.44 22.25
N THR A 1002 12.13 -31.84 21.90
CA THR A 1002 11.80 -30.45 22.24
C THR A 1002 11.55 -30.33 23.74
N ASP A 1003 12.18 -29.36 24.41
CA ASP A 1003 11.93 -29.13 25.83
C ASP A 1003 10.56 -28.46 26.06
N LEU A 1004 9.64 -29.16 26.73
CA LEU A 1004 8.32 -28.64 27.09
C LEU A 1004 8.18 -28.33 28.58
N HIS A 1005 9.28 -28.25 29.33
CA HIS A 1005 9.23 -27.84 30.73
C HIS A 1005 8.84 -26.37 30.87
N GLN A 1006 7.97 -26.11 31.84
CA GLN A 1006 7.59 -24.76 32.24
C GLN A 1006 7.83 -24.57 33.75
N PRO A 1007 8.07 -23.33 34.21
CA PRO A 1007 8.17 -23.04 35.64
C PRO A 1007 6.82 -23.34 36.33
N GLY A 1008 6.78 -24.43 37.09
CA GLY A 1008 5.65 -24.85 37.89
C GLY A 1008 5.64 -24.20 39.28
N PRO A 1009 4.57 -24.44 40.07
CA PRO A 1009 4.49 -23.93 41.44
C PRO A 1009 5.64 -24.44 42.30
N GLY A 1010 6.39 -23.51 42.90
CA GLY A 1010 7.52 -23.82 43.79
C GLY A 1010 8.89 -23.98 43.12
N MET A 1011 9.12 -23.31 41.98
CA MET A 1011 10.39 -23.37 41.21
C MET A 1011 10.74 -24.77 40.68
N GLN A 1012 9.75 -25.63 40.50
CA GLN A 1012 9.94 -26.94 39.87
C GLN A 1012 9.61 -26.84 38.38
N TRP A 1013 10.51 -27.30 37.53
CA TRP A 1013 10.27 -27.40 36.09
C TRP A 1013 9.38 -28.62 35.81
N VAL A 1014 8.22 -28.39 35.20
CA VAL A 1014 7.23 -29.44 34.93
C VAL A 1014 6.86 -29.41 33.45
N GLY A 1015 6.99 -30.56 32.76
CA GLY A 1015 6.56 -30.69 31.37
C GLY A 1015 5.05 -30.47 31.22
N HIS A 1016 4.67 -29.43 30.49
CA HIS A 1016 3.28 -29.04 30.26
C HIS A 1016 2.79 -29.51 28.88
N TRP A 1017 1.50 -29.85 28.80
CA TRP A 1017 0.86 -30.26 27.56
C TRP A 1017 0.48 -29.03 26.70
N PRO A 1018 0.93 -28.93 25.44
CA PRO A 1018 0.49 -27.87 24.54
C PRO A 1018 -0.96 -28.07 24.10
N GLU A 1019 -1.87 -27.19 24.53
CA GLU A 1019 -3.32 -27.33 24.29
C GLU A 1019 -3.68 -27.42 22.81
N ALA A 1020 -2.97 -26.70 21.96
CA ALA A 1020 -3.19 -26.66 20.51
C ALA A 1020 -3.13 -28.05 19.84
N ILE A 1021 -2.35 -29.00 20.38
CA ILE A 1021 -2.23 -30.35 19.81
C ILE A 1021 -3.59 -31.05 19.77
N GLY A 1022 -4.46 -30.83 20.76
CA GLY A 1022 -5.80 -31.42 20.79
C GLY A 1022 -6.76 -30.88 19.72
N GLU A 1023 -6.45 -29.71 19.14
CA GLU A 1023 -7.24 -29.02 18.12
C GLU A 1023 -6.89 -29.48 16.70
N LEU A 1024 -5.73 -30.12 16.50
CA LEU A 1024 -5.18 -30.54 15.19
C LEU A 1024 -5.80 -31.85 14.68
N THR A 1025 -7.10 -31.84 14.40
CA THR A 1025 -7.91 -33.04 14.08
C THR A 1025 -7.49 -33.83 12.83
N GLU A 1026 -6.64 -33.25 11.97
CA GLU A 1026 -6.09 -33.89 10.76
C GLU A 1026 -4.81 -34.71 11.01
N LEU A 1027 -4.28 -34.71 12.24
CA LEU A 1027 -3.05 -35.42 12.60
C LEU A 1027 -3.17 -36.93 12.39
N THR A 1028 -2.15 -37.48 11.75
CA THR A 1028 -1.95 -38.92 11.50
C THR A 1028 -0.73 -39.47 12.21
N HIS A 1029 0.32 -38.66 12.38
CA HIS A 1029 1.55 -39.03 13.08
C HIS A 1029 1.90 -37.92 14.07
N LEU A 1030 2.14 -38.31 15.32
CA LEU A 1030 2.53 -37.41 16.40
C LEU A 1030 3.69 -38.03 17.17
N ASP A 1031 4.85 -37.36 17.14
CA ASP A 1031 6.01 -37.71 17.96
C ASP A 1031 6.20 -36.65 19.05
N LEU A 1032 6.11 -37.10 20.30
CA LEU A 1032 6.35 -36.31 21.52
C LEU A 1032 7.42 -36.99 22.38
N SER A 1033 8.30 -37.79 21.78
CA SER A 1033 9.33 -38.53 22.51
C SER A 1033 10.35 -37.59 23.14
N GLN A 1034 10.82 -37.92 24.35
CA GLN A 1034 11.87 -37.16 25.06
C GLN A 1034 11.55 -35.67 25.29
N THR A 1035 10.28 -35.30 25.49
CA THR A 1035 9.85 -33.90 25.67
C THR A 1035 9.71 -33.47 27.14
N GLY A 1036 9.90 -34.39 28.08
CA GLY A 1036 9.74 -34.14 29.52
C GLY A 1036 8.27 -34.10 29.99
N LEU A 1037 7.32 -34.46 29.13
CA LEU A 1037 5.88 -34.35 29.41
C LEU A 1037 5.43 -35.13 30.65
N VAL A 1038 4.53 -34.51 31.43
CA VAL A 1038 3.82 -35.12 32.56
C VAL A 1038 2.32 -35.06 32.30
N LEU A 1039 1.60 -36.19 32.45
CA LEU A 1039 0.15 -36.23 32.26
C LEU A 1039 -0.60 -36.08 33.58
N THR A 1040 -1.50 -35.10 33.62
CA THR A 1040 -2.47 -34.90 34.70
C THR A 1040 -3.78 -35.62 34.38
N GLU A 1041 -4.73 -35.61 35.33
CA GLU A 1041 -6.06 -36.18 35.08
C GLU A 1041 -6.82 -35.46 33.96
N ALA A 1042 -6.62 -34.15 33.84
CA ALA A 1042 -7.22 -33.34 32.78
C ALA A 1042 -6.54 -33.59 31.42
N THR A 1043 -5.21 -33.66 31.38
CA THR A 1043 -4.46 -33.75 30.11
C THR A 1043 -4.36 -35.17 29.55
N ALA A 1044 -4.62 -36.21 30.35
CA ALA A 1044 -4.66 -37.60 29.87
C ALA A 1044 -5.72 -37.82 28.77
N GLY A 1045 -6.77 -36.98 28.71
CA GLY A 1045 -7.81 -37.00 27.69
C GLY A 1045 -7.57 -36.07 26.49
N ALA A 1046 -6.47 -35.31 26.46
CA ALA A 1046 -6.25 -34.24 25.47
C ALA A 1046 -6.18 -34.75 24.02
N LEU A 1047 -5.81 -36.01 23.82
CA LEU A 1047 -5.74 -36.66 22.51
C LEU A 1047 -7.11 -37.09 21.95
N SER A 1048 -8.20 -36.96 22.71
CA SER A 1048 -9.51 -37.53 22.35
C SER A 1048 -10.08 -37.01 21.02
N GLY A 1049 -9.70 -35.80 20.60
CA GLY A 1049 -10.12 -35.20 19.32
C GLY A 1049 -9.43 -35.78 18.08
N LEU A 1050 -8.30 -36.47 18.24
CA LEU A 1050 -7.41 -36.89 17.15
C LEU A 1050 -7.81 -38.23 16.52
N SER A 1051 -9.06 -38.36 16.08
CA SER A 1051 -9.62 -39.61 15.57
C SER A 1051 -8.89 -40.24 14.37
N ARG A 1052 -8.12 -39.43 13.62
CA ARG A 1052 -7.32 -39.82 12.45
C ARG A 1052 -5.90 -40.26 12.78
N LEU A 1053 -5.48 -40.19 14.05
CA LEU A 1053 -4.12 -40.51 14.47
C LEU A 1053 -3.83 -42.00 14.25
N VAL A 1054 -2.77 -42.30 13.49
CA VAL A 1054 -2.31 -43.63 13.10
C VAL A 1054 -1.10 -44.04 13.96
N ALA A 1055 -0.19 -43.11 14.23
CA ALA A 1055 1.00 -43.35 15.03
C ALA A 1055 1.16 -42.29 16.13
N LEU A 1056 1.40 -42.75 17.36
CA LEU A 1056 1.71 -41.92 18.51
C LEU A 1056 2.97 -42.46 19.21
N ASP A 1057 4.01 -41.63 19.28
CA ASP A 1057 5.20 -41.89 20.09
C ASP A 1057 5.28 -40.90 21.26
N MET A 1058 5.34 -41.42 22.49
CA MET A 1058 5.57 -40.64 23.70
C MET A 1058 6.64 -41.28 24.58
N ARG A 1059 7.55 -42.08 23.99
CA ARG A 1059 8.60 -42.79 24.74
C ARG A 1059 9.48 -41.82 25.53
N VAL A 1060 10.04 -42.31 26.64
CA VAL A 1060 11.03 -41.57 27.45
C VAL A 1060 10.46 -40.23 27.92
N ASN A 1061 9.26 -40.26 28.52
CA ASN A 1061 8.64 -39.11 29.18
C ASN A 1061 8.14 -39.51 30.57
N PRO A 1062 8.26 -38.66 31.60
CA PRO A 1062 7.77 -38.96 32.94
C PRO A 1062 6.22 -38.85 33.06
N LEU A 1063 5.47 -39.47 32.15
CA LEU A 1063 4.00 -39.32 32.04
C LEU A 1063 3.27 -39.66 33.35
N GLY A 1064 3.70 -40.73 34.04
CA GLY A 1064 3.14 -41.23 35.31
C GLY A 1064 1.74 -41.86 35.21
N ARG A 1065 0.89 -41.33 34.32
CA ARG A 1065 -0.43 -41.84 33.94
C ARG A 1065 -0.46 -42.15 32.44
N PRO A 1066 -1.19 -43.18 31.99
CA PRO A 1066 -1.28 -43.47 30.56
C PRO A 1066 -2.27 -42.53 29.85
N PRO A 1067 -2.06 -42.24 28.55
CA PRO A 1067 -3.02 -41.48 27.75
C PRO A 1067 -4.31 -42.28 27.50
N VAL A 1068 -5.42 -41.55 27.35
CA VAL A 1068 -6.73 -42.12 26.97
C VAL A 1068 -6.80 -42.22 25.45
N VAL A 1069 -6.89 -43.44 24.92
CA VAL A 1069 -6.83 -43.70 23.46
C VAL A 1069 -8.15 -44.22 22.89
N VAL A 1070 -9.24 -44.16 23.67
CA VAL A 1070 -10.55 -44.73 23.32
C VAL A 1070 -11.15 -44.16 22.03
N HIS A 1071 -10.87 -42.89 21.73
CA HIS A 1071 -11.38 -42.18 20.55
C HIS A 1071 -10.43 -42.23 19.34
N LEU A 1072 -9.21 -42.76 19.51
CA LEU A 1072 -8.19 -42.88 18.46
C LEU A 1072 -8.45 -44.10 17.57
N THR A 1073 -9.58 -44.12 16.86
CA THR A 1073 -10.05 -45.30 16.11
C THR A 1073 -9.13 -45.72 14.95
N ALA A 1074 -8.35 -44.77 14.40
CA ALA A 1074 -7.38 -45.02 13.35
C ALA A 1074 -6.03 -45.55 13.86
N LEU A 1075 -5.79 -45.56 15.18
CA LEU A 1075 -4.48 -45.86 15.75
C LEU A 1075 -4.00 -47.25 15.36
N ARG A 1076 -2.75 -47.32 14.92
CA ARG A 1076 -2.02 -48.54 14.51
C ARG A 1076 -0.73 -48.72 15.31
N ARG A 1077 -0.04 -47.64 15.68
CA ARG A 1077 1.22 -47.70 16.43
C ARG A 1077 1.14 -46.82 17.66
N LEU A 1078 1.38 -47.41 18.83
CA LEU A 1078 1.43 -46.71 20.11
C LEU A 1078 2.72 -47.07 20.83
N ASN A 1079 3.59 -46.10 21.03
CA ASN A 1079 4.85 -46.27 21.75
C ASN A 1079 4.83 -45.46 23.06
N LEU A 1080 4.80 -46.18 24.19
CA LEU A 1080 4.84 -45.62 25.55
C LEU A 1080 6.01 -46.22 26.34
N ARG A 1081 7.09 -46.62 25.67
CA ARG A 1081 8.27 -47.20 26.34
C ARG A 1081 8.88 -46.20 27.34
N ALA A 1082 9.27 -46.69 28.52
CA ALA A 1082 9.95 -45.89 29.54
C ALA A 1082 9.18 -44.61 29.93
N THR A 1083 7.87 -44.73 30.18
CA THR A 1083 6.99 -43.60 30.54
C THR A 1083 6.57 -43.54 32.01
N GLY A 1084 6.97 -44.52 32.81
CA GLY A 1084 6.66 -44.60 34.24
C GLY A 1084 5.19 -44.94 34.55
N ILE A 1085 4.39 -45.33 33.55
CA ILE A 1085 2.97 -45.65 33.73
C ILE A 1085 2.76 -46.92 34.55
N ARG A 1086 1.77 -46.91 35.44
CA ARG A 1086 1.45 -48.04 36.34
C ARG A 1086 0.32 -48.94 35.85
N VAL A 1087 -0.45 -48.45 34.89
CA VAL A 1087 -1.63 -49.11 34.32
C VAL A 1087 -1.53 -49.02 32.80
N CYS A 1088 -2.04 -50.03 32.09
CA CYS A 1088 -2.15 -49.98 30.63
C CYS A 1088 -3.09 -48.84 30.17
N PRO A 1089 -2.89 -48.27 28.96
CA PRO A 1089 -3.76 -47.25 28.41
C PRO A 1089 -5.21 -47.72 28.27
N VAL A 1090 -6.14 -46.83 28.61
CA VAL A 1090 -7.58 -47.08 28.54
C VAL A 1090 -8.07 -46.81 27.11
N GLY A 1091 -8.87 -47.72 26.56
CA GLY A 1091 -9.45 -47.55 25.24
C GLY A 1091 -8.70 -48.24 24.09
N VAL A 1092 -7.70 -49.07 24.40
CA VAL A 1092 -7.16 -50.03 23.41
C VAL A 1092 -8.30 -50.94 22.96
N LEU A 1093 -8.75 -50.78 21.72
CA LEU A 1093 -9.96 -51.42 21.19
C LEU A 1093 -9.79 -52.95 21.07
N ASP A 1094 -10.87 -53.69 21.36
CA ASP A 1094 -10.90 -55.17 21.44
C ASP A 1094 -10.79 -55.93 20.10
N ARG A 1095 -10.33 -55.33 18.98
CA ARG A 1095 -10.21 -56.03 17.67
C ARG A 1095 -8.98 -55.54 16.89
N PRO A 1096 -8.36 -56.35 16.00
CA PRO A 1096 -6.93 -56.28 15.71
C PRO A 1096 -6.60 -55.10 14.79
N TYR A 1097 -6.27 -53.98 15.40
CA TYR A 1097 -5.92 -52.77 14.69
C TYR A 1097 -4.48 -52.32 14.98
N LEU A 1098 -3.88 -52.66 16.12
CA LEU A 1098 -2.52 -52.23 16.41
C LEU A 1098 -1.46 -53.12 15.72
N GLU A 1099 -0.61 -52.48 14.93
CA GLU A 1099 0.65 -53.03 14.40
C GLU A 1099 1.74 -53.06 15.48
N LEU A 1100 1.72 -52.10 16.41
CA LEU A 1100 2.68 -51.99 17.50
C LEU A 1100 2.04 -51.35 18.73
N LEU A 1101 2.18 -52.01 19.88
CA LEU A 1101 1.88 -51.51 21.22
C LEU A 1101 3.11 -51.76 22.09
N ASP A 1102 3.96 -50.75 22.19
CA ASP A 1102 5.18 -50.80 23.00
C ASP A 1102 4.93 -50.19 24.39
N LEU A 1103 4.94 -51.06 25.39
CA LEU A 1103 4.73 -50.72 26.80
C LEU A 1103 5.95 -51.08 27.65
N ARG A 1104 7.11 -51.31 27.03
CA ARG A 1104 8.34 -51.74 27.73
C ARG A 1104 8.82 -50.72 28.77
N GLU A 1105 9.55 -51.21 29.77
CA GLU A 1105 10.24 -50.38 30.77
C GLU A 1105 9.29 -49.45 31.55
N ASN A 1106 8.10 -49.95 31.90
CA ASN A 1106 7.11 -49.23 32.70
C ASN A 1106 6.89 -49.88 34.08
N GLN A 1107 5.93 -49.36 34.85
CA GLN A 1107 5.59 -49.81 36.20
C GLN A 1107 4.29 -50.64 36.23
N ILE A 1108 3.95 -51.31 35.11
CA ILE A 1108 2.66 -52.01 34.96
C ILE A 1108 2.66 -53.33 35.74
N ALA A 1109 1.68 -53.48 36.64
CA ALA A 1109 1.53 -54.68 37.47
C ALA A 1109 0.51 -55.70 36.93
N ARG A 1110 -0.47 -55.25 36.13
CA ARG A 1110 -1.61 -56.06 35.63
C ARG A 1110 -1.91 -55.74 34.17
N ILE A 1111 -2.19 -56.78 33.38
CA ILE A 1111 -2.56 -56.67 31.96
C ILE A 1111 -4.06 -56.91 31.81
N PRO A 1112 -4.87 -55.94 31.33
CA PRO A 1112 -6.30 -56.12 31.12
C PRO A 1112 -6.60 -56.98 29.86
N PRO A 1113 -7.77 -57.63 29.78
CA PRO A 1113 -8.16 -58.48 28.64
C PRO A 1113 -8.03 -57.81 27.26
N ALA A 1114 -8.35 -56.51 27.15
CA ALA A 1114 -8.28 -55.77 25.89
C ALA A 1114 -6.86 -55.70 25.30
N VAL A 1115 -5.86 -55.52 26.18
CA VAL A 1115 -4.43 -55.50 25.78
C VAL A 1115 -3.96 -56.91 25.43
N ARG A 1116 -4.43 -57.93 26.16
CA ARG A 1116 -4.11 -59.34 25.87
C ARG A 1116 -4.51 -59.75 24.46
N GLN A 1117 -5.62 -59.23 23.93
CA GLN A 1117 -6.08 -59.55 22.58
C GLN A 1117 -5.18 -59.01 21.47
N GLN A 1118 -4.24 -58.10 21.76
CA GLN A 1118 -3.28 -57.59 20.77
C GLN A 1118 -2.10 -58.55 20.51
N SER A 1119 -1.92 -59.59 21.32
CA SER A 1119 -0.77 -60.51 21.25
C SER A 1119 -0.84 -61.57 20.13
N VAL A 1120 -1.57 -61.29 19.05
CA VAL A 1120 -1.77 -62.23 17.92
C VAL A 1120 -0.46 -62.50 17.16
N ALA A 1121 0.50 -61.56 17.19
CA ALA A 1121 1.85 -61.72 16.61
C ALA A 1121 2.91 -61.13 17.56
N GLY A 1122 4.12 -61.72 17.55
CA GLY A 1122 5.13 -61.47 18.60
C GLY A 1122 5.74 -60.07 18.63
N SER A 1123 5.67 -59.33 17.53
CA SER A 1123 6.14 -57.94 17.44
C SER A 1123 5.08 -56.90 17.79
N ARG A 1124 3.82 -57.29 18.05
CA ARG A 1124 2.71 -56.35 18.23
C ARG A 1124 2.54 -55.85 19.66
N LEU A 1125 2.86 -56.66 20.67
CA LEU A 1125 2.71 -56.29 22.08
C LEU A 1125 4.03 -56.53 22.82
N LEU A 1126 4.66 -55.44 23.28
CA LEU A 1126 5.93 -55.49 23.98
C LEU A 1126 5.77 -55.03 25.42
N LEU A 1127 6.00 -55.91 26.40
CA LEU A 1127 5.79 -55.64 27.83
C LEU A 1127 7.05 -55.83 28.69
N ALA A 1128 8.19 -56.17 28.10
CA ALA A 1128 9.42 -56.44 28.83
C ALA A 1128 9.81 -55.28 29.78
N GLY A 1129 10.39 -55.61 30.94
CA GLY A 1129 10.82 -54.62 31.94
C GLY A 1129 9.71 -54.10 32.86
N ASN A 1130 8.49 -54.62 32.78
CA ASN A 1130 7.39 -54.29 33.70
C ASN A 1130 7.32 -55.22 34.93
N PRO A 1131 7.02 -54.70 36.14
CA PRO A 1131 6.87 -55.49 37.36
C PRO A 1131 5.50 -56.19 37.45
N ILE A 1132 5.23 -57.13 36.54
CA ILE A 1132 3.95 -57.86 36.53
C ILE A 1132 3.86 -58.80 37.75
N THR A 1133 2.86 -58.56 38.59
CA THR A 1133 2.60 -59.33 39.83
C THR A 1133 1.23 -59.99 39.85
N ASP A 1134 0.30 -59.55 38.99
CA ASP A 1134 -1.05 -60.09 38.88
C ASP A 1134 -1.02 -61.55 38.39
N GLU A 1135 -1.58 -62.46 39.20
CA GLU A 1135 -1.53 -63.90 38.96
C GLU A 1135 -2.24 -64.31 37.66
N ASP A 1136 -3.40 -63.70 37.36
CA ASP A 1136 -4.15 -63.94 36.13
C ASP A 1136 -3.35 -63.52 34.89
N SER A 1137 -2.66 -62.37 34.96
CA SER A 1137 -1.79 -61.88 33.89
C SER A 1137 -0.59 -62.81 33.68
N LEU A 1138 0.05 -63.28 34.76
CA LEU A 1138 1.17 -64.21 34.68
C LEU A 1138 0.75 -65.56 34.09
N ARG A 1139 -0.38 -66.12 34.54
CA ARG A 1139 -0.95 -67.37 33.97
C ARG A 1139 -1.27 -67.23 32.50
N TRP A 1140 -1.85 -66.10 32.11
CA TRP A 1140 -2.14 -65.82 30.71
C TRP A 1140 -0.87 -65.73 29.86
N ILE A 1141 0.20 -65.06 30.32
CA ILE A 1141 1.48 -64.98 29.59
C ILE A 1141 2.03 -66.40 29.34
N VAL A 1142 2.00 -67.25 30.38
CA VAL A 1142 2.43 -68.65 30.28
C VAL A 1142 1.61 -69.41 29.23
N GLN A 1143 0.28 -69.32 29.33
CA GLN A 1143 -0.63 -70.01 28.41
C GLN A 1143 -0.47 -69.52 26.96
N HIS A 1144 -0.36 -68.21 26.76
CA HIS A 1144 -0.20 -67.58 25.45
C HIS A 1144 1.10 -68.03 24.78
N ARG A 1145 2.23 -68.02 25.51
CA ARG A 1145 3.50 -68.52 24.98
C ARG A 1145 3.41 -70.02 24.64
N GLN A 1146 2.81 -70.85 25.50
CA GLN A 1146 2.66 -72.29 25.22
C GLN A 1146 1.84 -72.54 23.95
N GLN A 1147 0.82 -71.72 23.68
CA GLN A 1147 -0.05 -71.86 22.51
C GLN A 1147 0.58 -71.30 21.22
N THR A 1148 1.37 -70.23 21.31
CA THR A 1148 1.82 -69.46 20.14
C THR A 1148 3.33 -69.48 19.90
N GLY A 1149 4.12 -69.93 20.88
CA GLY A 1149 5.58 -69.85 20.87
C GLY A 1149 6.16 -68.45 21.14
N ILE A 1150 5.31 -67.43 21.29
CA ILE A 1150 5.70 -66.02 21.41
C ILE A 1150 5.85 -65.62 22.87
N ASN A 1151 6.96 -64.97 23.23
CA ASN A 1151 7.16 -64.40 24.56
C ASN A 1151 6.90 -62.88 24.58
N VAL A 1152 5.80 -62.45 25.20
CA VAL A 1152 5.40 -61.03 25.24
C VAL A 1152 5.99 -60.25 26.43
N TRP A 1153 6.49 -60.95 27.45
CA TRP A 1153 6.99 -60.34 28.70
C TRP A 1153 8.23 -61.05 29.23
N MET A 1154 9.14 -60.26 29.80
CA MET A 1154 10.29 -60.71 30.56
C MET A 1154 10.57 -59.69 31.67
N ALA A 1155 10.88 -60.18 32.88
CA ALA A 1155 11.30 -59.32 33.96
C ALA A 1155 12.61 -58.60 33.62
N ALA A 1156 12.82 -57.42 34.23
CA ALA A 1156 14.07 -56.68 34.11
C ALA A 1156 15.27 -57.55 34.53
N PRO A 1157 16.43 -57.40 33.89
CA PRO A 1157 17.64 -58.12 34.28
C PRO A 1157 18.07 -57.67 35.69
N ASN A 1158 18.43 -58.63 36.55
CA ASN A 1158 18.97 -58.37 37.88
C ASN A 1158 20.44 -58.83 37.90
N ALA A 1159 21.37 -57.99 38.36
CA ALA A 1159 22.81 -58.18 38.20
C ALA A 1159 23.45 -59.41 38.89
N ASP A 1160 22.68 -60.28 39.57
CA ASP A 1160 23.21 -61.38 40.38
C ASP A 1160 22.79 -62.76 39.84
N PHE A 1161 23.53 -63.21 38.84
CA PHE A 1161 23.29 -64.43 38.04
C PHE A 1161 24.05 -65.66 38.54
N ALA A 1162 25.04 -65.47 39.42
CA ALA A 1162 25.94 -66.53 39.88
C ALA A 1162 25.38 -67.34 41.07
N GLN A 1163 24.32 -66.85 41.71
CA GLN A 1163 23.75 -67.46 42.91
C GLN A 1163 22.55 -68.39 42.58
N PRO A 1164 22.56 -69.66 43.05
CA PRO A 1164 21.46 -70.60 42.85
C PRO A 1164 20.22 -70.30 43.69
N ASP A 1165 20.24 -69.32 44.59
CA ASP A 1165 19.22 -69.09 45.64
C ASP A 1165 17.77 -69.13 45.13
N ALA A 1166 17.51 -68.51 43.97
CA ALA A 1166 16.20 -68.50 43.35
C ALA A 1166 15.67 -69.92 43.01
N TRP A 1167 16.57 -70.87 42.75
CA TRP A 1167 16.30 -72.26 42.37
C TRP A 1167 16.32 -73.25 43.54
N LEU A 1168 16.54 -72.79 44.77
CA LEU A 1168 16.67 -73.63 45.97
C LEU A 1168 15.43 -73.64 46.88
N THR A 1169 14.36 -72.94 46.48
CA THR A 1169 13.13 -72.84 47.27
C THR A 1169 12.50 -74.23 47.43
N GLY A 1170 12.21 -74.65 48.67
CA GLY A 1170 11.61 -75.96 48.96
C GLY A 1170 12.59 -77.12 49.18
N PHE A 1171 13.90 -76.92 49.00
CA PHE A 1171 14.92 -77.91 49.34
C PHE A 1171 15.24 -77.92 50.84
N SER A 1172 15.55 -79.08 51.40
CA SER A 1172 16.14 -79.18 52.75
C SER A 1172 17.56 -78.63 52.80
N ALA A 1173 18.07 -78.26 53.98
CA ALA A 1173 19.41 -77.69 54.14
C ALA A 1173 20.54 -78.57 53.53
N GLN A 1174 20.40 -79.91 53.60
CA GLN A 1174 21.36 -80.84 52.99
C GLN A 1174 21.27 -80.85 51.46
N GLN A 1175 20.06 -80.77 50.90
CA GLN A 1175 19.84 -80.67 49.46
C GLN A 1175 20.35 -79.33 48.92
N GLN A 1176 20.13 -78.23 49.65
CA GLN A 1176 20.64 -76.90 49.29
C GLN A 1176 22.17 -76.88 49.23
N ALA A 1177 22.86 -77.42 50.25
CA ALA A 1177 24.33 -77.48 50.25
C ALA A 1177 24.89 -78.25 49.04
N ARG A 1178 24.28 -79.40 48.70
CA ARG A 1178 24.69 -80.20 47.53
C ARG A 1178 24.42 -79.48 46.21
N ALA A 1179 23.23 -78.89 46.08
CA ALA A 1179 22.80 -78.16 44.90
C ALA A 1179 23.69 -76.92 44.64
N ILE A 1180 24.06 -76.18 45.69
CA ILE A 1180 25.00 -75.06 45.61
C ILE A 1180 26.37 -75.52 45.11
N GLN A 1181 26.88 -76.63 45.64
CA GLN A 1181 28.17 -77.19 45.22
C GLN A 1181 28.17 -77.60 43.73
N HIS A 1182 27.12 -78.29 43.27
CA HIS A 1182 26.95 -78.67 41.86
C HIS A 1182 26.88 -77.44 40.96
N TRP A 1183 26.10 -76.43 41.35
CA TRP A 1183 25.94 -75.18 40.60
C TRP A 1183 27.27 -74.42 40.46
N GLN A 1184 28.00 -74.24 41.56
CA GLN A 1184 29.31 -73.56 41.56
C GLN A 1184 30.34 -74.31 40.70
N HIS A 1185 30.39 -75.63 40.78
CA HIS A 1185 31.29 -76.44 39.95
C HIS A 1185 30.99 -76.22 38.46
N LEU A 1186 29.73 -76.34 38.04
CA LEU A 1186 29.33 -76.14 36.65
C LEU A 1186 29.57 -74.71 36.15
N ALA A 1187 29.39 -73.69 37.00
CA ALA A 1187 29.61 -72.29 36.66
C ALA A 1187 31.08 -71.93 36.40
N THR A 1188 32.03 -72.69 36.96
CA THR A 1188 33.48 -72.46 36.71
C THR A 1188 33.99 -73.06 35.38
N LEU A 1189 33.15 -73.82 34.67
CA LEU A 1189 33.58 -74.53 33.47
C LEU A 1189 33.50 -73.64 32.21
N PRO A 1190 34.50 -73.70 31.31
CA PRO A 1190 34.46 -72.99 30.04
C PRO A 1190 33.25 -73.39 29.19
N GLY A 1191 32.52 -72.41 28.64
CA GLY A 1191 31.31 -72.63 27.83
C GLY A 1191 30.01 -72.69 28.63
N SER A 1192 30.05 -72.61 29.95
CA SER A 1192 28.85 -72.62 30.82
C SER A 1192 28.06 -71.30 30.81
N GLU A 1193 28.65 -70.20 30.37
CA GLU A 1193 28.03 -68.86 30.29
C GLU A 1193 26.66 -68.87 29.59
N ARG A 1194 26.52 -69.68 28.53
CA ARG A 1194 25.28 -69.80 27.75
C ARG A 1194 24.18 -70.58 28.47
N LEU A 1195 24.56 -71.64 29.19
CA LEU A 1195 23.64 -72.41 30.02
C LEU A 1195 23.09 -71.50 31.12
N PHE A 1196 23.97 -70.80 31.85
CA PHE A 1196 23.57 -69.90 32.92
C PHE A 1196 22.83 -68.65 32.41
N GLY A 1197 23.17 -68.13 31.22
CA GLY A 1197 22.41 -67.08 30.54
C GLY A 1197 20.99 -67.52 30.18
N THR A 1198 20.82 -68.76 29.69
CA THR A 1198 19.49 -69.33 29.41
C THR A 1198 18.69 -69.51 30.71
N LEU A 1199 19.31 -70.04 31.77
CA LEU A 1199 18.68 -70.17 33.09
C LEU A 1199 18.26 -68.82 33.68
N ASP A 1200 19.03 -67.75 33.45
CA ASP A 1200 18.62 -66.40 33.83
C ASP A 1200 17.39 -65.91 33.06
N MET A 1201 17.38 -66.08 31.73
CA MET A 1201 16.21 -65.70 30.93
C MET A 1201 14.95 -66.48 31.36
N ILE A 1202 15.10 -67.75 31.75
CA ILE A 1202 14.01 -68.55 32.32
C ILE A 1202 13.59 -68.01 33.71
N ARG A 1203 14.55 -67.69 34.60
CA ARG A 1203 14.27 -67.07 35.91
C ARG A 1203 13.45 -65.78 35.78
N ARG A 1204 13.65 -65.05 34.68
CA ARG A 1204 12.96 -63.79 34.35
C ARG A 1204 11.63 -63.98 33.62
N SER A 1205 11.26 -65.22 33.28
CA SER A 1205 9.99 -65.56 32.62
C SER A 1205 8.81 -65.65 33.61
N ALA A 1206 7.58 -65.65 33.08
CA ALA A 1206 6.38 -65.81 33.90
C ALA A 1206 6.27 -67.22 34.51
N ASP A 1207 6.78 -68.25 33.83
CA ASP A 1207 6.73 -69.65 34.27
C ASP A 1207 7.54 -69.91 35.52
N PHE A 1208 8.64 -69.18 35.70
CA PHE A 1208 9.39 -69.25 36.93
C PHE A 1208 8.52 -68.92 38.14
N ARG A 1209 7.54 -68.01 37.97
CA ARG A 1209 6.61 -67.61 39.03
C ARG A 1209 5.40 -68.54 39.12
N VAL A 1210 4.85 -68.98 38.00
CA VAL A 1210 3.59 -69.76 37.95
C VAL A 1210 3.82 -71.27 38.09
N ASN A 1211 4.84 -71.82 37.44
CA ASN A 1211 5.13 -73.24 37.31
C ASN A 1211 6.44 -73.65 38.00
N TYR A 1212 6.86 -72.89 39.03
CA TYR A 1212 8.14 -73.06 39.71
C TYR A 1212 8.52 -74.51 40.02
N PRO A 1213 7.67 -75.35 40.68
CA PRO A 1213 8.10 -76.67 41.13
C PRO A 1213 8.46 -77.61 39.99
N SER A 1214 7.67 -77.60 38.91
CA SER A 1214 7.93 -78.43 37.72
C SER A 1214 9.20 -77.99 37.00
N LEU A 1215 9.44 -76.68 36.96
CA LEU A 1215 10.54 -76.07 36.24
C LEU A 1215 11.87 -76.23 37.01
N GLN A 1216 11.82 -76.09 38.33
CA GLN A 1216 12.91 -76.41 39.25
C GLN A 1216 13.36 -77.88 39.10
N GLN A 1217 12.42 -78.83 39.03
CA GLN A 1217 12.75 -80.25 38.85
C GLN A 1217 13.46 -80.52 37.53
N ARG A 1218 12.98 -79.94 36.41
CA ARG A 1218 13.58 -80.10 35.08
C ARG A 1218 15.01 -79.55 35.04
N ILE A 1219 15.23 -78.36 35.59
CA ILE A 1219 16.56 -77.72 35.62
C ILE A 1219 17.54 -78.55 36.46
N TRP A 1220 17.16 -78.98 37.67
CA TRP A 1220 18.07 -79.78 38.49
C TRP A 1220 18.36 -81.15 37.88
N HIS A 1221 17.38 -81.77 37.21
CA HIS A 1221 17.63 -82.99 36.43
C HIS A 1221 18.66 -82.78 35.31
N LEU A 1222 18.58 -81.65 34.59
CA LEU A 1222 19.55 -81.28 33.56
C LEU A 1222 20.94 -81.03 34.17
N LEU A 1223 21.02 -80.24 35.25
CA LEU A 1223 22.28 -79.90 35.91
C LEU A 1223 22.96 -81.14 36.52
N ASP A 1224 22.21 -82.03 37.16
CA ASP A 1224 22.75 -83.28 37.72
C ASP A 1224 23.28 -84.21 36.62
N ALA A 1225 22.60 -84.30 35.46
CA ALA A 1225 23.07 -85.08 34.33
C ALA A 1225 24.39 -84.55 33.76
N LEU A 1226 24.52 -83.22 33.64
CA LEU A 1226 25.73 -82.55 33.16
C LEU A 1226 26.91 -82.67 34.14
N ASP A 1227 26.64 -82.67 35.45
CA ASP A 1227 27.69 -82.85 36.46
C ASP A 1227 28.19 -84.31 36.49
N THR A 1228 27.30 -85.29 36.29
CA THR A 1228 27.64 -86.72 36.40
C THR A 1228 28.46 -87.27 35.21
N SER A 1229 28.34 -86.69 34.01
CA SER A 1229 28.98 -87.23 32.79
C SER A 1229 29.85 -86.20 32.04
N PRO A 1230 31.19 -86.27 32.15
CA PRO A 1230 32.11 -85.41 31.39
C PRO A 1230 31.92 -85.42 29.86
N PRO A 1231 31.70 -86.58 29.17
CA PRO A 1231 31.49 -86.57 27.72
C PRO A 1231 30.15 -85.94 27.31
N LEU A 1232 29.09 -86.14 28.11
CA LEU A 1232 27.82 -85.44 27.90
C LEU A 1232 27.98 -83.93 28.05
N ARG A 1233 28.73 -83.51 29.06
CA ARG A 1233 29.02 -82.10 29.33
C ARG A 1233 29.74 -81.44 28.16
N GLN A 1234 30.79 -82.07 27.64
CA GLN A 1234 31.49 -81.58 26.46
C GLN A 1234 30.57 -81.55 25.24
N HIS A 1235 29.73 -82.58 25.06
CA HIS A 1235 28.78 -82.65 23.96
C HIS A 1235 27.71 -81.57 24.01
N VAL A 1236 27.22 -81.15 25.19
CA VAL A 1236 26.19 -80.12 25.33
C VAL A 1236 26.79 -78.70 25.29
N LEU A 1237 28.03 -78.51 25.77
CA LEU A 1237 28.68 -77.20 25.85
C LEU A 1237 29.50 -76.80 24.59
N GLN A 1238 29.78 -77.70 23.65
CA GLN A 1238 30.45 -77.40 22.37
C GLN A 1238 29.47 -77.21 21.17
N ASP A 1239 29.86 -76.32 20.25
CA ASP A 1239 29.33 -76.02 18.89
C ASP A 1239 27.83 -76.12 18.62
N VAL A 1240 27.14 -74.96 18.56
CA VAL A 1240 25.86 -74.78 17.84
C VAL A 1240 25.78 -73.36 17.27
N GLN A 1241 25.43 -73.22 15.99
CA GLN A 1241 24.96 -71.96 15.40
C GLN A 1241 23.55 -71.68 15.93
N TRP A 1242 23.41 -70.70 16.81
CA TRP A 1242 22.11 -70.23 17.29
C TRP A 1242 21.39 -69.44 16.21
N THR A 1243 20.09 -69.63 16.10
CA THR A 1243 19.21 -68.83 15.27
C THR A 1243 18.71 -67.62 16.09
N ALA A 1244 18.40 -66.50 15.43
CA ALA A 1244 17.87 -65.31 16.12
C ALA A 1244 16.59 -65.62 16.95
N THR A 1245 15.82 -66.63 16.54
CA THR A 1245 14.63 -67.15 17.22
C THR A 1245 14.87 -67.75 18.60
N ASP A 1246 16.10 -68.18 18.91
CA ASP A 1246 16.48 -68.75 20.21
C ASP A 1246 16.63 -67.67 21.31
N GLY A 1247 16.78 -66.40 20.92
CA GLY A 1247 16.84 -65.24 21.83
C GLY A 1247 15.46 -64.75 22.31
N ASP A 1248 14.40 -65.00 21.54
CA ASP A 1248 13.05 -64.49 21.84
C ASP A 1248 12.24 -65.44 22.73
N ASN A 1249 12.58 -66.75 22.76
CA ASN A 1249 11.92 -67.74 23.61
C ASN A 1249 12.93 -68.57 24.42
N PRO A 1250 13.15 -68.26 25.72
CA PRO A 1250 14.13 -68.96 26.54
C PRO A 1250 13.83 -70.45 26.77
N PHE A 1251 12.57 -70.86 26.57
CA PHE A 1251 12.17 -72.27 26.69
C PHE A 1251 12.55 -73.10 25.47
N ALA A 1252 12.57 -72.52 24.27
CA ALA A 1252 13.03 -73.23 23.07
C ALA A 1252 14.52 -73.63 23.22
N SER A 1253 15.32 -72.68 23.72
CA SER A 1253 16.73 -72.89 24.04
C SER A 1253 16.93 -73.94 25.14
N PHE A 1254 16.07 -73.94 26.16
CA PHE A 1254 16.10 -74.94 27.23
C PHE A 1254 15.70 -76.34 26.75
N GLU A 1255 14.65 -76.46 25.95
CA GLU A 1255 14.19 -77.72 25.36
C GLU A 1255 15.22 -78.30 24.40
N HIS A 1256 15.95 -77.45 23.67
CA HIS A 1256 17.08 -77.88 22.84
C HIS A 1256 18.21 -78.49 23.70
N LEU A 1257 18.52 -77.90 24.85
CA LEU A 1257 19.49 -78.46 25.80
C LEU A 1257 19.02 -79.81 26.36
N GLU A 1258 17.75 -79.93 26.75
CA GLU A 1258 17.16 -81.20 27.21
C GLU A 1258 17.18 -82.27 26.10
N ALA A 1259 16.84 -81.90 24.86
CA ALA A 1259 16.84 -82.80 23.71
C ALA A 1259 18.24 -83.33 23.39
N ARG A 1260 19.29 -82.52 23.54
CA ARG A 1260 20.69 -82.98 23.37
C ARG A 1260 21.10 -83.97 24.44
N VAL A 1261 20.68 -83.74 25.70
CA VAL A 1261 20.89 -84.72 26.76
C VAL A 1261 20.16 -86.02 26.47
N ALA A 1262 18.92 -85.96 25.97
CA ALA A 1262 18.17 -87.13 25.56
C ALA A 1262 18.83 -87.86 24.37
N ALA A 1263 19.28 -87.12 23.34
CA ALA A 1263 19.95 -87.68 22.16
C ALA A 1263 21.25 -88.40 22.52
N PHE A 1264 22.04 -87.85 23.45
CA PHE A 1264 23.25 -88.50 23.96
C PHE A 1264 22.94 -89.80 24.74
N ASN A 1265 21.82 -89.82 25.47
CA ASN A 1265 21.38 -90.99 26.24
C ASN A 1265 20.63 -92.04 25.40
N THR A 1266 20.32 -91.75 24.13
CA THR A 1266 19.65 -92.70 23.23
C THR A 1266 20.70 -93.57 22.54
N PRO A 1267 20.67 -94.91 22.70
CA PRO A 1267 21.59 -95.77 21.98
C PRO A 1267 21.33 -95.68 20.47
N LEU A 1268 22.36 -95.38 19.68
CA LEU A 1268 22.30 -95.43 18.21
C LEU A 1268 21.86 -96.84 17.79
N PRO A 1269 20.88 -96.99 16.87
CA PRO A 1269 20.63 -98.29 16.26
C PRO A 1269 21.89 -98.72 15.49
N GLU A 1270 22.31 -99.97 15.66
CA GLU A 1270 23.42 -100.56 14.91
C GLU A 1270 23.17 -100.40 13.39
N ARG A 1271 24.25 -100.03 12.69
CA ARG A 1271 24.36 -99.62 11.28
C ARG A 1271 23.43 -100.30 10.28
#